data_AF-A0A7I8EXH0-F1
#
_entry.id   AF-A0A7I8EXH0-F1
#
_cell.length_a   1.000
_cell.length_b   1.000
_cell.length_c   1.000
_cell.angle_alpha   90.00
_cell.angle_beta   90.00
_cell.angle_gamma   90.00
#
_symmetry.space_group_name_H-M   'P 1'
#
loop_
_entity.id
_entity.type
_entity.pdbx_description
1 polymer ?
#
loop_
_entity_poly.entity_id
_entity_poly.type
_entity_poly.pdbx_seq_one_letter_code
_entity_poly.pdbx_strand_id
1 'polypeptide(L)'
;MSNVVRNKPVFSPLLCEVARSDTVQILHLLHTSFLGLTEREAATRLEQIGHNKVADKRLQPWWMQLARTFVNPFILVLAILILVSFMTDVVLTSGPNRTWAKILLLSVMILVSCLLRFWQEFRSQRVLHHLQSMVQTTATVLRRRDDAAEPVRSDVPLTTLVPGDLIALSAGDMIPADVRLLSARDFFVSQSVLTGEAMLIEKYDNEIMSEESRRTSARSSRSSRSTLTANDLLEMPQLCFMGTNVISGTATAVVVSTGRQTFFSTIASSVLSRRPPTSFDRGINQVSWLLLRGMVSMVPVVFLINGLTKGDWREALSFGLAVAVGLTPEMLPLIVTTTLAKGAMSMARQKVIVKRLPAIQNLGAIDVLCTDKTGTLTEDRVTLIQHLDARGENSEWVLHLAALNSIHQTGLKNLLDRAILEHVNQEHRLQGNLPNLPTLPRSHKIDELPFDFVRRRMSVIVQQEHEPPLLICKGAFKEVLRACSTIEDREQIRPLTEITQARIEHMGKELQKEGYRIIAVAYKRLPSLHRQYSITDEHDLIFAGCIGFFDPPKLSARETIRALTAHGVAVKVLTGDTEEVTATICEGVGLDPSRTVLGREIEGMRDEELAEIAEQTTVFASVNPLQKARIILAIKSRGHTVGYIGDGVNDVTALREADVGISVDTAVDIAKETADIVLLEKSLLVLEQGIIVGRTVFGNSMKYLKMAISSNFGNALSLIIASAFLPFLPMLPLQLLVQNLLYDLSQLALPWDTVDHEILARPRQWKDNGLLRFTLCLGPISSIFDILTLYSKLRTSPLDRGHEQGYPCSIQMLNVPGKVYPLHPARPIEKARTSLAAFLSQTDHERVALRAPQYKGTRAQEPMWQRGVVSMWYAGIDWADTHHDALVIDEKGRQVGTLRIDHNPQGMSRLNTFLAQIVGSESKEQMACIIETTHGLLIAQLLEAGWPVYPVNPRTVDRRRSASGAKTDTIDAYLLAKTGRADLADLHRLIPDSEKIRELKLLTRDQDALIQMQTRLVNQLTACLKAYYPVALELFTKLQQKCTLQFLQTYPTPQEAMAASSKQIQEVLRQSKHPNPTTVALTIFEQLHQPHLQADSVTTRAKSRLMVVLVSQLLPLIEQIAQYDKEIDALFLTHADHEIFASLPRAGQHLAPRLLAEIGDDRSRYQNASSLQALAGTSPVLFQSGTYSKAHRRLGCIKPLRNALHQFAWQTTQSEPWAKQYYRHKRAEGKSHTVAVRALANAWVRIIFAMWLHRECYQTATFEQAQQQHARRAA
;
A
#
# COMPACT_ATOMS: atom_id res chain seq x y z
N MET A 1 24.61 6.10 32.15
CA MET A 1 25.47 5.25 31.30
C MET A 1 26.34 4.24 32.10
N SER A 2 26.10 3.96 33.39
CA SER A 2 27.03 3.18 34.23
C SER A 2 26.64 1.72 34.56
N ASN A 3 25.51 1.20 34.08
CA ASN A 3 25.02 -0.15 34.48
C ASN A 3 25.18 -1.26 33.41
N VAL A 4 25.94 -1.04 32.33
CA VAL A 4 25.99 -1.98 31.18
C VAL A 4 27.07 -3.09 31.32
N VAL A 5 27.95 -3.04 32.31
CA VAL A 5 29.20 -3.86 32.31
C VAL A 5 29.05 -5.29 32.91
N ARG A 6 27.85 -5.76 33.27
CA ARG A 6 27.71 -7.07 33.99
C ARG A 6 27.48 -8.33 33.16
N ASN A 7 27.26 -8.27 31.85
CA ASN A 7 27.19 -9.47 31.01
C ASN A 7 28.36 -9.51 30.01
N LYS A 8 29.31 -10.43 30.22
CA LYS A 8 30.32 -10.76 29.20
C LYS A 8 29.59 -11.32 27.97
N PRO A 9 29.78 -10.74 26.76
CA PRO A 9 29.17 -11.28 25.56
C PRO A 9 29.73 -12.70 25.29
N VAL A 10 28.84 -13.68 25.20
CA VAL A 10 29.20 -15.05 24.81
C VAL A 10 29.19 -15.09 23.27
N PHE A 11 30.36 -15.16 22.66
CA PHE A 11 30.52 -15.21 21.20
C PHE A 11 30.19 -16.60 20.66
N SER A 12 29.74 -16.66 19.39
CA SER A 12 29.60 -17.95 18.70
C SER A 12 30.98 -18.61 18.56
N PRO A 13 31.19 -19.84 19.05
CA PRO A 13 32.47 -20.54 18.92
C PRO A 13 32.87 -20.74 17.46
N LEU A 14 31.87 -20.90 16.58
CA LEU A 14 32.02 -21.02 15.13
C LEU A 14 32.67 -19.78 14.50
N LEU A 15 32.31 -18.57 14.97
CA LEU A 15 32.85 -17.32 14.44
C LEU A 15 34.32 -17.13 14.81
N CYS A 16 34.72 -17.55 16.01
CA CYS A 16 36.11 -17.53 16.46
C CYS A 16 36.99 -18.56 15.74
N GLU A 17 36.41 -19.69 15.34
CA GLU A 17 37.09 -20.75 14.58
C GLU A 17 37.26 -20.34 13.10
N VAL A 18 36.20 -19.85 12.46
CA VAL A 18 36.24 -19.34 11.07
C VAL A 18 37.17 -18.14 10.92
N ALA A 19 37.33 -17.32 11.96
CA ALA A 19 38.31 -16.23 11.99
C ALA A 19 39.77 -16.69 11.83
N ARG A 20 40.09 -17.93 12.20
CA ARG A 20 41.46 -18.48 12.22
C ARG A 20 41.74 -19.49 11.11
N SER A 21 40.73 -19.89 10.36
CA SER A 21 40.80 -20.95 9.35
C SER A 21 41.06 -20.41 7.94
N ASP A 22 41.72 -21.20 7.11
CA ASP A 22 41.93 -20.89 5.69
C ASP A 22 40.66 -21.08 4.85
N THR A 23 40.60 -20.45 3.68
CA THR A 23 39.41 -20.42 2.80
C THR A 23 38.85 -21.82 2.50
N VAL A 24 39.71 -22.80 2.23
CA VAL A 24 39.30 -24.20 1.96
C VAL A 24 38.75 -24.88 3.21
N GLN A 25 39.34 -24.62 4.38
CA GLN A 25 38.88 -25.16 5.66
C GLN A 25 37.51 -24.58 6.03
N ILE A 26 37.28 -23.30 5.76
CA ILE A 26 35.99 -22.63 6.00
C ILE A 26 34.88 -23.27 5.18
N LEU A 27 35.13 -23.50 3.88
CA LEU A 27 34.16 -24.13 3.00
C LEU A 27 33.81 -25.56 3.46
N HIS A 28 34.81 -26.32 3.90
CA HIS A 28 34.61 -27.66 4.47
C HIS A 28 33.80 -27.61 5.78
N LEU A 29 34.12 -26.66 6.66
CA LEU A 29 33.50 -26.51 7.98
C LEU A 29 32.03 -26.05 7.89
N LEU A 30 31.68 -25.27 6.86
CA LEU A 30 30.30 -24.87 6.56
C LEU A 30 29.58 -25.81 5.58
N HIS A 31 30.23 -26.89 5.14
CA HIS A 31 29.72 -27.82 4.13
C HIS A 31 29.21 -27.12 2.87
N THR A 32 30.00 -26.18 2.33
CA THR A 32 29.67 -25.39 1.13
C THR A 32 30.83 -25.45 0.12
N SER A 33 30.60 -24.94 -1.09
CA SER A 33 31.58 -24.98 -2.19
C SER A 33 31.80 -23.58 -2.77
N PHE A 34 32.85 -23.39 -3.58
CA PHE A 34 33.08 -22.15 -4.33
C PHE A 34 31.96 -21.83 -5.34
N LEU A 35 31.12 -22.81 -5.68
CA LEU A 35 29.94 -22.65 -6.54
C LEU A 35 28.64 -22.40 -5.74
N GLY A 36 28.72 -22.34 -4.41
CA GLY A 36 27.58 -22.12 -3.53
C GLY A 36 26.71 -23.35 -3.30
N LEU A 37 25.67 -23.16 -2.49
CA LEU A 37 24.70 -24.20 -2.10
C LEU A 37 23.69 -24.48 -3.22
N THR A 38 23.08 -25.67 -3.19
CA THR A 38 21.90 -25.96 -4.01
C THR A 38 20.63 -25.38 -3.37
N GLU A 39 19.60 -25.09 -4.17
CA GLU A 39 18.32 -24.59 -3.63
C GLU A 39 17.69 -25.56 -2.61
N ARG A 40 17.80 -26.88 -2.84
CA ARG A 40 17.31 -27.90 -1.92
C ARG A 40 18.04 -27.85 -0.58
N GLU A 41 19.37 -27.79 -0.62
CA GLU A 41 20.21 -27.70 0.57
C GLU A 41 19.93 -26.43 1.39
N ALA A 42 19.74 -25.29 0.73
CA ALA A 42 19.39 -24.05 1.38
C ALA A 42 18.02 -24.15 2.07
N ALA A 43 17.02 -24.76 1.42
CA ALA A 43 15.70 -24.99 2.01
C ALA A 43 15.76 -25.91 3.24
N THR A 44 16.52 -27.02 3.17
CA THR A 44 16.69 -27.94 4.31
C THR A 44 17.38 -27.25 5.49
N ARG A 45 18.43 -26.46 5.25
CA ARG A 45 19.11 -25.69 6.31
C ARG A 45 18.19 -24.63 6.91
N LEU A 46 17.32 -24.01 6.12
CA LEU A 46 16.36 -23.01 6.60
C LEU A 46 15.33 -23.63 7.56
N GLU A 47 14.88 -24.86 7.30
CA GLU A 47 13.98 -25.60 8.20
C GLU A 47 14.67 -26.00 9.51
N GLN A 48 15.96 -26.37 9.46
CA GLN A 48 16.72 -26.82 10.64
C GLN A 48 17.20 -25.67 11.54
N ILE A 49 17.77 -24.62 10.94
CA ILE A 49 18.42 -23.52 11.64
C ILE A 49 17.42 -22.39 11.94
N GLY A 50 16.41 -22.23 11.06
CA GLY A 50 15.40 -21.18 11.14
C GLY A 50 15.79 -19.91 10.39
N HIS A 51 14.86 -18.95 10.37
CA HIS A 51 15.01 -17.70 9.62
C HIS A 51 16.10 -16.77 10.18
N ASN A 52 16.77 -16.05 9.29
CA ASN A 52 17.73 -14.99 9.63
C ASN A 52 17.03 -13.76 10.23
N LYS A 53 16.67 -13.84 11.53
CA LYS A 53 16.05 -12.75 12.31
C LYS A 53 16.74 -12.60 13.67
N VAL A 54 17.28 -11.42 13.96
CA VAL A 54 18.02 -11.10 15.20
C VAL A 54 17.12 -11.17 16.44
N ALA A 55 15.91 -10.62 16.33
CA ALA A 55 14.90 -10.69 17.36
C ALA A 55 13.59 -11.14 16.74
N ASP A 56 13.19 -12.37 17.02
CA ASP A 56 11.77 -12.73 16.96
C ASP A 56 11.05 -11.80 17.95
N LYS A 57 10.43 -10.72 17.46
CA LYS A 57 9.21 -10.22 18.11
C LYS A 57 8.16 -11.29 17.86
N ARG A 58 8.27 -12.44 18.54
CA ARG A 58 7.17 -13.41 18.57
C ARG A 58 5.97 -12.61 19.02
N LEU A 59 4.93 -12.61 18.19
CA LEU A 59 3.62 -12.12 18.60
C LEU A 59 3.37 -12.73 19.97
N GLN A 60 3.21 -11.87 20.99
CA GLN A 60 3.01 -12.38 22.34
C GLN A 60 1.84 -13.36 22.27
N PRO A 61 1.99 -14.57 22.83
CA PRO A 61 0.93 -15.53 22.73
C PRO A 61 -0.32 -14.92 23.37
N TRP A 62 -1.48 -15.17 22.77
CA TRP A 62 -2.73 -14.48 23.07
C TRP A 62 -3.08 -14.50 24.57
N TRP A 63 -2.72 -15.58 25.27
CA TRP A 63 -2.93 -15.75 26.71
C TRP A 63 -2.06 -14.80 27.55
N MET A 64 -0.81 -14.56 27.14
CA MET A 64 0.08 -13.62 27.83
C MET A 64 -0.34 -12.17 27.58
N GLN A 65 -0.84 -11.88 26.38
CA GLN A 65 -1.44 -10.59 26.05
C GLN A 65 -2.71 -10.35 26.87
N LEU A 66 -3.58 -11.36 26.99
CA LEU A 66 -4.77 -11.30 27.85
C LEU A 66 -4.40 -11.07 29.32
N ALA A 67 -3.41 -11.78 29.86
CA ALA A 67 -2.95 -11.61 31.23
C ALA A 67 -2.42 -10.19 31.50
N ARG A 68 -1.66 -9.63 30.55
CA ARG A 68 -1.19 -8.23 30.65
C ARG A 68 -2.31 -7.21 30.61
N THR A 69 -3.45 -7.53 30.00
CA THR A 69 -4.61 -6.63 30.01
C THR A 69 -5.10 -6.37 31.44
N PHE A 70 -5.03 -7.36 32.33
CA PHE A 70 -5.39 -7.23 33.75
C PHE A 70 -4.38 -6.39 34.57
N VAL A 71 -3.12 -6.31 34.13
CA VAL A 71 -2.06 -5.51 34.78
C VAL A 71 -2.09 -4.08 34.24
N ASN A 72 -3.22 -3.40 34.42
CA ASN A 72 -3.41 -1.99 34.09
C ASN A 72 -3.67 -1.21 35.39
N PRO A 73 -3.06 -0.02 35.60
CA PRO A 73 -3.31 0.81 36.77
C PRO A 73 -4.81 1.02 37.10
N PHE A 74 -5.67 1.14 36.08
CA PHE A 74 -7.12 1.32 36.27
C PHE A 74 -7.83 0.04 36.73
N ILE A 75 -7.49 -1.11 36.13
CA ILE A 75 -8.03 -2.42 36.55
C ILE A 75 -7.52 -2.79 37.94
N LEU A 76 -6.29 -2.39 38.30
CA LEU A 76 -5.74 -2.60 39.63
C LEU A 76 -6.53 -1.80 40.68
N VAL A 77 -6.89 -0.55 40.40
CA VAL A 77 -7.79 0.24 41.26
C VAL A 77 -9.12 -0.49 41.42
N LEU A 78 -9.77 -0.88 40.32
CA LEU A 78 -11.01 -1.69 40.33
C LEU A 78 -10.89 -3.00 41.13
N ALA A 79 -9.78 -3.71 41.03
CA ALA A 79 -9.52 -4.96 41.74
C ALA A 79 -9.33 -4.73 43.26
N ILE A 80 -8.60 -3.68 43.64
CA ILE A 80 -8.48 -3.25 45.06
C ILE A 80 -9.87 -2.99 45.65
N LEU A 81 -10.81 -2.53 44.83
CA LEU A 81 -12.14 -2.17 45.29
C LEU A 81 -13.08 -3.34 45.40
N ILE A 82 -12.99 -4.30 44.49
CA ILE A 82 -13.61 -5.60 44.69
C ILE A 82 -13.11 -6.21 46.00
N LEU A 83 -11.81 -6.09 46.29
CA LEU A 83 -11.22 -6.58 47.54
C LEU A 83 -11.77 -5.84 48.77
N VAL A 84 -11.84 -4.50 48.73
CA VAL A 84 -12.40 -3.69 49.83
C VAL A 84 -13.89 -4.02 50.03
N SER A 85 -14.69 -4.07 48.98
CA SER A 85 -16.12 -4.43 49.05
C SER A 85 -16.34 -5.87 49.51
N PHE A 86 -15.45 -6.80 49.15
CA PHE A 86 -15.49 -8.17 49.65
C PHE A 86 -15.22 -8.21 51.15
N MET A 87 -14.21 -7.48 51.63
CA MET A 87 -13.91 -7.39 53.05
C MET A 87 -15.06 -6.75 53.83
N THR A 88 -15.65 -5.64 53.37
CA THR A 88 -16.72 -4.95 54.10
C THR A 88 -18.06 -5.68 54.06
N ASP A 89 -18.51 -6.12 52.87
CA ASP A 89 -19.89 -6.56 52.65
C ASP A 89 -20.07 -8.08 52.82
N VAL A 90 -18.97 -8.86 52.82
CA VAL A 90 -19.01 -10.33 52.97
C VAL A 90 -18.30 -10.81 54.24
N VAL A 91 -17.10 -10.29 54.53
CA VAL A 91 -16.27 -10.77 55.66
C VAL A 91 -16.65 -10.08 56.98
N LEU A 92 -16.72 -8.74 57.01
CA LEU A 92 -17.01 -7.95 58.21
C LEU A 92 -18.50 -7.92 58.59
N THR A 93 -19.40 -8.20 57.65
CA THR A 93 -20.85 -8.20 57.89
C THR A 93 -21.34 -9.62 58.19
N SER A 94 -21.73 -9.88 59.45
CA SER A 94 -22.28 -11.17 59.89
C SER A 94 -23.81 -11.12 59.94
N GLY A 95 -24.51 -11.87 59.08
CA GLY A 95 -25.99 -11.97 59.03
C GLY A 95 -26.56 -12.29 57.63
N PRO A 96 -27.90 -12.40 57.48
CA PRO A 96 -28.59 -12.72 56.21
C PRO A 96 -28.49 -11.62 55.12
N ASN A 97 -27.89 -10.46 55.41
CA ASN A 97 -27.71 -9.34 54.46
C ASN A 97 -26.39 -9.39 53.66
N ARG A 98 -25.74 -10.55 53.55
CA ARG A 98 -24.54 -10.71 52.71
C ARG A 98 -24.88 -10.45 51.23
N THR A 99 -24.35 -9.36 50.68
CA THR A 99 -24.73 -8.89 49.35
C THR A 99 -23.63 -9.20 48.33
N TRP A 100 -23.73 -10.36 47.67
CA TRP A 100 -22.83 -10.77 46.59
C TRP A 100 -23.00 -9.96 45.30
N ALA A 101 -24.14 -9.27 45.16
CA ALA A 101 -24.52 -8.57 43.95
C ALA A 101 -23.49 -7.50 43.52
N LYS A 102 -22.93 -6.72 44.46
CA LYS A 102 -21.94 -5.67 44.15
C LYS A 102 -20.62 -6.25 43.62
N ILE A 103 -20.14 -7.32 44.24
CA ILE A 103 -18.92 -8.03 43.83
C ILE A 103 -19.11 -8.63 42.45
N LEU A 104 -20.24 -9.31 42.23
CA LEU A 104 -20.57 -9.91 40.94
C LEU A 104 -20.60 -8.85 39.83
N LEU A 105 -21.21 -7.70 40.11
CA LEU A 105 -21.35 -6.62 39.16
C LEU A 105 -20.01 -5.99 38.76
N LEU A 106 -19.18 -5.64 39.76
CA LEU A 106 -17.84 -5.11 39.51
C LEU A 106 -16.97 -6.13 38.76
N SER A 107 -17.08 -7.42 39.11
CA SER A 107 -16.34 -8.49 38.44
C SER A 107 -16.76 -8.66 36.97
N VAL A 108 -18.07 -8.64 36.69
CA VAL A 108 -18.59 -8.71 35.32
C VAL A 108 -18.13 -7.51 34.49
N MET A 109 -18.14 -6.32 35.07
CA MET A 109 -17.69 -5.11 34.37
C MET A 109 -16.20 -5.18 34.03
N ILE A 110 -15.33 -5.53 34.99
CA ILE A 110 -13.89 -5.72 34.72
C ILE A 110 -13.70 -6.77 33.63
N LEU A 111 -14.43 -7.89 33.69
CA LEU A 111 -14.35 -8.95 32.69
C LEU A 111 -14.72 -8.43 31.29
N VAL A 112 -15.84 -7.71 31.16
CA VAL A 112 -16.29 -7.14 29.89
C VAL A 112 -15.29 -6.10 29.36
N SER A 113 -14.82 -5.17 30.19
CA SER A 113 -13.82 -4.17 29.79
C SER A 113 -12.50 -4.83 29.35
N CYS A 114 -12.02 -5.83 30.10
CA CYS A 114 -10.82 -6.58 29.75
C CYS A 114 -10.97 -7.36 28.44
N LEU A 115 -12.10 -8.04 28.24
CA LEU A 115 -12.38 -8.81 27.02
C LEU A 115 -12.49 -7.91 25.79
N LEU A 116 -13.21 -6.78 25.90
CA LEU A 116 -13.31 -5.80 24.82
C LEU A 116 -11.94 -5.23 24.45
N ARG A 117 -11.18 -4.79 25.47
CA ARG A 117 -9.82 -4.28 25.29
C ARG A 117 -8.92 -5.31 24.63
N PHE A 118 -8.90 -6.55 25.12
CA PHE A 118 -8.11 -7.64 24.55
C PHE A 118 -8.50 -7.92 23.10
N TRP A 119 -9.80 -8.07 22.81
CA TRP A 119 -10.30 -8.38 21.47
C TRP A 119 -9.88 -7.32 20.45
N GLN A 120 -9.99 -6.04 20.81
CA GLN A 120 -9.66 -4.94 19.92
C GLN A 120 -8.14 -4.74 19.75
N GLU A 121 -7.37 -4.87 20.84
CA GLU A 121 -5.91 -4.81 20.81
C GLU A 121 -5.34 -5.95 19.95
N PHE A 122 -5.83 -7.18 20.16
CA PHE A 122 -5.42 -8.36 19.41
C PHE A 122 -5.74 -8.24 17.92
N ARG A 123 -6.94 -7.79 17.57
CA ARG A 123 -7.34 -7.55 16.18
C ARG A 123 -6.47 -6.49 15.51
N SER A 124 -6.21 -5.38 16.21
CA SER A 124 -5.41 -4.27 15.66
C SER A 124 -3.96 -4.67 15.42
N GLN A 125 -3.37 -5.45 16.33
CA GLN A 125 -1.99 -5.93 16.20
C GLN A 125 -1.81 -6.93 15.04
N ARG A 126 -2.78 -7.82 14.79
CA ARG A 126 -2.72 -8.75 13.64
C ARG A 126 -2.72 -8.02 12.30
N VAL A 127 -3.60 -7.04 12.16
CA VAL A 127 -3.68 -6.20 10.93
C VAL A 127 -2.36 -5.46 10.73
N LEU A 128 -1.79 -4.91 11.80
CA LEU A 128 -0.52 -4.20 11.74
C LEU A 128 0.65 -5.10 11.30
N HIS A 129 0.75 -6.31 11.84
CA HIS A 129 1.83 -7.23 11.51
C HIS A 129 1.82 -7.62 10.02
N HIS A 130 0.63 -7.83 9.44
CA HIS A 130 0.51 -8.11 8.02
C HIS A 130 1.00 -6.94 7.15
N LEU A 131 0.69 -5.70 7.54
CA LEU A 131 1.17 -4.52 6.81
C LEU A 131 2.70 -4.40 6.85
N GLN A 132 3.33 -4.71 7.98
CA GLN A 132 4.79 -4.67 8.13
C GLN A 132 5.50 -5.74 7.29
N SER A 133 4.85 -6.88 7.00
CA SER A 133 5.44 -7.95 6.18
C SER A 133 5.49 -7.67 4.67
N MET A 134 4.89 -6.57 4.20
CA MET A 134 4.85 -6.22 2.77
C MET A 134 6.15 -5.58 2.25
N VAL A 135 7.06 -5.15 3.13
CA VAL A 135 8.36 -4.60 2.75
C VAL A 135 9.42 -5.59 3.22
N GLN A 136 10.13 -6.19 2.27
CA GLN A 136 11.20 -7.15 2.54
C GLN A 136 12.50 -6.66 1.90
N THR A 137 13.59 -6.66 2.66
CA THR A 137 14.93 -6.45 2.12
C THR A 137 15.45 -7.75 1.52
N THR A 138 16.21 -7.62 0.43
CA THR A 138 16.77 -8.75 -0.31
C THR A 138 18.28 -8.83 -0.12
N ALA A 139 18.86 -9.98 -0.41
CA ALA A 139 20.31 -10.17 -0.53
C ALA A 139 20.60 -10.99 -1.78
N THR A 140 21.63 -10.60 -2.54
CA THR A 140 22.05 -11.33 -3.73
C THR A 140 22.88 -12.54 -3.32
N VAL A 141 22.37 -13.74 -3.61
CA VAL A 141 23.05 -15.02 -3.35
C VAL A 141 23.49 -15.69 -4.64
N LEU A 142 24.55 -16.47 -4.56
CA LEU A 142 24.96 -17.42 -5.60
C LEU A 142 24.52 -18.81 -5.18
N ARG A 143 23.48 -19.32 -5.84
CA ARG A 143 22.94 -20.68 -5.62
C ARG A 143 22.86 -21.45 -6.93
N ARG A 144 22.88 -22.78 -6.82
CA ARG A 144 22.71 -23.70 -7.95
C ARG A 144 21.34 -24.38 -7.89
N ARG A 145 20.77 -24.69 -9.05
CA ARG A 145 19.50 -25.42 -9.13
C ARG A 145 19.67 -26.89 -8.73
N ASP A 146 20.71 -27.52 -9.26
CA ASP A 146 21.16 -28.89 -8.95
C ASP A 146 22.71 -28.93 -8.99
N ASP A 147 23.33 -30.02 -8.54
CA ASP A 147 24.79 -30.13 -8.40
C ASP A 147 25.58 -29.91 -9.71
N ALA A 148 24.97 -30.22 -10.86
CA ALA A 148 25.58 -30.07 -12.19
C ALA A 148 25.31 -28.70 -12.86
N ALA A 149 24.49 -27.84 -12.26
CA ALA A 149 24.14 -26.54 -12.84
C ALA A 149 25.16 -25.45 -12.48
N GLU A 150 25.36 -24.48 -13.37
CA GLU A 150 26.17 -23.29 -13.08
C GLU A 150 25.54 -22.42 -11.98
N PRO A 151 26.35 -21.74 -11.15
CA PRO A 151 25.85 -20.84 -10.12
C PRO A 151 25.12 -19.65 -10.72
N VAL A 152 23.87 -19.45 -10.30
CA VAL A 152 23.04 -18.33 -10.73
C VAL A 152 22.97 -17.31 -9.60
N ARG A 153 23.14 -16.03 -9.96
CA ARG A 153 22.90 -14.91 -9.04
C ARG A 153 21.40 -14.68 -8.93
N SER A 154 20.86 -14.78 -7.73
CA SER A 154 19.44 -14.50 -7.46
C SER A 154 19.28 -13.65 -6.21
N ASP A 155 18.29 -12.76 -6.22
CA ASP A 155 17.94 -11.96 -5.04
C ASP A 155 16.94 -12.74 -4.19
N VAL A 156 17.31 -13.04 -2.95
CA VAL A 156 16.46 -13.76 -2.00
C VAL A 156 16.11 -12.86 -0.80
N PRO A 157 14.95 -13.01 -0.16
CA PRO A 157 14.63 -12.26 1.05
C PRO A 157 15.69 -12.50 2.13
N LEU A 158 16.12 -11.44 2.82
CA LEU A 158 17.17 -11.52 3.85
C LEU A 158 16.87 -12.56 4.94
N THR A 159 15.58 -12.81 5.21
CA THR A 159 15.09 -13.80 6.19
C THR A 159 15.29 -15.26 5.80
N THR A 160 15.56 -15.57 4.53
CA THR A 160 15.77 -16.93 4.02
C THR A 160 17.24 -17.28 3.82
N LEU A 161 18.15 -16.39 4.21
CA LEU A 161 19.59 -16.67 4.25
C LEU A 161 19.93 -17.70 5.31
N VAL A 162 20.82 -18.63 4.95
CA VAL A 162 21.30 -19.70 5.83
C VAL A 162 22.83 -19.71 5.90
N PRO A 163 23.42 -20.21 7.00
CA PRO A 163 24.85 -20.47 7.06
C PRO A 163 25.32 -21.35 5.89
N GLY A 164 26.44 -20.97 5.27
CA GLY A 164 27.00 -21.62 4.09
C GLY A 164 26.57 -21.02 2.74
N ASP A 165 25.57 -20.12 2.71
CA ASP A 165 25.24 -19.37 1.50
C ASP A 165 26.43 -18.50 1.03
N LEU A 166 26.65 -18.45 -0.27
CA LEU A 166 27.55 -17.47 -0.88
C LEU A 166 26.77 -16.23 -1.25
N ILE A 167 27.21 -15.07 -0.76
CA ILE A 167 26.60 -13.78 -1.04
C ILE A 167 27.56 -12.91 -1.85
N ALA A 168 27.00 -12.18 -2.81
CA ALA A 168 27.70 -11.14 -3.53
C ALA A 168 27.38 -9.79 -2.86
N LEU A 169 28.42 -9.07 -2.46
CA LEU A 169 28.32 -7.77 -1.82
C LEU A 169 28.90 -6.70 -2.74
N SER A 170 28.19 -5.60 -2.85
CA SER A 170 28.54 -4.43 -3.63
C SER A 170 28.28 -3.15 -2.86
N ALA A 171 28.86 -2.04 -3.31
CA ALA A 171 28.63 -0.72 -2.72
C ALA A 171 27.12 -0.40 -2.63
N GLY A 172 26.65 -0.08 -1.42
CA GLY A 172 25.24 0.18 -1.13
C GLY A 172 24.50 -0.97 -0.44
N ASP A 173 25.04 -2.19 -0.47
CA ASP A 173 24.44 -3.33 0.20
C ASP A 173 24.61 -3.26 1.72
N MET A 174 23.59 -3.71 2.44
CA MET A 174 23.72 -4.02 3.86
C MET A 174 24.30 -5.42 4.01
N ILE A 175 25.27 -5.59 4.91
CA ILE A 175 25.79 -6.91 5.24
C ILE A 175 24.68 -7.70 5.95
N PRO A 176 24.16 -8.78 5.33
CA PRO A 176 22.85 -9.33 5.72
C PRO A 176 22.93 -10.34 6.87
N ALA A 177 24.13 -10.82 7.18
CA ALA A 177 24.46 -11.81 8.20
C ALA A 177 25.94 -11.64 8.57
N ASP A 178 26.43 -12.34 9.58
CA ASP A 178 27.88 -12.35 9.83
C ASP A 178 28.55 -13.21 8.77
N VAL A 179 29.49 -12.62 8.05
CA VAL A 179 30.09 -13.23 6.87
C VAL A 179 31.61 -13.16 6.89
N ARG A 180 32.22 -14.12 6.20
CA ARG A 180 33.66 -14.20 5.98
C ARG A 180 33.95 -13.94 4.51
N LEU A 181 34.81 -12.97 4.23
CA LEU A 181 35.18 -12.60 2.87
C LEU A 181 36.03 -13.71 2.22
N LEU A 182 35.62 -14.16 1.03
CA LEU A 182 36.37 -15.11 0.20
C LEU A 182 37.24 -14.38 -0.82
N SER A 183 36.69 -13.32 -1.42
CA SER A 183 37.42 -12.40 -2.29
C SER A 183 36.89 -10.99 -2.07
N ALA A 184 37.80 -10.01 -2.04
CA ALA A 184 37.45 -8.60 -1.87
C ALA A 184 38.35 -7.71 -2.73
N ARG A 185 37.76 -6.68 -3.34
CA ARG A 185 38.49 -5.66 -4.11
C ARG A 185 38.06 -4.27 -3.64
N ASP A 186 39.01 -3.50 -3.11
CA ASP A 186 38.83 -2.15 -2.57
C ASP A 186 37.55 -2.03 -1.72
N PHE A 187 37.32 -3.02 -0.84
CA PHE A 187 36.07 -3.21 -0.14
C PHE A 187 36.08 -2.48 1.20
N PHE A 188 35.30 -1.40 1.31
CA PHE A 188 35.22 -0.58 2.52
C PHE A 188 33.85 -0.72 3.17
N VAL A 189 33.86 -0.97 4.47
CA VAL A 189 32.66 -1.15 5.28
C VAL A 189 32.59 -0.06 6.35
N SER A 190 31.42 0.54 6.52
CA SER A 190 31.13 1.37 7.69
C SER A 190 30.60 0.49 8.81
N GLN A 191 31.34 0.45 9.92
CA GLN A 191 30.94 -0.24 11.15
C GLN A 191 30.36 0.71 12.20
N SER A 192 30.00 1.94 11.81
CA SER A 192 29.48 3.00 12.70
C SER A 192 28.29 2.58 13.56
N VAL A 193 27.45 1.65 13.10
CA VAL A 193 26.32 1.10 13.87
C VAL A 193 26.79 0.26 15.06
N LEU A 194 27.95 -0.40 14.96
CA LEU A 194 28.53 -1.29 15.97
C LEU A 194 29.56 -0.60 16.85
N THR A 195 30.46 0.19 16.25
CA THR A 195 31.56 0.86 16.96
C THR A 195 31.20 2.26 17.44
N GLY A 196 30.19 2.89 16.84
CA GLY A 196 29.88 4.32 17.05
C GLY A 196 30.84 5.26 16.33
N GLU A 197 31.89 4.75 15.70
CA GLU A 197 32.90 5.53 14.99
C GLU A 197 32.56 5.62 13.50
N ALA A 198 32.64 6.82 12.94
CA ALA A 198 32.31 7.07 11.54
C ALA A 198 33.41 6.66 10.55
N MET A 199 34.55 6.16 11.04
CA MET A 199 35.67 5.76 10.17
C MET A 199 35.31 4.55 9.31
N LEU A 200 35.73 4.63 8.05
CA LEU A 200 35.62 3.54 7.09
C LEU A 200 36.75 2.54 7.36
N ILE A 201 36.41 1.25 7.39
CA ILE A 201 37.38 0.19 7.59
C ILE A 201 37.52 -0.57 6.28
N GLU A 202 38.75 -0.64 5.78
CA GLU A 202 39.08 -1.47 4.63
C GLU A 202 39.10 -2.94 5.03
N LYS A 203 38.54 -3.78 4.16
CA LYS A 203 38.38 -5.22 4.37
C LYS A 203 38.98 -5.95 3.16
N TYR A 204 39.83 -6.94 3.40
CA TYR A 204 40.59 -7.65 2.37
C TYR A 204 40.61 -9.17 2.59
N ASP A 205 40.83 -9.92 1.51
CA ASP A 205 41.02 -11.38 1.53
C ASP A 205 42.47 -11.77 1.92
N ASN A 206 42.68 -13.05 2.24
CA ASN A 206 43.92 -13.50 2.90
C ASN A 206 45.14 -13.56 1.96
N GLU A 207 44.97 -13.37 0.65
CA GLU A 207 46.06 -13.53 -0.32
C GLU A 207 47.01 -12.32 -0.36
N ILE A 208 46.61 -11.17 0.19
CA ILE A 208 47.40 -9.93 0.22
C ILE A 208 47.77 -9.56 1.66
N MET A 209 48.46 -10.45 2.37
CA MET A 209 49.32 -9.99 3.47
C MET A 209 50.66 -9.56 2.87
N SER A 210 50.82 -8.25 2.66
CA SER A 210 52.15 -7.67 2.49
C SER A 210 53.03 -8.08 3.68
N GLU A 211 54.30 -8.35 3.39
CA GLU A 211 55.29 -8.88 4.34
C GLU A 211 55.49 -7.98 5.58
N GLU A 212 55.04 -6.73 5.48
CA GLU A 212 55.08 -5.69 6.50
C GLU A 212 53.93 -5.81 7.52
N SER A 213 52.70 -6.12 7.09
CA SER A 213 51.55 -6.38 7.98
C SER A 213 51.69 -7.70 8.76
N ARG A 214 52.49 -8.65 8.24
CA ARG A 214 52.86 -9.90 8.92
C ARG A 214 53.76 -9.64 10.14
N ARG A 215 54.55 -8.55 10.16
CA ARG A 215 55.45 -8.19 11.27
C ARG A 215 54.73 -7.46 12.42
N THR A 216 53.70 -6.67 12.14
CA THR A 216 52.87 -5.99 13.15
C THR A 216 51.91 -6.96 13.84
N SER A 217 51.28 -7.88 13.09
CA SER A 217 50.43 -8.95 13.65
C SER A 217 51.22 -10.07 14.37
N ALA A 218 52.49 -10.29 14.00
CA ALA A 218 53.38 -11.19 14.73
C ALA A 218 53.91 -10.63 16.07
N ARG A 219 53.79 -9.33 16.31
CA ARG A 219 54.16 -8.71 17.60
C ARG A 219 53.06 -8.81 18.66
N SER A 220 51.80 -8.93 18.27
CA SER A 220 50.68 -9.16 19.19
C SER A 220 50.43 -10.65 19.49
N SER A 221 50.92 -11.57 18.66
CA SER A 221 50.67 -13.03 18.79
C SER A 221 51.65 -13.79 19.69
N ARG A 222 52.62 -13.12 20.33
CA ARG A 222 53.58 -13.76 21.24
C ARG A 222 53.26 -13.67 22.73
N SER A 223 52.15 -13.04 23.11
CA SER A 223 51.71 -13.00 24.51
C SER A 223 50.26 -13.48 24.63
N SER A 224 50.10 -14.61 25.31
CA SER A 224 48.85 -15.11 25.89
C SER A 224 47.92 -15.92 24.98
N ARG A 225 47.75 -17.18 25.40
CA ARG A 225 46.73 -18.17 25.02
C ARG A 225 45.31 -17.75 25.45
N SER A 226 44.99 -16.45 25.42
CA SER A 226 43.76 -15.88 25.98
C SER A 226 42.73 -15.54 24.90
N THR A 227 41.50 -15.94 25.19
CA THR A 227 40.20 -15.52 24.64
C THR A 227 40.24 -14.28 23.72
N LEU A 228 39.84 -14.43 22.44
CA LEU A 228 39.60 -13.32 21.52
C LEU A 228 38.61 -12.33 22.14
N THR A 229 38.92 -11.03 22.11
CA THR A 229 38.00 -9.98 22.58
C THR A 229 37.13 -9.46 21.43
N ALA A 230 36.03 -8.75 21.76
CA ALA A 230 35.09 -8.23 20.76
C ALA A 230 35.75 -7.23 19.79
N ASN A 231 36.69 -6.42 20.27
CA ASN A 231 37.40 -5.45 19.44
C ASN A 231 38.35 -6.15 18.46
N ASP A 232 39.02 -7.22 18.90
CA ASP A 232 39.88 -8.01 18.01
C ASP A 232 39.10 -8.55 16.81
N LEU A 233 37.85 -9.01 17.01
CA LEU A 233 36.99 -9.51 15.94
C LEU A 233 36.50 -8.40 15.00
N LEU A 234 36.17 -7.21 15.52
CA LEU A 234 35.70 -6.07 14.72
C LEU A 234 36.79 -5.52 13.80
N GLU A 235 38.03 -5.48 14.29
CA GLU A 235 39.21 -5.04 13.57
C GLU A 235 39.67 -6.03 12.50
N MET A 236 39.26 -7.31 12.56
CA MET A 236 39.65 -8.29 11.55
C MET A 236 39.20 -7.86 10.15
N PRO A 237 40.12 -7.72 9.19
CA PRO A 237 39.82 -7.24 7.83
C PRO A 237 38.98 -8.21 7.01
N GLN A 238 38.80 -9.41 7.52
CA GLN A 238 38.26 -10.57 6.84
C GLN A 238 36.81 -10.88 7.19
N LEU A 239 36.34 -10.29 8.30
CA LEU A 239 35.01 -10.48 8.85
C LEU A 239 34.18 -9.23 8.65
N CYS A 240 32.93 -9.48 8.29
CA CYS A 240 31.91 -8.49 8.06
C CYS A 240 30.69 -8.87 8.86
N PHE A 241 30.09 -7.89 9.53
CA PHE A 241 29.07 -8.15 10.55
C PHE A 241 27.70 -7.68 10.10
N MET A 242 26.67 -8.42 10.52
CA MET A 242 25.29 -8.08 10.20
C MET A 242 24.95 -6.63 10.58
N GLY A 243 24.29 -5.89 9.68
CA GLY A 243 23.86 -4.51 9.92
C GLY A 243 24.94 -3.44 9.72
N THR A 244 26.14 -3.82 9.30
CA THR A 244 27.16 -2.90 8.76
C THR A 244 26.95 -2.68 7.27
N ASN A 245 27.48 -1.58 6.73
CA ASN A 245 27.15 -1.14 5.37
C ASN A 245 28.37 -1.14 4.48
N VAL A 246 28.21 -1.64 3.25
CA VAL A 246 29.24 -1.54 2.22
C VAL A 246 29.19 -0.14 1.63
N ILE A 247 30.29 0.59 1.78
CA ILE A 247 30.42 1.96 1.26
C ILE A 247 31.01 1.93 -0.15
N SER A 248 32.05 1.12 -0.38
CA SER A 248 32.69 0.98 -1.69
C SER A 248 33.29 -0.41 -1.90
N GLY A 249 33.60 -0.73 -3.16
CA GLY A 249 34.19 -2.00 -3.57
C GLY A 249 33.19 -3.12 -3.83
N THR A 250 33.74 -4.31 -4.10
CA THR A 250 32.96 -5.54 -4.28
C THR A 250 33.60 -6.68 -3.51
N ALA A 251 32.77 -7.59 -3.00
CA ALA A 251 33.26 -8.78 -2.33
C ALA A 251 32.32 -9.97 -2.54
N THR A 252 32.90 -11.17 -2.55
CA THR A 252 32.14 -12.42 -2.40
C THR A 252 32.42 -12.95 -1.01
N ALA A 253 31.37 -13.27 -0.27
CA ALA A 253 31.49 -13.71 1.12
C ALA A 253 30.63 -14.95 1.38
N VAL A 254 31.06 -15.76 2.34
CA VAL A 254 30.27 -16.90 2.84
C VAL A 254 29.58 -16.52 4.13
N VAL A 255 28.30 -16.87 4.26
CA VAL A 255 27.51 -16.64 5.47
C VAL A 255 27.97 -17.61 6.56
N VAL A 256 28.43 -17.07 7.69
CA VAL A 256 28.94 -17.86 8.83
C VAL A 256 27.86 -18.04 9.88
N SER A 257 27.14 -16.98 10.23
CA SER A 257 26.12 -17.02 11.28
C SER A 257 24.95 -16.13 10.92
N THR A 258 23.73 -16.60 11.22
CA THR A 258 22.48 -15.90 10.90
C THR A 258 21.64 -15.65 12.16
N GLY A 259 20.77 -14.64 12.09
CA GLY A 259 19.77 -14.32 13.09
C GLY A 259 20.36 -14.06 14.47
N ARG A 260 19.93 -14.85 15.46
CA ARG A 260 20.35 -14.73 16.86
C ARG A 260 21.82 -15.09 17.11
N GLN A 261 22.46 -15.81 16.20
CA GLN A 261 23.85 -16.23 16.35
C GLN A 261 24.85 -15.18 15.86
N THR A 262 24.36 -14.08 15.27
CA THR A 262 25.19 -12.96 14.81
C THR A 262 25.75 -12.13 15.95
N PHE A 263 26.89 -11.52 15.73
CA PHE A 263 27.53 -10.52 16.58
C PHE A 263 26.59 -9.36 16.88
N PHE A 264 25.84 -8.92 15.86
CA PHE A 264 24.83 -7.88 16.00
C PHE A 264 23.80 -8.21 17.08
N SER A 265 23.41 -9.48 17.26
CA SER A 265 22.43 -9.88 18.29
C SER A 265 22.89 -9.61 19.72
N THR A 266 24.20 -9.74 19.99
CA THR A 266 24.77 -9.51 21.32
C THR A 266 24.72 -8.04 21.72
N ILE A 267 24.83 -7.13 20.74
CA ILE A 267 24.79 -5.67 20.91
C ILE A 267 23.39 -5.11 20.64
N ALA A 268 22.51 -5.87 19.98
CA ALA A 268 21.17 -5.44 19.61
C ALA A 268 20.37 -4.95 20.83
N SER A 269 20.54 -5.56 22.01
CA SER A 269 19.82 -5.12 23.21
C SER A 269 20.19 -3.70 23.69
N SER A 270 21.41 -3.22 23.41
CA SER A 270 21.88 -1.87 23.76
C SER A 270 21.78 -0.86 22.61
N VAL A 271 21.98 -1.28 21.36
CA VAL A 271 21.91 -0.40 20.16
C VAL A 271 20.48 -0.22 19.64
N LEU A 272 19.56 -1.18 19.88
CA LEU A 272 18.11 -0.99 19.71
C LEU A 272 17.49 -0.04 20.75
N SER A 273 18.30 0.84 21.34
CA SER A 273 17.85 2.00 22.11
C SER A 273 16.62 2.61 21.42
N ARG A 274 15.48 2.54 22.13
CA ARG A 274 14.19 2.93 21.59
C ARG A 274 14.28 4.38 21.15
N ARG A 275 13.84 4.69 19.92
CA ARG A 275 13.67 6.08 19.49
C ARG A 275 12.85 6.84 20.55
N PRO A 276 13.16 8.13 20.79
CA PRO A 276 12.44 8.92 21.77
C PRO A 276 10.94 8.91 21.47
N PRO A 277 10.08 8.93 22.52
CA PRO A 277 8.64 8.95 22.34
C PRO A 277 8.20 10.19 21.55
N THR A 278 7.18 10.02 20.72
CA THR A 278 6.66 11.12 19.90
C THR A 278 6.09 12.24 20.78
N SER A 279 5.94 13.45 20.21
CA SER A 279 5.28 14.56 20.89
C SER A 279 3.86 14.19 21.33
N PHE A 280 3.16 13.39 20.53
CA PHE A 280 1.83 12.88 20.84
C PHE A 280 1.84 11.84 21.97
N ASP A 281 2.79 10.89 21.99
CA ASP A 281 2.91 9.91 23.09
C ASP A 281 3.16 10.61 24.43
N ARG A 282 4.03 11.64 24.42
CA ARG A 282 4.26 12.50 25.58
C ARG A 282 2.98 13.22 26.00
N GLY A 283 2.26 13.78 25.04
CA GLY A 283 0.97 14.45 25.25
C GLY A 283 -0.09 13.53 25.88
N ILE A 284 -0.23 12.30 25.37
CA ILE A 284 -1.12 11.29 25.97
C ILE A 284 -0.73 11.02 27.40
N ASN A 285 0.56 10.79 27.67
CA ASN A 285 1.02 10.48 29.02
C ASN A 285 0.72 11.64 29.98
N GLN A 286 0.96 12.88 29.55
CA GLN A 286 0.59 14.08 30.33
C GLN A 286 -0.92 14.13 30.62
N VAL A 287 -1.77 13.84 29.64
CA VAL A 287 -3.23 13.78 29.85
C VAL A 287 -3.62 12.64 30.80
N SER A 288 -3.02 11.45 30.64
CA SER A 288 -3.26 10.33 31.55
C SER A 288 -2.92 10.71 32.99
N TRP A 289 -1.80 11.39 33.21
CA TRP A 289 -1.42 11.92 34.53
C TRP A 289 -2.34 13.04 35.03
N LEU A 290 -2.81 13.93 34.16
CA LEU A 290 -3.78 14.97 34.50
C LEU A 290 -5.09 14.36 35.02
N LEU A 291 -5.64 13.38 34.30
CA LEU A 291 -6.86 12.68 34.69
C LEU A 291 -6.67 11.86 35.97
N LEU A 292 -5.52 11.20 36.13
CA LEU A 292 -5.20 10.45 37.35
C LEU A 292 -5.09 11.37 38.58
N ARG A 293 -4.42 12.53 38.45
CA ARG A 293 -4.34 13.54 39.52
C ARG A 293 -5.72 14.10 39.87
N GLY A 294 -6.55 14.39 38.87
CA GLY A 294 -7.93 14.82 39.07
C GLY A 294 -8.75 13.78 39.84
N MET A 295 -8.65 12.51 39.47
CA MET A 295 -9.32 11.40 40.16
C MET A 295 -8.88 11.26 41.61
N VAL A 296 -7.58 11.19 41.87
CA VAL A 296 -7.03 11.03 43.24
C VAL A 296 -7.40 12.22 44.11
N SER A 297 -7.49 13.44 43.55
CA SER A 297 -7.93 14.62 44.29
C SER A 297 -9.45 14.62 44.56
N MET A 298 -10.25 14.11 43.63
CA MET A 298 -11.70 14.23 43.69
C MET A 298 -12.36 13.20 44.62
N VAL A 299 -11.86 11.95 44.62
CA VAL A 299 -12.44 10.86 45.42
C VAL A 299 -12.50 11.21 46.92
N PRO A 300 -11.42 11.72 47.55
CA PRO A 300 -11.46 12.14 48.95
C PRO A 300 -12.44 13.29 49.19
N VAL A 301 -12.49 14.27 48.27
CA VAL A 301 -13.40 15.43 48.38
C VAL A 301 -14.86 14.99 48.38
N VAL A 302 -15.24 14.12 47.42
CA VAL A 302 -16.60 13.57 47.34
C VAL A 302 -16.94 12.70 48.55
N PHE A 303 -15.97 11.90 49.01
CA PHE A 303 -16.13 11.07 50.20
C PHE A 303 -16.35 11.90 51.47
N LEU A 304 -15.53 12.94 51.69
CA LEU A 304 -15.63 13.85 52.83
C LEU A 304 -16.96 14.63 52.82
N ILE A 305 -17.33 15.20 51.67
CA ILE A 305 -18.60 15.93 51.53
C ILE A 305 -19.77 15.00 51.85
N ASN A 306 -19.87 13.84 51.19
CA ASN A 306 -21.00 12.94 51.43
C ASN A 306 -21.01 12.35 52.85
N GLY A 307 -19.85 12.01 53.41
CA GLY A 307 -19.75 11.48 54.78
C GLY A 307 -20.18 12.50 55.83
N LEU A 308 -19.77 13.76 55.69
CA LEU A 308 -20.13 14.83 56.62
C LEU A 308 -21.58 15.29 56.46
N THR A 309 -22.07 15.45 55.23
CA THR A 309 -23.42 15.99 54.98
C THR A 309 -24.51 14.95 55.24
N LYS A 310 -24.26 13.66 54.98
CA LYS A 310 -25.28 12.60 54.99
C LYS A 310 -25.14 11.59 56.13
N GLY A 311 -23.99 11.54 56.81
CA GLY A 311 -23.75 10.66 57.96
C GLY A 311 -23.52 9.17 57.62
N ASP A 312 -23.80 8.71 56.40
CA ASP A 312 -23.51 7.35 55.96
C ASP A 312 -22.14 7.26 55.24
N TRP A 313 -21.12 6.92 56.01
CA TRP A 313 -19.75 6.74 55.53
C TRP A 313 -19.59 5.56 54.56
N ARG A 314 -20.47 4.54 54.62
CA ARG A 314 -20.40 3.35 53.74
C ARG A 314 -20.96 3.68 52.36
N GLU A 315 -22.05 4.43 52.31
CA GLU A 315 -22.61 4.93 51.06
C GLU A 315 -21.71 5.97 50.40
N ALA A 316 -21.13 6.88 51.20
CA ALA A 316 -20.15 7.86 50.73
C ALA A 316 -18.90 7.20 50.12
N LEU A 317 -18.41 6.10 50.72
CA LEU A 317 -17.30 5.32 50.17
C LEU A 317 -17.68 4.67 48.84
N SER A 318 -18.84 4.03 48.78
CA SER A 318 -19.35 3.37 47.58
C SER A 318 -19.56 4.36 46.41
N PHE A 319 -20.01 5.58 46.73
CA PHE A 319 -20.23 6.64 45.75
C PHE A 319 -18.92 7.30 45.31
N GLY A 320 -18.06 7.72 46.24
CA GLY A 320 -16.74 8.25 45.91
C GLY A 320 -15.95 7.28 45.04
N LEU A 321 -16.22 5.99 45.21
CA LEU A 321 -15.63 4.98 44.38
C LEU A 321 -16.13 4.88 42.95
N ALA A 322 -17.44 4.93 42.79
CA ALA A 322 -18.06 4.95 41.47
C ALA A 322 -17.64 6.19 40.68
N VAL A 323 -17.37 7.31 41.36
CA VAL A 323 -16.77 8.51 40.76
C VAL A 323 -15.34 8.25 40.28
N ALA A 324 -14.54 7.50 41.05
CA ALA A 324 -13.19 7.12 40.62
C ALA A 324 -13.22 6.34 39.30
N VAL A 325 -14.01 5.27 39.23
CA VAL A 325 -14.21 4.47 38.01
C VAL A 325 -14.91 5.29 36.92
N GLY A 326 -15.77 6.22 37.34
CA GLY A 326 -16.46 7.22 36.53
C GLY A 326 -15.52 8.05 35.63
N LEU A 327 -14.26 8.22 36.04
CA LEU A 327 -13.34 9.19 35.46
C LEU A 327 -12.12 8.54 34.80
N THR A 328 -12.02 7.21 34.82
CA THR A 328 -10.90 6.47 34.21
C THR A 328 -10.99 6.53 32.68
N PRO A 329 -9.98 7.06 31.97
CA PRO A 329 -9.95 7.06 30.51
C PRO A 329 -9.49 5.70 29.95
N GLU A 330 -10.24 4.63 30.22
CA GLU A 330 -9.85 3.26 29.85
C GLU A 330 -9.69 3.09 28.32
N MET A 331 -10.52 3.81 27.55
CA MET A 331 -10.56 3.72 26.08
C MET A 331 -9.46 4.52 25.37
N LEU A 332 -8.68 5.35 26.08
CA LEU A 332 -7.71 6.25 25.45
C LEU A 332 -6.61 5.50 24.66
N PRO A 333 -5.90 4.50 25.22
CA PRO A 333 -4.87 3.76 24.48
C PRO A 333 -5.45 2.98 23.29
N LEU A 334 -6.67 2.49 23.46
CA LEU A 334 -7.40 1.71 22.47
C LEU A 334 -7.79 2.57 21.25
N ILE A 335 -8.42 3.71 21.47
CA ILE A 335 -8.88 4.60 20.38
C ILE A 335 -7.70 5.12 19.59
N VAL A 336 -6.60 5.45 20.27
CA VAL A 336 -5.34 5.86 19.64
C VAL A 336 -4.77 4.74 18.78
N THR A 337 -4.68 3.51 19.29
CA THR A 337 -4.15 2.37 18.53
C THR A 337 -5.04 2.05 17.33
N THR A 338 -6.36 2.14 17.49
CA THR A 338 -7.34 1.86 16.42
C THR A 338 -7.33 2.93 15.33
N THR A 339 -7.21 4.21 15.70
CA THR A 339 -7.04 5.33 14.75
C THR A 339 -5.76 5.18 13.94
N LEU A 340 -4.64 4.86 14.59
CA LEU A 340 -3.36 4.60 13.93
C LEU A 340 -3.42 3.39 12.99
N ALA A 341 -4.01 2.27 13.43
CA ALA A 341 -4.14 1.06 12.60
C ALA A 341 -5.02 1.30 11.36
N LYS A 342 -6.15 2.02 11.52
CA LYS A 342 -6.99 2.43 10.38
C LYS A 342 -6.22 3.37 9.44
N GLY A 343 -5.46 4.31 9.99
CA GLY A 343 -4.58 5.21 9.25
C GLY A 343 -3.57 4.46 8.40
N ALA A 344 -2.86 3.51 8.99
CA ALA A 344 -1.88 2.66 8.32
C ALA A 344 -2.49 1.87 7.16
N MET A 345 -3.69 1.29 7.35
CA MET A 345 -4.40 0.61 6.26
C MET A 345 -4.80 1.56 5.13
N SER A 346 -5.23 2.77 5.46
CA SER A 346 -5.60 3.77 4.45
C SER A 346 -4.38 4.26 3.67
N MET A 347 -3.25 4.44 4.35
CA MET A 347 -1.95 4.80 3.75
C MET A 347 -1.44 3.69 2.83
N ALA A 348 -1.51 2.43 3.25
CA ALA A 348 -1.06 1.30 2.45
C ALA A 348 -1.84 1.18 1.12
N ARG A 349 -3.15 1.45 1.13
CA ARG A 349 -3.97 1.52 -0.10
C ARG A 349 -3.55 2.65 -1.04
N GLN A 350 -2.96 3.71 -0.47
CA GLN A 350 -2.41 4.86 -1.20
C GLN A 350 -0.92 4.67 -1.49
N LYS A 351 -0.37 3.45 -1.39
CA LYS A 351 1.04 3.13 -1.67
C LYS A 351 2.05 3.76 -0.70
N VAL A 352 1.60 4.11 0.51
CA VAL A 352 2.44 4.57 1.62
C VAL A 352 2.48 3.49 2.69
N ILE A 353 3.60 2.80 2.83
CA ILE A 353 3.79 1.76 3.86
C ILE A 353 4.38 2.37 5.13
N VAL A 354 3.74 2.11 6.26
CA VAL A 354 4.17 2.59 7.56
C VAL A 354 4.90 1.47 8.31
N LYS A 355 6.21 1.61 8.54
CA LYS A 355 6.96 0.65 9.38
C LYS A 355 6.63 0.85 10.86
N ARG A 356 6.40 2.11 11.27
CA ARG A 356 6.12 2.49 12.66
C ARG A 356 4.86 3.34 12.79
N LEU A 357 3.86 2.82 13.50
CA LEU A 357 2.57 3.51 13.69
C LEU A 357 2.69 4.94 14.23
N PRO A 358 3.51 5.25 15.26
CA PRO A 358 3.62 6.61 15.76
C PRO A 358 4.06 7.63 14.70
N ALA A 359 4.77 7.18 13.65
CA ALA A 359 5.21 8.05 12.56
C ALA A 359 4.05 8.61 11.72
N ILE A 360 2.86 8.00 11.74
CA ILE A 360 1.66 8.49 11.03
C ILE A 360 1.28 9.89 11.49
N GLN A 361 1.41 10.16 12.78
CA GLN A 361 1.05 11.45 13.35
C GLN A 361 2.10 12.51 13.06
N ASN A 362 3.38 12.15 13.22
CA ASN A 362 4.48 13.01 12.82
C ASN A 362 4.38 13.35 11.32
N LEU A 363 4.01 12.39 10.46
CA LEU A 363 3.78 12.59 9.03
C LEU A 363 2.66 13.63 8.78
N GLY A 364 1.58 13.58 9.54
CA GLY A 364 0.52 14.59 9.48
C GLY A 364 0.96 15.97 10.01
N ALA A 365 1.90 15.99 10.95
CA ALA A 365 2.41 17.20 11.59
C ALA A 365 3.59 17.85 10.88
N ILE A 366 4.09 17.24 9.78
CA ILE A 366 5.16 17.83 8.95
C ILE A 366 4.74 19.22 8.50
N ASP A 367 5.61 20.18 8.78
CA ASP A 367 5.57 21.55 8.28
C ASP A 367 6.84 21.89 7.46
N VAL A 368 7.94 21.15 7.63
CA VAL A 368 9.13 21.23 6.79
C VAL A 368 9.45 19.86 6.20
N LEU A 369 9.46 19.76 4.88
CA LEU A 369 9.90 18.57 4.15
C LEU A 369 11.28 18.83 3.53
N CYS A 370 12.28 18.18 4.09
CA CYS A 370 13.62 18.12 3.54
C CYS A 370 13.70 16.97 2.52
N THR A 371 14.23 17.23 1.32
CA THR A 371 14.35 16.24 0.25
C THR A 371 15.75 16.21 -0.32
N ASP A 372 16.24 15.02 -0.66
CA ASP A 372 17.34 14.92 -1.62
C ASP A 372 16.82 15.25 -3.04
N LYS A 373 17.71 15.77 -3.88
CA LYS A 373 17.45 16.20 -5.25
C LYS A 373 17.27 14.99 -6.17
N THR A 374 18.26 14.11 -6.17
CA THR A 374 18.35 12.95 -7.06
C THR A 374 17.22 11.96 -6.74
N GLY A 375 16.56 11.43 -7.77
CA GLY A 375 15.50 10.42 -7.61
C GLY A 375 14.15 10.96 -7.10
N THR A 376 14.14 12.08 -6.38
CA THR A 376 12.93 12.68 -5.81
C THR A 376 12.40 13.85 -6.62
N LEU A 377 13.23 14.87 -6.86
CA LEU A 377 12.88 16.04 -7.68
C LEU A 377 13.16 15.82 -9.18
N THR A 378 14.12 14.96 -9.48
CA THR A 378 14.51 14.60 -10.85
C THR A 378 13.93 13.26 -11.25
N GLU A 379 13.86 12.98 -12.56
CA GLU A 379 13.28 11.73 -13.09
C GLU A 379 14.12 10.49 -12.78
N ASP A 380 15.32 10.66 -12.21
CA ASP A 380 16.29 9.58 -12.00
C ASP A 380 16.70 8.90 -13.32
N ARG A 381 16.50 9.64 -14.42
CA ARG A 381 16.78 9.21 -15.79
C ARG A 381 17.81 10.16 -16.36
N VAL A 382 19.05 9.89 -16.00
CA VAL A 382 20.16 10.65 -16.54
C VAL A 382 20.31 10.33 -18.02
N THR A 383 20.36 11.36 -18.85
CA THR A 383 20.60 11.22 -20.29
C THR A 383 21.92 11.89 -20.68
N LEU A 384 22.70 11.24 -21.54
CA LEU A 384 23.86 11.85 -22.16
C LEU A 384 23.37 12.88 -23.18
N ILE A 385 23.85 14.13 -23.07
CA ILE A 385 23.50 15.21 -24.00
C ILE A 385 24.70 15.63 -24.84
N GLN A 386 25.91 15.57 -24.29
CA GLN A 386 27.14 16.05 -24.95
C GLN A 386 28.31 15.10 -24.70
N HIS A 387 29.19 14.99 -25.69
CA HIS A 387 30.44 14.23 -25.62
C HIS A 387 31.57 15.06 -26.24
N LEU A 388 32.14 15.97 -25.45
CA LEU A 388 33.02 17.02 -25.94
C LEU A 388 34.50 16.63 -25.83
N ASP A 389 35.30 17.07 -26.80
CA ASP A 389 36.76 17.03 -26.73
C ASP A 389 37.35 18.20 -25.90
N ALA A 390 38.68 18.32 -25.91
CA ALA A 390 39.44 19.39 -25.28
C ALA A 390 39.15 20.83 -25.78
N ARG A 391 38.42 20.99 -26.89
CA ARG A 391 38.05 22.28 -27.49
C ARG A 391 36.58 22.63 -27.28
N GLY A 392 35.76 21.68 -26.84
CA GLY A 392 34.32 21.83 -26.70
C GLY A 392 33.54 21.41 -27.95
N GLU A 393 34.15 20.63 -28.85
CA GLU A 393 33.49 20.07 -30.03
C GLU A 393 33.05 18.62 -29.75
N ASN A 394 31.93 18.16 -30.30
CA ASN A 394 31.47 16.78 -30.12
C ASN A 394 32.46 15.79 -30.74
N SER A 395 32.88 14.79 -29.98
CA SER A 395 33.89 13.78 -30.35
C SER A 395 33.40 12.37 -30.07
N GLU A 396 33.32 11.55 -31.11
CA GLU A 396 32.98 10.12 -31.04
C GLU A 396 34.02 9.31 -30.27
N TRP A 397 35.28 9.73 -30.29
CA TRP A 397 36.36 9.05 -29.60
C TRP A 397 36.18 9.07 -28.08
N VAL A 398 35.76 10.22 -27.53
CA VAL A 398 35.44 10.38 -26.11
C VAL A 398 34.27 9.48 -25.70
N LEU A 399 33.23 9.41 -26.55
CA LEU A 399 32.07 8.54 -26.34
C LEU A 399 32.49 7.06 -26.37
N HIS A 400 33.34 6.66 -27.31
CA HIS A 400 33.86 5.30 -27.44
C HIS A 400 34.64 4.85 -26.21
N LEU A 401 35.56 5.69 -25.71
CA LEU A 401 36.33 5.41 -24.50
C LEU A 401 35.41 5.24 -23.28
N ALA A 402 34.44 6.14 -23.11
CA ALA A 402 33.48 6.05 -22.01
C ALA A 402 32.59 4.80 -22.11
N ALA A 403 32.20 4.40 -23.33
CA ALA A 403 31.44 3.20 -23.59
C ALA A 403 32.24 1.93 -23.23
N LEU A 404 33.50 1.82 -23.67
CA LEU A 404 34.37 0.69 -23.32
C LEU A 404 34.57 0.55 -21.81
N ASN A 405 34.80 1.67 -21.12
CA ASN A 405 34.89 1.67 -19.66
C ASN A 405 33.57 1.21 -19.02
N SER A 406 32.43 1.68 -19.53
CA SER A 406 31.10 1.32 -19.00
C SER A 406 30.67 -0.13 -19.28
N ILE A 407 31.10 -0.73 -20.41
CA ILE A 407 30.83 -2.13 -20.76
C ILE A 407 31.61 -3.07 -19.83
N HIS A 408 32.89 -2.77 -19.60
CA HIS A 408 33.82 -3.69 -18.96
C HIS A 408 33.96 -3.48 -17.45
N GLN A 409 33.33 -2.46 -16.86
CA GLN A 409 33.30 -2.25 -15.41
C GLN A 409 32.54 -3.38 -14.68
N THR A 410 33.11 -3.88 -13.59
CA THR A 410 32.43 -4.79 -12.64
C THR A 410 32.14 -4.06 -11.33
N GLY A 411 30.91 -4.18 -10.81
CA GLY A 411 30.54 -3.63 -9.49
C GLY A 411 29.32 -2.72 -9.51
N LEU A 412 29.47 -1.46 -9.92
CA LEU A 412 28.44 -0.42 -9.79
C LEU A 412 27.64 -0.25 -11.10
N LYS A 413 26.38 -0.67 -11.14
CA LYS A 413 25.46 -0.32 -12.23
C LYS A 413 24.95 1.11 -12.04
N ASN A 414 25.78 2.11 -12.39
CA ASN A 414 25.44 3.53 -12.25
C ASN A 414 24.48 4.00 -13.37
N LEU A 415 23.61 4.97 -13.05
CA LEU A 415 22.70 5.61 -14.02
C LEU A 415 23.47 6.31 -15.14
N LEU A 416 24.65 6.86 -14.84
CA LEU A 416 25.53 7.54 -15.81
C LEU A 416 26.06 6.55 -16.86
N ASP A 417 26.47 5.36 -16.41
CA ASP A 417 27.01 4.31 -17.29
C ASP A 417 25.92 3.73 -18.18
N ARG A 418 24.71 3.53 -17.62
CA ARG A 418 23.54 3.15 -18.43
C ARG A 418 23.21 4.21 -19.47
N ALA A 419 23.28 5.50 -19.13
CA ALA A 419 23.02 6.58 -20.05
C ALA A 419 24.00 6.58 -21.24
N ILE A 420 25.29 6.34 -20.99
CA ILE A 420 26.31 6.19 -22.05
C ILE A 420 25.94 5.02 -22.98
N LEU A 421 25.66 3.85 -22.42
CA LEU A 421 25.36 2.64 -23.21
C LEU A 421 24.03 2.76 -23.96
N GLU A 422 23.01 3.39 -23.37
CA GLU A 422 21.74 3.67 -24.05
C GLU A 422 21.93 4.63 -25.22
N HIS A 423 22.74 5.68 -25.05
CA HIS A 423 23.04 6.65 -26.11
C HIS A 423 23.75 5.98 -27.30
N VAL A 424 24.82 5.21 -27.03
CA VAL A 424 25.57 4.46 -28.06
C VAL A 424 24.66 3.48 -28.80
N ASN A 425 23.81 2.74 -28.08
CA ASN A 425 22.84 1.82 -28.69
C ASN A 425 21.75 2.54 -29.51
N GLN A 426 21.35 3.75 -29.12
CA GLN A 426 20.40 4.57 -29.86
C GLN A 426 21.03 5.12 -31.14
N GLU A 427 22.27 5.64 -31.08
CA GLU A 427 23.00 6.12 -32.25
C GLU A 427 23.26 5.00 -33.27
N HIS A 428 23.69 3.81 -32.81
CA HIS A 428 23.81 2.63 -33.67
C HIS A 428 22.48 2.22 -34.35
N ARG A 429 21.33 2.42 -33.68
CA ARG A 429 20.00 2.15 -34.27
C ARG A 429 19.53 3.24 -35.23
N LEU A 430 19.93 4.48 -35.01
CA LEU A 430 19.54 5.64 -35.83
C LEU A 430 20.34 5.71 -37.14
N GLN A 431 21.60 5.26 -37.14
CA GLN A 431 22.54 5.36 -38.27
C GLN A 431 22.66 4.09 -39.12
N GLY A 432 21.71 3.16 -39.04
CA GLY A 432 21.77 1.82 -39.66
C GLY A 432 21.74 1.75 -41.20
N ASN A 433 22.49 2.59 -41.94
CA ASN A 433 22.68 2.46 -43.39
C ASN A 433 23.94 3.15 -43.98
N LEU A 434 25.02 3.39 -43.22
CA LEU A 434 26.33 3.71 -43.81
C LEU A 434 27.48 2.90 -43.16
N PRO A 435 28.51 2.46 -43.93
CA PRO A 435 29.53 1.52 -43.49
C PRO A 435 30.68 2.10 -42.63
N ASN A 436 30.55 3.32 -42.10
CA ASN A 436 31.67 4.04 -41.47
C ASN A 436 31.44 4.44 -40.00
N LEU A 437 30.86 3.57 -39.16
CA LEU A 437 31.21 3.56 -37.74
C LEU A 437 31.93 2.25 -37.43
N PRO A 438 33.04 2.27 -36.68
CA PRO A 438 33.65 1.05 -36.20
C PRO A 438 32.63 0.32 -35.32
N THR A 439 32.24 -0.88 -35.73
CA THR A 439 31.63 -1.85 -34.84
C THR A 439 32.55 -1.93 -33.63
N LEU A 440 32.05 -1.71 -32.40
CA LEU A 440 32.88 -1.76 -31.18
C LEU A 440 33.78 -3.01 -31.28
N PRO A 441 35.11 -2.86 -31.36
CA PRO A 441 36.00 -3.99 -31.59
C PRO A 441 35.85 -4.98 -30.44
N ARG A 442 36.00 -6.27 -30.74
CA ARG A 442 36.02 -7.32 -29.72
C ARG A 442 37.12 -6.98 -28.73
N SER A 443 36.71 -6.54 -27.55
CA SER A 443 37.58 -6.14 -26.47
C SER A 443 37.34 -7.07 -25.29
N HIS A 444 38.42 -7.49 -24.64
CA HIS A 444 38.35 -8.28 -23.43
C HIS A 444 38.93 -7.47 -22.27
N LYS A 445 38.23 -7.47 -21.15
CA LYS A 445 38.69 -6.85 -19.92
C LYS A 445 39.93 -7.59 -19.39
N ILE A 446 41.02 -6.89 -19.13
CA ILE A 446 42.18 -7.46 -18.42
C ILE A 446 41.99 -7.25 -16.91
N ASP A 447 41.75 -6.01 -16.50
CA ASP A 447 41.64 -5.64 -15.08
C ASP A 447 40.84 -4.35 -14.91
N GLU A 448 40.55 -3.96 -13.66
CA GLU A 448 39.93 -2.69 -13.32
C GLU A 448 40.45 -2.11 -12.01
N LEU A 449 40.36 -0.79 -11.90
CA LEU A 449 40.47 -0.03 -10.67
C LEU A 449 39.07 0.53 -10.34
N PRO A 450 38.33 -0.08 -9.41
CA PRO A 450 36.93 0.26 -9.15
C PRO A 450 36.77 1.69 -8.60
N PHE A 451 35.56 2.24 -8.68
CA PHE A 451 35.32 3.60 -8.20
C PHE A 451 35.62 3.75 -6.70
N ASP A 452 36.44 4.75 -6.36
CA ASP A 452 36.71 5.15 -4.98
C ASP A 452 36.22 6.59 -4.75
N PHE A 453 35.51 6.79 -3.64
CA PHE A 453 34.83 8.04 -3.26
C PHE A 453 35.80 9.15 -2.84
N VAL A 454 37.02 8.81 -2.42
CA VAL A 454 38.08 9.75 -2.09
C VAL A 454 38.70 10.27 -3.38
N ARG A 455 39.16 9.37 -4.27
CA ARG A 455 39.74 9.76 -5.57
C ARG A 455 38.71 10.25 -6.60
N ARG A 456 37.43 9.88 -6.44
CA ARG A 456 36.29 10.19 -7.31
C ARG A 456 36.50 9.83 -8.79
N ARG A 457 37.25 8.76 -9.06
CA ARG A 457 37.54 8.24 -10.40
C ARG A 457 37.66 6.71 -10.39
N MET A 458 37.61 6.12 -11.57
CA MET A 458 37.78 4.69 -11.79
C MET A 458 38.41 4.43 -13.14
N SER A 459 39.07 3.28 -13.28
CA SER A 459 39.76 2.92 -14.51
C SER A 459 39.47 1.47 -14.91
N VAL A 460 39.43 1.20 -16.21
CA VAL A 460 39.32 -0.16 -16.76
C VAL A 460 40.44 -0.36 -17.75
N ILE A 461 41.09 -1.53 -17.67
CA ILE A 461 42.15 -1.93 -18.58
C ILE A 461 41.56 -2.92 -19.58
N VAL A 462 41.56 -2.53 -20.85
CA VAL A 462 40.98 -3.33 -21.95
C VAL A 462 42.04 -3.70 -22.97
N GLN A 463 41.94 -4.91 -23.50
CA GLN A 463 42.73 -5.40 -24.62
C GLN A 463 41.85 -5.43 -25.87
N GLN A 464 42.28 -4.75 -26.93
CA GLN A 464 41.68 -4.85 -28.27
C GLN A 464 42.53 -5.80 -29.14
N GLU A 465 41.91 -6.44 -30.13
CA GLU A 465 42.63 -7.30 -31.09
C GLU A 465 43.70 -6.47 -31.84
N HIS A 466 44.97 -6.89 -31.77
CA HIS A 466 46.12 -6.27 -32.46
C HIS A 466 46.60 -4.88 -31.97
N GLU A 467 46.12 -4.38 -30.83
CA GLU A 467 46.57 -3.10 -30.23
C GLU A 467 47.20 -3.29 -28.83
N PRO A 468 48.03 -2.35 -28.32
CA PRO A 468 48.52 -2.40 -26.95
C PRO A 468 47.38 -2.24 -25.91
N PRO A 469 47.52 -2.76 -24.68
CA PRO A 469 46.53 -2.59 -23.63
C PRO A 469 46.23 -1.10 -23.37
N LEU A 470 44.94 -0.79 -23.20
CA LEU A 470 44.47 0.58 -22.99
C LEU A 470 43.90 0.72 -21.58
N LEU A 471 44.45 1.63 -20.78
CA LEU A 471 43.87 2.05 -19.52
C LEU A 471 42.94 3.23 -19.79
N ILE A 472 41.66 3.07 -19.50
CA ILE A 472 40.64 4.11 -19.68
C ILE A 472 40.16 4.55 -18.30
N CYS A 473 40.35 5.83 -17.96
CA CYS A 473 39.93 6.43 -16.71
C CYS A 473 38.71 7.35 -16.93
N LYS A 474 37.71 7.23 -16.06
CA LYS A 474 36.57 8.16 -15.99
C LYS A 474 36.33 8.62 -14.55
N GLY A 475 35.91 9.86 -14.36
CA GLY A 475 35.65 10.37 -13.02
C GLY A 475 35.23 11.84 -12.96
N ALA A 476 35.27 12.38 -11.74
CA ALA A 476 35.01 13.78 -11.49
C ALA A 476 35.97 14.66 -12.28
N PHE A 477 35.43 15.68 -12.95
CA PHE A 477 36.16 16.52 -13.92
C PHE A 477 37.52 17.02 -13.42
N LYS A 478 37.55 17.62 -12.22
CA LYS A 478 38.79 18.15 -11.62
C LYS A 478 39.78 17.07 -11.21
N GLU A 479 39.32 15.93 -10.70
CA GLU A 479 40.22 14.88 -10.19
C GLU A 479 40.87 14.06 -11.31
N VAL A 480 40.18 13.91 -12.45
CA VAL A 480 40.77 13.32 -13.66
C VAL A 480 41.75 14.30 -14.29
N LEU A 481 41.39 15.60 -14.40
CA LEU A 481 42.27 16.61 -14.96
C LEU A 481 43.60 16.73 -14.20
N ARG A 482 43.57 16.60 -12.87
CA ARG A 482 44.79 16.54 -12.01
C ARG A 482 45.68 15.32 -12.26
N ALA A 483 45.11 14.22 -12.77
CA ALA A 483 45.87 13.02 -13.11
C ALA A 483 46.43 13.05 -14.54
N CYS A 484 46.08 14.06 -15.34
CA CYS A 484 46.50 14.19 -16.74
C CYS A 484 47.76 15.05 -16.84
N SER A 485 48.74 14.60 -17.61
CA SER A 485 49.95 15.38 -17.96
C SER A 485 49.96 15.86 -19.40
N THR A 486 49.17 15.19 -20.26
CA THR A 486 49.06 15.49 -21.69
C THR A 486 47.59 15.57 -22.12
N ILE A 487 47.36 16.16 -23.28
CA ILE A 487 46.04 16.40 -23.87
C ILE A 487 46.04 15.95 -25.33
N GLU A 488 44.94 15.34 -25.76
CA GLU A 488 44.71 15.00 -27.16
C GLU A 488 44.08 16.18 -27.90
N ASP A 489 44.78 16.69 -28.93
CA ASP A 489 44.35 17.81 -29.76
C ASP A 489 44.48 17.45 -31.25
N ARG A 490 43.37 17.21 -31.95
CA ARG A 490 43.32 16.74 -33.36
C ARG A 490 44.23 15.53 -33.62
N GLU A 491 44.08 14.48 -32.81
CA GLU A 491 44.88 13.24 -32.89
C GLU A 491 46.38 13.44 -32.59
N GLN A 492 46.80 14.62 -32.10
CA GLN A 492 48.15 14.89 -31.63
C GLN A 492 48.18 15.02 -30.10
N ILE A 493 49.10 14.29 -29.46
CA ILE A 493 49.31 14.37 -28.01
C ILE A 493 50.22 15.57 -27.72
N ARG A 494 49.73 16.53 -26.94
CA ARG A 494 50.46 17.75 -26.53
C ARG A 494 50.58 17.82 -25.00
N PRO A 495 51.59 18.50 -24.44
CA PRO A 495 51.67 18.71 -22.99
C PRO A 495 50.51 19.61 -22.51
N LEU A 496 49.95 19.29 -21.35
CA LEU A 496 48.89 20.09 -20.73
C LEU A 496 49.50 21.37 -20.12
N THR A 497 49.43 22.49 -20.83
CA THR A 497 49.91 23.79 -20.34
C THR A 497 48.87 24.47 -19.45
N GLU A 498 49.31 25.35 -18.55
CA GLU A 498 48.42 26.10 -17.63
C GLU A 498 47.30 26.84 -18.37
N ILE A 499 47.59 27.42 -19.54
CA ILE A 499 46.62 28.13 -20.39
C ILE A 499 45.55 27.16 -20.91
N THR A 500 45.96 25.97 -21.37
CA THR A 500 45.04 24.96 -21.91
C THR A 500 44.18 24.36 -20.79
N GLN A 501 44.77 24.11 -19.62
CA GLN A 501 44.05 23.67 -18.43
C GLN A 501 42.99 24.70 -18.01
N ALA A 502 43.33 25.99 -17.94
CA ALA A 502 42.39 27.05 -17.58
C ALA A 502 41.21 27.14 -18.56
N ARG A 503 41.45 26.91 -19.86
CA ARG A 503 40.39 26.87 -20.89
C ARG A 503 39.43 25.70 -20.67
N ILE A 504 39.96 24.51 -20.41
CA ILE A 504 39.16 23.30 -20.13
C ILE A 504 38.33 23.49 -18.85
N GLU A 505 38.94 24.07 -17.80
CA GLU A 505 38.21 24.40 -16.57
C GLU A 505 37.11 25.44 -16.79
N HIS A 506 37.31 26.42 -17.67
CA HIS A 506 36.27 27.39 -18.03
C HIS A 506 35.12 26.72 -18.78
N MET A 507 35.41 25.86 -19.76
CA MET A 507 34.40 25.06 -20.47
C MET A 507 33.57 24.21 -19.49
N GLY A 508 34.22 23.52 -18.55
CA GLY A 508 33.53 22.74 -17.53
C GLY A 508 32.60 23.58 -16.64
N LYS A 509 32.97 24.84 -16.35
CA LYS A 509 32.12 25.77 -15.58
C LYS A 509 30.88 26.22 -16.35
N GLU A 510 31.02 26.54 -17.64
CA GLU A 510 29.88 26.97 -18.46
C GLU A 510 28.84 25.84 -18.60
N LEU A 511 29.29 24.62 -18.84
CA LEU A 511 28.42 23.44 -18.90
C LEU A 511 27.71 23.15 -17.57
N GLN A 512 28.38 23.38 -16.44
CA GLN A 512 27.75 23.26 -15.11
C GLN A 512 26.68 24.34 -14.88
N LYS A 513 26.88 25.57 -15.36
CA LYS A 513 25.86 26.65 -15.30
C LYS A 513 24.62 26.29 -16.12
N GLU A 514 24.80 25.62 -17.24
CA GLU A 514 23.68 25.10 -18.06
C GLU A 514 22.94 23.93 -17.37
N GLY A 515 23.42 23.46 -16.21
CA GLY A 515 22.80 22.40 -15.41
C GLY A 515 23.27 21.00 -15.78
N TYR A 516 24.34 20.87 -16.58
CA TYR A 516 24.91 19.58 -16.93
C TYR A 516 25.84 19.05 -15.83
N ARG A 517 25.70 17.76 -15.53
CA ARG A 517 26.66 17.00 -14.73
C ARG A 517 27.75 16.48 -15.67
N ILE A 518 29.01 16.76 -15.35
CA ILE A 518 30.13 16.49 -16.26
C ILE A 518 31.03 15.39 -15.70
N ILE A 519 31.40 14.44 -16.55
CA ILE A 519 32.44 13.42 -16.29
C ILE A 519 33.60 13.65 -17.25
N ALA A 520 34.82 13.67 -16.74
CA ALA A 520 36.02 13.68 -17.57
C ALA A 520 36.43 12.25 -17.95
N VAL A 521 36.94 12.10 -19.16
CA VAL A 521 37.45 10.84 -19.71
C VAL A 521 38.90 11.06 -20.13
N ALA A 522 39.77 10.17 -19.65
CA ALA A 522 41.19 10.17 -19.95
C ALA A 522 41.64 8.74 -20.24
N TYR A 523 42.75 8.58 -20.96
CA TYR A 523 43.31 7.26 -21.25
C TYR A 523 44.83 7.25 -21.24
N LYS A 524 45.40 6.05 -21.20
CA LYS A 524 46.83 5.81 -21.28
C LYS A 524 47.09 4.51 -22.03
N ARG A 525 47.96 4.56 -23.04
CA ARG A 525 48.41 3.37 -23.78
C ARG A 525 49.55 2.72 -23.01
N LEU A 526 49.37 1.44 -22.64
CA LEU A 526 50.34 0.71 -21.83
C LEU A 526 51.30 -0.09 -22.74
N PRO A 527 52.62 -0.05 -22.50
CA PRO A 527 53.60 -0.72 -23.35
C PRO A 527 53.59 -2.25 -23.23
N SER A 528 53.14 -2.82 -22.11
CA SER A 528 53.10 -4.26 -21.85
C SER A 528 52.01 -4.65 -20.84
N LEU A 529 51.50 -5.90 -20.90
CA LEU A 529 50.59 -6.43 -19.88
C LEU A 529 51.31 -6.65 -18.54
N HIS A 530 50.85 -5.96 -17.50
CA HIS A 530 51.22 -6.27 -16.11
C HIS A 530 50.26 -7.28 -15.49
N ARG A 531 50.75 -8.09 -14.53
CA ARG A 531 49.96 -9.13 -13.86
C ARG A 531 48.94 -8.57 -12.86
N GLN A 532 49.19 -7.37 -12.31
CA GLN A 532 48.32 -6.66 -11.36
C GLN A 532 48.48 -5.15 -11.60
N TYR A 533 47.36 -4.43 -11.72
CA TYR A 533 47.34 -2.97 -11.77
C TYR A 533 46.92 -2.41 -10.41
N SER A 534 47.46 -1.25 -10.05
CA SER A 534 47.20 -0.60 -8.76
C SER A 534 46.89 0.89 -8.92
N ILE A 535 46.48 1.55 -7.83
CA ILE A 535 46.12 2.99 -7.84
C ILE A 535 47.28 3.86 -8.35
N THR A 536 48.53 3.43 -8.16
CA THR A 536 49.69 4.17 -8.64
C THR A 536 49.78 4.21 -10.17
N ASP A 537 49.10 3.33 -10.90
CA ASP A 537 49.15 3.34 -12.36
C ASP A 537 48.28 4.45 -13.00
N GLU A 538 47.42 5.12 -12.20
CA GLU A 538 46.56 6.25 -12.60
C GLU A 538 47.28 7.61 -12.57
N HIS A 539 48.51 7.68 -13.10
CA HIS A 539 49.24 8.94 -13.33
C HIS A 539 49.65 9.09 -14.79
N ASP A 540 49.97 10.32 -15.21
CA ASP A 540 50.36 10.68 -16.58
C ASP A 540 49.34 10.26 -17.64
N LEU A 541 48.07 10.55 -17.37
CA LEU A 541 46.98 10.26 -18.30
C LEU A 541 46.94 11.30 -19.44
N ILE A 542 46.39 10.89 -20.58
CA ILE A 542 46.05 11.77 -21.71
C ILE A 542 44.59 12.19 -21.53
N PHE A 543 44.34 13.49 -21.37
CA PHE A 543 42.98 14.03 -21.32
C PHE A 543 42.35 13.96 -22.72
N ALA A 544 41.28 13.17 -22.87
CA ALA A 544 40.56 13.04 -24.14
C ALA A 544 39.42 14.06 -24.25
N GLY A 545 38.67 14.26 -23.18
CA GLY A 545 37.50 15.14 -23.19
C GLY A 545 36.58 14.94 -21.99
N CYS A 546 35.34 15.43 -22.12
CA CYS A 546 34.32 15.30 -21.08
C CYS A 546 32.94 15.03 -21.66
N ILE A 547 32.12 14.31 -20.89
CA ILE A 547 30.75 13.95 -21.23
C ILE A 547 29.80 14.70 -20.32
N GLY A 548 28.83 15.37 -20.93
CA GLY A 548 27.77 16.13 -20.28
C GLY A 548 26.49 15.31 -20.16
N PHE A 549 25.99 15.21 -18.93
CA PHE A 549 24.77 14.52 -18.58
C PHE A 549 23.73 15.51 -18.08
N PHE A 550 22.46 15.26 -18.40
CA PHE A 550 21.35 16.02 -17.88
C PHE A 550 20.42 15.09 -17.09
N ASP A 551 20.02 15.54 -15.90
CA ASP A 551 19.03 14.86 -15.07
C ASP A 551 17.76 15.74 -15.04
N PRO A 552 16.76 15.47 -15.89
CA PRO A 552 15.62 16.34 -16.05
C PRO A 552 14.78 16.42 -14.77
N PRO A 553 14.27 17.62 -14.41
CA PRO A 553 13.33 17.75 -13.32
C PRO A 553 12.01 17.07 -13.67
N LYS A 554 11.39 16.39 -12.69
CA LYS A 554 10.06 15.80 -12.86
C LYS A 554 9.02 16.90 -13.13
N LEU A 555 8.27 16.77 -14.22
CA LEU A 555 7.16 17.68 -14.54
C LEU A 555 6.12 17.76 -13.40
N SER A 556 5.85 16.63 -12.74
CA SER A 556 4.92 16.54 -11.60
C SER A 556 5.47 17.13 -10.29
N ALA A 557 6.78 17.33 -10.16
CA ALA A 557 7.38 17.86 -8.94
C ALA A 557 6.89 19.29 -8.66
N ARG A 558 6.80 20.13 -9.70
CA ARG A 558 6.31 21.52 -9.56
C ARG A 558 4.88 21.59 -9.04
N GLU A 559 3.97 20.80 -9.62
CA GLU A 559 2.57 20.74 -9.18
C GLU A 559 2.47 20.23 -7.74
N THR A 560 3.29 19.24 -7.40
CA THR A 560 3.26 18.63 -6.07
C THR A 560 3.86 19.53 -4.99
N ILE A 561 4.96 20.24 -5.29
CA ILE A 561 5.54 21.24 -4.37
C ILE A 561 4.51 22.35 -4.10
N ARG A 562 3.78 22.80 -5.13
CA ARG A 562 2.68 23.76 -4.96
C ARG A 562 1.57 23.19 -4.06
N ALA A 563 1.18 21.93 -4.23
CA ALA A 563 0.17 21.28 -3.40
C ALA A 563 0.64 21.14 -1.93
N LEU A 564 1.87 20.71 -1.70
CA LEU A 564 2.49 20.63 -0.38
C LEU A 564 2.55 22.01 0.30
N THR A 565 2.94 23.05 -0.45
CA THR A 565 2.98 24.43 0.03
C THR A 565 1.57 24.94 0.37
N ALA A 566 0.57 24.63 -0.45
CA ALA A 566 -0.84 24.94 -0.16
C ALA A 566 -1.35 24.26 1.12
N HIS A 567 -0.77 23.10 1.45
CA HIS A 567 -0.98 22.38 2.71
C HIS A 567 -0.08 22.84 3.87
N GLY A 568 0.66 23.93 3.71
CA GLY A 568 1.51 24.50 4.75
C GLY A 568 2.78 23.69 5.03
N VAL A 569 3.30 22.98 4.03
CA VAL A 569 4.58 22.25 4.10
C VAL A 569 5.62 22.98 3.26
N ALA A 570 6.66 23.51 3.92
CA ALA A 570 7.81 24.13 3.26
C ALA A 570 8.77 23.05 2.77
N VAL A 571 9.09 23.03 1.48
CA VAL A 571 10.03 22.07 0.89
C VAL A 571 11.43 22.67 0.88
N LYS A 572 12.42 21.96 1.42
CA LYS A 572 13.85 22.35 1.45
C LYS A 572 14.70 21.27 0.79
N VAL A 573 15.72 21.65 0.03
CA VAL A 573 16.59 20.74 -0.73
C VAL A 573 17.94 20.61 -0.03
N LEU A 574 18.37 19.37 0.23
CA LEU A 574 19.66 19.03 0.85
C LEU A 574 20.43 18.11 -0.09
N THR A 575 21.43 18.62 -0.80
CA THR A 575 22.14 17.85 -1.83
C THR A 575 23.65 17.99 -1.76
N GLY A 576 24.35 16.94 -2.20
CA GLY A 576 25.81 16.94 -2.35
C GLY A 576 26.29 17.55 -3.67
N ASP A 577 25.39 17.92 -4.57
CA ASP A 577 25.73 18.55 -5.86
C ASP A 577 26.23 19.99 -5.68
N THR A 578 26.82 20.55 -6.74
CA THR A 578 27.30 21.93 -6.72
C THR A 578 26.15 22.92 -6.70
N GLU A 579 26.43 24.14 -6.30
CA GLU A 579 25.47 25.23 -6.22
C GLU A 579 24.75 25.47 -7.55
N GLU A 580 25.52 25.52 -8.63
CA GLU A 580 25.04 25.88 -9.96
C GLU A 580 24.01 24.87 -10.48
N VAL A 581 24.33 23.56 -10.39
CA VAL A 581 23.41 22.49 -10.81
C VAL A 581 22.15 22.47 -9.95
N THR A 582 22.31 22.72 -8.65
CA THR A 582 21.20 22.70 -7.71
C THR A 582 20.25 23.87 -7.95
N ALA A 583 20.78 25.07 -8.20
CA ALA A 583 19.99 26.27 -8.50
C ALA A 583 19.12 26.06 -9.74
N THR A 584 19.72 25.60 -10.85
CA THR A 584 19.00 25.36 -12.12
C THR A 584 17.85 24.35 -11.96
N ILE A 585 18.06 23.27 -11.21
CA ILE A 585 17.02 22.27 -10.96
C ILE A 585 15.91 22.84 -10.05
N CYS A 586 16.28 23.62 -9.03
CA CYS A 586 15.33 24.27 -8.13
C CYS A 586 14.42 25.25 -8.88
N GLU A 587 14.97 26.09 -9.77
CA GLU A 587 14.17 26.96 -10.64
C GLU A 587 13.24 26.15 -11.55
N GLY A 588 13.75 25.05 -12.12
CA GLY A 588 12.99 24.10 -12.93
C GLY A 588 11.75 23.54 -12.21
N VAL A 589 11.85 23.24 -10.92
CA VAL A 589 10.71 22.74 -10.12
C VAL A 589 9.89 23.85 -9.44
N GLY A 590 10.30 25.11 -9.55
CA GLY A 590 9.60 26.27 -8.98
C GLY A 590 9.91 26.53 -7.51
N LEU A 591 11.09 26.14 -7.03
CA LEU A 591 11.67 26.56 -5.76
C LEU A 591 12.57 27.78 -5.97
N ASP A 592 12.62 28.68 -4.98
CA ASP A 592 13.47 29.87 -5.04
C ASP A 592 14.91 29.54 -4.59
N PRO A 593 15.92 29.61 -5.50
CA PRO A 593 17.33 29.37 -5.15
C PRO A 593 18.05 30.65 -4.68
N SER A 594 17.37 31.79 -4.55
CA SER A 594 17.95 33.12 -4.29
C SER A 594 18.96 33.18 -3.14
N ARG A 595 18.81 32.30 -2.15
CA ARG A 595 19.79 32.06 -1.09
C ARG A 595 20.09 30.57 -1.00
N THR A 596 21.28 30.19 -1.48
CA THR A 596 21.84 28.84 -1.34
C THR A 596 22.97 28.87 -0.31
N VAL A 597 22.99 27.89 0.61
CA VAL A 597 24.03 27.76 1.64
C VAL A 597 24.90 26.55 1.34
N LEU A 598 26.22 26.73 1.39
CA LEU A 598 27.18 25.70 1.03
C LEU A 598 27.65 24.90 2.25
N GLY A 599 27.95 23.61 2.07
CA GLY A 599 28.48 22.76 3.15
C GLY A 599 29.70 23.33 3.87
N ARG A 600 30.61 24.00 3.14
CA ARG A 600 31.79 24.68 3.71
C ARG A 600 31.46 25.83 4.66
N GLU A 601 30.33 26.49 4.46
CA GLU A 601 29.89 27.61 5.30
C GLU A 601 29.32 27.08 6.62
N ILE A 602 28.65 25.92 6.57
CA ILE A 602 28.03 25.25 7.72
C ILE A 602 29.08 24.78 8.73
N GLU A 603 30.26 24.35 8.28
CA GLU A 603 31.34 23.89 9.17
C GLU A 603 31.78 24.97 10.17
N GLY A 604 31.80 26.25 9.75
CA GLY A 604 32.17 27.36 10.62
C GLY A 604 31.04 27.92 11.49
N MET A 605 29.78 27.58 11.20
CA MET A 605 28.62 28.12 11.91
C MET A 605 28.40 27.43 13.26
N ARG A 606 27.90 28.18 14.25
CA ARG A 606 27.36 27.60 15.49
C ARG A 606 25.94 27.09 15.28
N ASP A 607 25.47 26.15 16.09
CA ASP A 607 24.15 25.53 15.92
C ASP A 607 22.98 26.53 15.99
N GLU A 608 23.11 27.59 16.80
CA GLU A 608 22.11 28.66 16.91
C GLU A 608 22.01 29.52 15.64
N GLU A 609 23.16 29.84 15.05
CA GLU A 609 23.27 30.59 13.79
C GLU A 609 22.78 29.75 12.61
N LEU A 610 23.17 28.47 12.58
CA LEU A 610 22.68 27.51 11.61
C LEU A 610 21.16 27.37 11.69
N ALA A 611 20.55 27.41 12.88
CA ALA A 611 19.10 27.32 13.02
C ALA A 611 18.35 28.52 12.40
N GLU A 612 18.88 29.75 12.53
CA GLU A 612 18.28 30.95 11.92
C GLU A 612 18.38 30.92 10.40
N ILE A 613 19.57 30.58 9.89
CA ILE A 613 19.81 30.46 8.47
C ILE A 613 18.97 29.32 7.90
N ALA A 614 18.86 28.20 8.63
CA ALA A 614 18.16 27.03 8.13
C ALA A 614 16.64 27.23 8.04
N GLU A 615 16.05 28.08 8.87
CA GLU A 615 14.63 28.44 8.82
C GLU A 615 14.30 29.20 7.52
N GLN A 616 15.16 30.15 7.13
CA GLN A 616 14.97 31.03 5.96
C GLN A 616 15.41 30.40 4.64
N THR A 617 16.41 29.52 4.67
CA THR A 617 17.07 28.99 3.46
C THR A 617 16.30 27.81 2.86
N THR A 618 16.12 27.80 1.54
CA THR A 618 15.44 26.71 0.81
C THR A 618 16.42 25.65 0.30
N VAL A 619 17.61 26.06 -0.10
CA VAL A 619 18.58 25.21 -0.81
C VAL A 619 19.90 25.11 -0.04
N PHE A 620 20.35 23.89 0.24
CA PHE A 620 21.67 23.58 0.77
C PHE A 620 22.41 22.69 -0.21
N ALA A 621 23.51 23.20 -0.75
CA ALA A 621 24.30 22.54 -1.78
C ALA A 621 25.68 22.12 -1.24
N SER A 622 26.28 21.12 -1.87
CA SER A 622 27.58 20.57 -1.49
C SER A 622 27.65 20.15 -0.01
N VAL A 623 26.54 19.65 0.55
CA VAL A 623 26.46 19.20 1.94
C VAL A 623 26.83 17.73 2.08
N ASN A 624 27.63 17.41 3.10
CA ASN A 624 27.99 16.03 3.44
C ASN A 624 26.91 15.35 4.31
N PRO A 625 26.91 14.02 4.47
CA PRO A 625 25.90 13.28 5.25
C PRO A 625 25.73 13.76 6.71
N LEU A 626 26.81 14.20 7.36
CA LEU A 626 26.77 14.69 8.74
C LEU A 626 26.14 16.10 8.82
N GLN A 627 26.47 16.96 7.85
CA GLN A 627 25.87 18.29 7.71
C GLN A 627 24.37 18.19 7.42
N LYS A 628 23.92 17.24 6.59
CA LYS A 628 22.48 16.98 6.37
C LYS A 628 21.75 16.74 7.70
N ALA A 629 22.29 15.87 8.55
CA ALA A 629 21.72 15.58 9.87
C ALA A 629 21.75 16.82 10.79
N ARG A 630 22.84 17.59 10.79
CA ARG A 630 22.99 18.81 11.58
C ARG A 630 21.96 19.89 11.19
N ILE A 631 21.68 20.07 9.90
CA ILE A 631 20.65 20.99 9.41
C ILE A 631 19.26 20.57 9.90
N ILE A 632 18.94 19.28 9.85
CA ILE A 632 17.66 18.75 10.36
C ILE A 632 17.51 19.04 11.85
N LEU A 633 18.56 18.80 12.65
CA LEU A 633 18.55 19.10 14.08
C LEU A 633 18.39 20.60 14.36
N ALA A 634 19.03 21.46 13.57
CA ALA A 634 18.90 22.91 13.68
C ALA A 634 17.45 23.38 13.42
N ILE A 635 16.81 22.86 12.36
CA ILE A 635 15.39 23.17 12.05
C ILE A 635 14.47 22.66 13.17
N LYS A 636 14.71 21.45 13.69
CA LYS A 636 13.94 20.87 14.80
C LYS A 636 14.09 21.67 16.10
N SER A 637 15.25 22.26 16.36
CA SER A 637 15.49 23.07 17.56
C SER A 637 14.57 24.30 17.64
N ARG A 638 14.11 24.79 16.48
CA ARG A 638 13.13 25.89 16.34
C ARG A 638 11.66 25.44 16.48
N GLY A 639 11.43 24.16 16.72
CA GLY A 639 10.09 23.60 16.95
C GLY A 639 9.34 23.15 15.69
N HIS A 640 10.00 23.09 14.54
CA HIS A 640 9.44 22.51 13.32
C HIS A 640 9.42 20.97 13.38
N THR A 641 8.42 20.37 12.72
CA THR A 641 8.36 18.92 12.51
C THR A 641 8.99 18.59 11.16
N VAL A 642 10.17 17.98 11.17
CA VAL A 642 10.94 17.76 9.94
C VAL A 642 10.72 16.37 9.40
N GLY A 643 10.18 16.28 8.19
CA GLY A 643 10.24 15.08 7.35
C GLY A 643 11.49 15.10 6.48
N TYR A 644 12.16 13.96 6.32
CA TYR A 644 13.28 13.82 5.38
C TYR A 644 13.00 12.70 4.39
N ILE A 645 13.12 12.96 3.09
CA ILE A 645 13.04 11.93 2.04
C ILE A 645 14.42 11.69 1.41
N GLY A 646 14.84 10.43 1.39
CA GLY A 646 16.13 10.01 0.84
C GLY A 646 16.13 8.53 0.41
N ASP A 647 16.98 8.22 -0.57
CA ASP A 647 17.08 6.91 -1.19
C ASP A 647 18.51 6.34 -1.22
N GLY A 648 19.51 7.12 -0.81
CA GLY A 648 20.92 6.73 -0.82
C GLY A 648 21.51 6.39 0.55
N VAL A 649 22.72 5.83 0.55
CA VAL A 649 23.48 5.53 1.78
C VAL A 649 23.83 6.82 2.55
N ASN A 650 24.04 7.91 1.82
CA ASN A 650 24.36 9.23 2.36
C ASN A 650 23.22 9.86 3.19
N ASP A 651 22.02 9.30 3.10
CA ASP A 651 20.81 9.83 3.71
C ASP A 651 20.46 9.16 5.04
N VAL A 652 21.16 8.09 5.40
CA VAL A 652 20.81 7.24 6.54
C VAL A 652 20.84 8.01 7.87
N THR A 653 21.84 8.87 8.07
CA THR A 653 21.94 9.75 9.24
C THR A 653 20.77 10.74 9.29
N ALA A 654 20.49 11.39 8.17
CA ALA A 654 19.38 12.34 8.03
C ALA A 654 18.00 11.68 8.27
N LEU A 655 17.76 10.51 7.68
CA LEU A 655 16.55 9.69 7.87
C LEU A 655 16.34 9.27 9.33
N ARG A 656 17.43 9.10 10.09
CA ARG A 656 17.38 8.72 11.50
C ARG A 656 17.06 9.89 12.41
N GLU A 657 17.62 11.07 12.13
CA GLU A 657 17.45 12.28 12.95
C GLU A 657 16.14 13.03 12.65
N ALA A 658 15.57 12.87 11.46
CA ALA A 658 14.27 13.42 11.10
C ALA A 658 13.14 12.92 12.02
N ASP A 659 12.09 13.73 12.22
CA ASP A 659 10.90 13.29 12.96
C ASP A 659 10.12 12.22 12.20
N VAL A 660 10.24 12.23 10.87
CA VAL A 660 9.79 11.17 9.96
C VAL A 660 10.83 10.96 8.87
N GLY A 661 11.50 9.81 8.89
CA GLY A 661 12.32 9.35 7.76
C GLY A 661 11.44 8.68 6.71
N ILE A 662 11.51 9.15 5.47
CA ILE A 662 10.74 8.65 4.32
C ILE A 662 11.72 8.09 3.30
N SER A 663 11.52 6.86 2.85
CA SER A 663 12.28 6.28 1.75
C SER A 663 11.37 5.69 0.69
N VAL A 664 11.95 5.21 -0.40
CA VAL A 664 11.22 4.62 -1.54
C VAL A 664 11.56 3.13 -1.65
N ASP A 665 10.67 2.32 -2.23
CA ASP A 665 10.85 0.86 -2.32
C ASP A 665 12.08 0.45 -3.16
N THR A 666 12.49 1.29 -4.11
CA THR A 666 13.70 1.13 -4.92
C THR A 666 14.97 1.68 -4.27
N ALA A 667 14.89 2.22 -3.04
CA ALA A 667 16.06 2.76 -2.33
C ALA A 667 17.01 1.65 -1.87
N VAL A 668 18.23 2.04 -1.51
CA VAL A 668 19.20 1.12 -0.90
C VAL A 668 18.63 0.51 0.38
N ASP A 669 18.98 -0.74 0.68
CA ASP A 669 18.36 -1.49 1.78
C ASP A 669 18.56 -0.82 3.14
N ILE A 670 19.71 -0.17 3.36
CA ILE A 670 19.98 0.61 4.59
C ILE A 670 19.03 1.82 4.75
N ALA A 671 18.63 2.46 3.65
CA ALA A 671 17.69 3.59 3.68
C ALA A 671 16.26 3.11 3.97
N LYS A 672 15.82 2.01 3.34
CA LYS A 672 14.53 1.35 3.63
C LYS A 672 14.46 0.83 5.07
N GLU A 673 15.58 0.34 5.60
CA GLU A 673 15.61 -0.13 6.98
C GLU A 673 15.50 1.01 8.00
N THR A 674 16.18 2.12 7.74
CA THR A 674 16.23 3.27 8.64
C THR A 674 14.93 4.10 8.63
N ALA A 675 14.22 4.14 7.51
CA ALA A 675 13.02 4.93 7.34
C ALA A 675 11.86 4.51 8.27
N ASP A 676 11.01 5.48 8.61
CA ASP A 676 9.71 5.27 9.27
C ASP A 676 8.63 4.85 8.29
N ILE A 677 8.73 5.38 7.07
CA ILE A 677 7.73 5.27 6.01
C ILE A 677 8.43 4.90 4.71
N VAL A 678 7.87 3.95 3.97
CA VAL A 678 8.36 3.51 2.66
C VAL A 678 7.28 3.75 1.61
N LEU A 679 7.60 4.55 0.59
CA LEU A 679 6.72 4.82 -0.55
C LEU A 679 6.94 3.74 -1.61
N LEU A 680 5.86 3.11 -2.07
CA LEU A 680 5.95 2.09 -3.14
C LEU A 680 6.18 2.72 -4.53
N GLU A 681 6.07 4.05 -4.66
CA GLU A 681 6.34 4.79 -5.89
C GLU A 681 7.20 6.01 -5.59
N LYS A 682 8.16 6.34 -6.47
CA LYS A 682 8.99 7.56 -6.38
C LYS A 682 8.21 8.84 -6.77
N SER A 683 7.12 9.13 -6.06
CA SER A 683 6.22 10.27 -6.32
C SER A 683 5.88 11.06 -5.06
N LEU A 684 6.11 12.37 -5.09
CA LEU A 684 5.73 13.29 -4.02
C LEU A 684 4.19 13.37 -3.84
N LEU A 685 3.40 13.05 -4.87
CA LEU A 685 1.93 13.11 -4.80
C LEU A 685 1.39 12.05 -3.82
N VAL A 686 2.06 10.88 -3.80
CA VAL A 686 1.76 9.80 -2.87
C VAL A 686 2.05 10.25 -1.42
N LEU A 687 3.10 11.05 -1.22
CA LEU A 687 3.44 11.63 0.06
C LEU A 687 2.37 12.64 0.55
N GLU A 688 1.88 13.53 -0.31
CA GLU A 688 0.79 14.47 0.01
C GLU A 688 -0.44 13.73 0.56
N GLN A 689 -0.86 12.67 -0.12
CA GLN A 689 -1.99 11.85 0.31
C GLN A 689 -1.72 11.18 1.67
N GLY A 690 -0.48 10.77 1.92
CA GLY A 690 -0.01 10.30 3.22
C GLY A 690 -0.17 11.37 4.32
N ILE A 691 0.28 12.59 4.07
CA ILE A 691 0.18 13.73 5.01
C ILE A 691 -1.29 13.99 5.37
N ILE A 692 -2.20 14.01 4.38
CA ILE A 692 -3.64 14.21 4.62
C ILE A 692 -4.24 13.10 5.50
N VAL A 693 -3.87 11.84 5.26
CA VAL A 693 -4.31 10.72 6.11
C VAL A 693 -3.73 10.86 7.53
N GLY A 694 -2.46 11.25 7.66
CA GLY A 694 -1.82 11.51 8.95
C GLY A 694 -2.56 12.61 9.75
N ARG A 695 -2.91 13.72 9.08
CA ARG A 695 -3.71 14.81 9.68
C ARG A 695 -5.10 14.36 10.08
N THR A 696 -5.73 13.48 9.31
CA THR A 696 -7.03 12.89 9.64
C THR A 696 -6.95 12.04 10.90
N VAL A 697 -5.91 11.20 11.01
CA VAL A 697 -5.66 10.36 12.19
C VAL A 697 -5.44 11.23 13.42
N PHE A 698 -4.56 12.22 13.34
CA PHE A 698 -4.31 13.17 14.43
C PHE A 698 -5.58 13.93 14.85
N GLY A 699 -6.35 14.41 13.87
CA GLY A 699 -7.62 15.10 14.12
C GLY A 699 -8.64 14.23 14.85
N ASN A 700 -8.81 12.98 14.45
CA ASN A 700 -9.72 12.03 15.10
C ASN A 700 -9.26 11.66 16.53
N SER A 701 -7.95 11.45 16.73
CA SER A 701 -7.42 11.21 18.09
C SER A 701 -7.60 12.44 18.99
N MET A 702 -7.42 13.65 18.46
CA MET A 702 -7.62 14.90 19.20
C MET A 702 -9.10 15.15 19.55
N LYS A 703 -10.04 14.80 18.65
CA LYS A 703 -11.48 14.84 18.94
C LYS A 703 -11.83 13.97 20.13
N TYR A 704 -11.39 12.72 20.13
CA TYR A 704 -11.56 11.80 21.26
C TYR A 704 -11.05 12.41 22.56
N LEU A 705 -9.81 12.90 22.54
CA LEU A 705 -9.16 13.43 23.72
C LEU A 705 -9.92 14.63 24.31
N LYS A 706 -10.34 15.57 23.45
CA LYS A 706 -11.15 16.72 23.85
C LYS A 706 -12.49 16.31 24.45
N MET A 707 -13.14 15.31 23.87
CA MET A 707 -14.41 14.78 24.39
C MET A 707 -14.23 14.11 25.76
N ALA A 708 -13.25 13.20 25.87
CA ALA A 708 -12.99 12.45 27.08
C ALA A 708 -12.62 13.37 28.27
N ILE A 709 -11.71 14.32 28.08
CA ILE A 709 -11.31 15.24 29.16
C ILE A 709 -12.46 16.17 29.54
N SER A 710 -13.15 16.77 28.55
CA SER A 710 -14.24 17.72 28.82
C SER A 710 -15.42 17.06 29.52
N SER A 711 -15.81 15.86 29.08
CA SER A 711 -16.94 15.14 29.67
C SER A 711 -16.61 14.62 31.06
N ASN A 712 -15.43 14.03 31.27
CA ASN A 712 -15.01 13.56 32.59
C ASN A 712 -14.91 14.72 33.58
N PHE A 713 -14.34 15.87 33.17
CA PHE A 713 -14.29 17.05 34.02
C PHE A 713 -15.68 17.63 34.33
N GLY A 714 -16.57 17.74 33.33
CA GLY A 714 -17.94 18.22 33.53
C GLY A 714 -18.74 17.31 34.47
N ASN A 715 -18.72 15.99 34.24
CA ASN A 715 -19.36 14.99 35.10
C ASN A 715 -18.84 15.09 36.54
N ALA A 716 -17.53 15.22 36.70
CA ALA A 716 -16.91 15.38 38.01
C ALA A 716 -17.47 16.62 38.73
N LEU A 717 -17.42 17.78 38.08
CA LEU A 717 -17.89 19.04 38.65
C LEU A 717 -19.39 18.99 39.02
N SER A 718 -20.23 18.42 38.15
CA SER A 718 -21.67 18.23 38.40
C SER A 718 -21.91 17.37 39.64
N LEU A 719 -21.19 16.26 39.79
CA LEU A 719 -21.35 15.33 40.91
C LEU A 719 -20.92 15.95 42.25
N ILE A 720 -19.86 16.77 42.27
CA ILE A 720 -19.44 17.50 43.48
C ILE A 720 -20.54 18.48 43.91
N ILE A 721 -21.02 19.30 42.98
CA ILE A 721 -22.02 20.32 43.27
C ILE A 721 -23.31 19.63 43.73
N ALA A 722 -23.80 18.62 43.00
CA ALA A 722 -25.01 17.90 43.38
C ALA A 722 -24.88 17.21 44.75
N SER A 723 -23.70 16.63 45.07
CA SER A 723 -23.47 15.98 46.37
C SER A 723 -23.47 16.96 47.55
N ALA A 724 -23.05 18.21 47.32
CA ALA A 724 -23.02 19.24 48.36
C ALA A 724 -24.43 19.76 48.71
N PHE A 725 -25.34 19.83 47.73
CA PHE A 725 -26.68 20.42 47.91
C PHE A 725 -27.79 19.39 48.13
N LEU A 726 -27.62 18.13 47.73
CA LEU A 726 -28.65 17.10 47.88
C LEU A 726 -28.51 16.29 49.19
N PRO A 727 -29.62 16.03 49.91
CA PRO A 727 -29.61 15.20 51.11
C PRO A 727 -29.43 13.70 50.80
N PHE A 728 -29.54 13.28 49.54
CA PHE A 728 -29.38 11.90 49.06
C PHE A 728 -28.32 11.82 47.94
N LEU A 729 -27.86 10.62 47.59
CA LEU A 729 -26.88 10.43 46.50
C LEU A 729 -27.42 10.93 45.16
N PRO A 730 -26.68 11.80 44.42
CA PRO A 730 -27.15 12.32 43.13
C PRO A 730 -27.41 11.24 42.08
N MET A 731 -26.63 10.16 42.12
CA MET A 731 -26.66 9.05 41.17
C MET A 731 -26.15 7.77 41.83
N LEU A 732 -26.76 6.63 41.52
CA LEU A 732 -26.29 5.35 42.05
C LEU A 732 -24.95 4.95 41.40
N PRO A 733 -24.03 4.33 42.14
CA PRO A 733 -22.79 3.77 41.61
C PRO A 733 -22.96 2.97 40.31
N LEU A 734 -23.97 2.09 40.27
CA LEU A 734 -24.28 1.28 39.10
C LEU A 734 -24.63 2.12 37.87
N GLN A 735 -25.37 3.21 38.06
CA GLN A 735 -25.79 4.07 36.96
C GLN A 735 -24.58 4.78 36.34
N LEU A 736 -23.64 5.26 37.15
CA LEU A 736 -22.38 5.86 36.68
C LEU A 736 -21.56 4.87 35.86
N LEU A 737 -21.44 3.63 36.32
CA LEU A 737 -20.69 2.57 35.62
C LEU A 737 -21.33 2.19 34.27
N VAL A 738 -22.65 1.99 34.24
CA VAL A 738 -23.38 1.67 33.01
C VAL A 738 -23.31 2.83 32.01
N GLN A 739 -23.45 4.06 32.50
CA GLN A 739 -23.34 5.25 31.67
C GLN A 739 -21.95 5.37 31.03
N ASN A 740 -20.88 5.16 31.80
CA ASN A 740 -19.52 5.18 31.29
C ASN A 740 -19.31 4.13 30.20
N LEU A 741 -19.79 2.91 30.42
CA LEU A 741 -19.72 1.86 29.42
C LEU A 741 -20.45 2.25 28.12
N LEU A 742 -21.64 2.87 28.22
CA LEU A 742 -22.40 3.34 27.06
C LEU A 742 -21.69 4.49 26.34
N TYR A 743 -21.10 5.42 27.10
CA TYR A 743 -20.33 6.54 26.56
C TYR A 743 -19.07 6.05 25.83
N ASP A 744 -18.31 5.16 26.45
CA ASP A 744 -17.12 4.55 25.85
C ASP A 744 -17.46 3.76 24.58
N LEU A 745 -18.53 2.97 24.60
CA LEU A 745 -19.02 2.23 23.42
C LEU A 745 -19.32 3.18 22.25
N SER A 746 -19.86 4.35 22.55
CA SER A 746 -20.19 5.35 21.54
C SER A 746 -18.95 6.02 20.92
N GLN A 747 -17.88 6.18 21.70
CA GLN A 747 -16.61 6.77 21.27
C GLN A 747 -15.81 5.86 20.33
N LEU A 748 -16.05 4.56 20.33
CA LEU A 748 -15.46 3.63 19.39
C LEU A 748 -15.75 3.99 17.92
N ALA A 749 -16.74 4.86 17.63
CA ALA A 749 -17.01 5.41 16.30
C ALA A 749 -15.96 6.39 15.77
N LEU A 750 -15.25 7.08 16.66
CA LEU A 750 -14.37 8.20 16.34
C LEU A 750 -13.24 7.87 15.36
N PRO A 751 -12.61 6.68 15.38
CA PRO A 751 -11.63 6.31 14.36
C PRO A 751 -12.19 6.39 12.94
N TRP A 752 -13.50 6.16 12.74
CA TRP A 752 -14.16 6.18 11.44
C TRP A 752 -14.70 7.56 11.03
N ASP A 753 -14.56 8.56 11.87
CA ASP A 753 -15.06 9.91 11.62
C ASP A 753 -14.28 10.65 10.52
N THR A 754 -14.91 11.67 9.93
CA THR A 754 -14.31 12.57 8.94
C THR A 754 -13.89 13.88 9.60
N VAL A 755 -12.73 14.40 9.23
CA VAL A 755 -12.18 15.67 9.75
C VAL A 755 -12.46 16.81 8.78
N ASP A 756 -12.76 18.00 9.29
CA ASP A 756 -13.04 19.18 8.48
C ASP A 756 -11.82 19.60 7.63
N HIS A 757 -12.07 20.07 6.41
CA HIS A 757 -11.00 20.47 5.48
C HIS A 757 -10.08 21.56 6.04
N GLU A 758 -10.60 22.48 6.85
CA GLU A 758 -9.80 23.54 7.50
C GLU A 758 -8.76 22.97 8.48
N ILE A 759 -9.08 21.86 9.14
CA ILE A 759 -8.17 21.17 10.06
C ILE A 759 -7.09 20.41 9.26
N LEU A 760 -7.44 19.91 8.08
CA LEU A 760 -6.51 19.22 7.18
C LEU A 760 -5.62 20.17 6.40
N ALA A 761 -6.00 21.44 6.25
CA ALA A 761 -5.28 22.42 5.43
C ALA A 761 -3.91 22.80 5.99
N ARG A 762 -3.77 22.89 7.32
CA ARG A 762 -2.51 23.31 7.98
C ARG A 762 -1.97 22.21 8.91
N PRO A 763 -0.65 22.10 9.06
CA PRO A 763 -0.06 21.20 10.05
C PRO A 763 -0.50 21.63 11.46
N ARG A 764 -0.73 20.65 12.31
CA ARG A 764 -1.06 20.86 13.72
C ARG A 764 -0.14 20.03 14.59
N GLN A 765 0.55 20.71 15.47
CA GLN A 765 1.31 20.09 16.54
C GLN A 765 0.47 20.01 17.81
N TRP A 766 0.86 19.09 18.68
CA TRP A 766 0.34 19.07 20.04
C TRP A 766 0.76 20.34 20.79
N LYS A 767 -0.19 21.04 21.42
CA LYS A 767 0.07 22.19 22.28
C LYS A 767 -0.53 21.95 23.67
N ASP A 768 0.31 21.91 24.70
CA ASP A 768 -0.07 21.51 26.07
C ASP A 768 -1.21 22.37 26.65
N ASN A 769 -1.23 23.67 26.37
CA ASN A 769 -2.23 24.59 26.94
C ASN A 769 -3.60 24.59 26.22
N GLY A 770 -3.69 24.00 25.03
CA GLY A 770 -4.92 24.06 24.22
C GLY A 770 -6.06 23.19 24.76
N LEU A 771 -5.72 22.04 25.33
CA LEU A 771 -6.67 21.09 25.90
C LEU A 771 -7.28 21.61 27.21
N LEU A 772 -6.43 22.14 28.11
CA LEU A 772 -6.89 22.66 29.40
C LEU A 772 -7.87 23.83 29.23
N ARG A 773 -7.57 24.78 28.32
CA ARG A 773 -8.45 25.91 28.02
C ARG A 773 -9.81 25.44 27.49
N PHE A 774 -9.81 24.42 26.63
CA PHE A 774 -11.04 23.84 26.09
C PHE A 774 -11.90 23.22 27.19
N THR A 775 -11.27 22.43 28.08
CA THR A 775 -11.95 21.80 29.23
C THR A 775 -12.52 22.83 30.20
N LEU A 776 -11.77 23.88 30.53
CA LEU A 776 -12.24 24.94 31.43
C LEU A 776 -13.39 25.76 30.84
N CYS A 777 -13.52 25.81 29.51
CA CYS A 777 -14.61 26.51 28.85
C CYS A 777 -15.88 25.65 28.74
N LEU A 778 -15.77 24.39 28.29
CA LEU A 778 -16.94 23.54 28.04
C LEU A 778 -17.41 22.76 29.26
N GLY A 779 -16.50 22.40 30.17
CA GLY A 779 -16.82 21.69 31.40
C GLY A 779 -17.90 22.37 32.23
N PRO A 780 -17.74 23.65 32.60
CA PRO A 780 -18.75 24.38 33.37
C PRO A 780 -20.09 24.49 32.65
N ILE A 781 -20.10 24.61 31.31
CA ILE A 781 -21.33 24.68 30.51
C ILE A 781 -22.12 23.38 30.65
N SER A 782 -21.46 22.22 30.55
CA SER A 782 -22.13 20.94 30.81
C SER A 782 -22.68 20.87 32.23
N SER A 783 -21.90 21.28 33.24
CA SER A 783 -22.35 21.22 34.63
C SER A 783 -23.52 22.14 34.94
N ILE A 784 -23.58 23.34 34.35
CA ILE A 784 -24.73 24.23 34.49
C ILE A 784 -25.99 23.56 33.95
N PHE A 785 -25.89 22.89 32.80
CA PHE A 785 -27.03 22.19 32.21
C PHE A 785 -27.50 21.01 33.09
N ASP A 786 -26.56 20.21 33.58
CA ASP A 786 -26.80 19.09 34.49
C ASP A 786 -27.57 19.57 35.74
N ILE A 787 -27.09 20.66 36.35
CA ILE A 787 -27.70 21.27 37.55
C ILE A 787 -29.09 21.85 37.24
N LEU A 788 -29.25 22.58 36.13
CA LEU A 788 -30.56 23.13 35.73
C LEU A 788 -31.58 22.03 35.48
N THR A 789 -31.16 20.92 34.90
CA THR A 789 -32.02 19.77 34.64
C THR A 789 -32.44 19.08 35.93
N LEU A 790 -31.49 18.90 36.85
CA LEU A 790 -31.77 18.40 38.19
C LEU A 790 -32.74 19.33 38.96
N TYR A 791 -32.49 20.64 38.94
CA TYR A 791 -33.33 21.65 39.59
C TYR A 791 -34.75 21.68 39.03
N SER A 792 -34.90 21.63 37.70
CA SER A 792 -36.20 21.60 37.03
C SER A 792 -37.03 20.39 37.49
N LYS A 793 -36.42 19.20 37.53
CA LYS A 793 -37.10 17.98 37.99
C LYS A 793 -37.49 18.03 39.47
N LEU A 794 -36.62 18.56 40.34
CA LEU A 794 -36.92 18.76 41.77
C LEU A 794 -38.11 19.70 41.98
N ARG A 795 -38.35 20.64 41.07
CA ARG A 795 -39.48 21.58 41.14
C ARG A 795 -40.79 21.01 40.63
N THR A 796 -40.78 20.09 39.68
CA THR A 796 -41.98 19.58 38.99
C THR A 796 -42.60 18.32 39.57
N SER A 797 -41.90 17.59 40.45
CA SER A 797 -42.40 16.32 41.02
C SER A 797 -42.33 16.33 42.55
N PRO A 798 -43.37 15.87 43.28
CA PRO A 798 -43.28 15.72 44.73
C PRO A 798 -42.20 14.70 45.09
N LEU A 799 -41.42 15.02 46.12
CA LEU A 799 -40.38 14.17 46.71
C LEU A 799 -40.99 12.96 47.42
N ASP A 800 -41.64 12.06 46.67
CA ASP A 800 -42.08 10.78 47.22
C ASP A 800 -40.88 9.85 47.36
N ARG A 801 -40.63 9.40 48.59
CA ARG A 801 -39.50 8.57 49.04
C ARG A 801 -39.40 7.20 48.35
N GLY A 802 -40.31 6.87 47.42
CA GLY A 802 -40.37 5.59 46.71
C GLY A 802 -39.77 5.58 45.29
N HIS A 803 -39.40 6.74 44.74
CA HIS A 803 -38.90 6.85 43.36
C HIS A 803 -37.44 7.37 43.30
N GLU A 804 -36.52 6.67 43.95
CA GLU A 804 -35.06 6.88 43.76
C GLU A 804 -34.60 6.61 42.30
N GLN A 805 -35.45 6.04 41.45
CA GLN A 805 -35.07 5.55 40.11
C GLN A 805 -35.33 6.52 38.94
N GLY A 806 -36.10 7.62 39.12
CA GLY A 806 -36.59 8.47 38.00
C GLY A 806 -35.78 9.75 37.69
N TYR A 807 -34.91 10.17 38.60
CA TYR A 807 -34.11 11.40 38.51
C TYR A 807 -32.84 11.33 37.63
N PRO A 808 -32.10 10.21 37.52
CA PRO A 808 -30.74 10.22 36.95
C PRO A 808 -30.67 10.24 35.41
N CYS A 809 -31.73 9.86 34.69
CA CYS A 809 -31.70 9.71 33.23
C CYS A 809 -31.61 11.04 32.44
N SER A 810 -31.93 12.16 33.09
CA SER A 810 -32.01 13.49 32.45
C SER A 810 -30.73 14.30 32.58
N ILE A 811 -29.88 13.99 33.56
CA ILE A 811 -28.72 14.82 33.88
C ILE A 811 -27.64 14.75 32.79
N GLN A 812 -27.58 13.71 31.94
CA GLN A 812 -26.43 13.53 31.03
C GLN A 812 -26.75 13.17 29.57
N MET A 813 -27.99 13.33 29.10
CA MET A 813 -28.31 13.13 27.67
C MET A 813 -27.53 14.08 26.73
N LEU A 814 -26.92 15.15 27.26
CA LEU A 814 -26.03 16.02 26.48
C LEU A 814 -24.59 15.50 26.30
N ASN A 815 -24.16 14.52 27.10
CA ASN A 815 -22.83 13.91 26.97
C ASN A 815 -22.83 12.67 26.08
N VAL A 816 -23.99 12.12 25.71
CA VAL A 816 -24.10 11.14 24.61
C VAL A 816 -23.62 11.82 23.32
N PRO A 817 -22.86 11.18 22.40
CA PRO A 817 -22.30 11.83 21.21
C PRO A 817 -23.35 12.15 20.12
N GLY A 818 -24.46 12.75 20.52
CA GLY A 818 -25.56 13.16 19.66
C GLY A 818 -25.31 14.48 18.92
N LYS A 819 -24.38 15.34 19.36
CA LYS A 819 -23.96 16.57 18.65
C LYS A 819 -22.80 17.25 19.40
N VAL A 820 -21.56 17.04 18.96
CA VAL A 820 -20.43 17.91 19.34
C VAL A 820 -19.77 18.40 18.06
N TYR A 821 -20.21 19.57 17.58
CA TYR A 821 -19.47 20.36 16.60
C TYR A 821 -18.57 21.35 17.34
N PRO A 822 -17.38 21.68 16.79
CA PRO A 822 -16.63 22.82 17.28
C PRO A 822 -17.42 24.09 16.97
N LEU A 823 -17.82 24.83 18.00
CA LEU A 823 -18.20 26.24 17.85
C LEU A 823 -16.94 27.01 17.42
N HIS A 824 -16.75 27.16 16.12
CA HIS A 824 -16.05 28.31 15.53
C HIS A 824 -17.15 29.21 14.93
N PRO A 825 -17.15 30.53 15.15
CA PRO A 825 -18.31 31.43 14.98
C PRO A 825 -18.85 31.65 13.55
N ALA A 826 -18.49 30.83 12.55
CA ALA A 826 -18.71 31.18 11.13
C ALA A 826 -19.69 30.28 10.32
N ARG A 827 -20.31 29.23 10.87
CA ARG A 827 -21.26 28.40 10.07
C ARG A 827 -22.48 27.86 10.85
N PRO A 828 -23.68 27.78 10.23
CA PRO A 828 -24.89 27.20 10.85
C PRO A 828 -24.85 25.67 10.98
N ILE A 829 -25.57 25.17 12.00
CA ILE A 829 -25.52 23.83 12.61
C ILE A 829 -26.07 22.67 11.73
N GLU A 830 -26.71 22.94 10.59
CA GLU A 830 -27.56 21.95 9.89
C GLU A 830 -26.86 20.96 8.94
N LYS A 831 -25.58 21.17 8.56
CA LYS A 831 -25.01 20.50 7.38
C LYS A 831 -24.07 19.31 7.60
N ALA A 832 -23.78 18.89 8.82
CA ALA A 832 -22.78 17.85 9.04
C ALA A 832 -23.37 16.48 9.44
N ARG A 833 -22.85 15.44 8.78
CA ARG A 833 -23.35 14.05 8.76
C ARG A 833 -22.90 13.28 9.99
N THR A 834 -23.80 12.54 10.64
CA THR A 834 -23.52 11.76 11.86
C THR A 834 -22.77 10.45 11.55
N SER A 835 -21.68 10.20 12.30
CA SER A 835 -20.78 9.03 12.17
C SER A 835 -21.12 7.86 13.08
N LEU A 836 -21.90 8.07 14.17
CA LEU A 836 -22.30 6.99 15.08
C LEU A 836 -23.13 5.89 14.38
N ALA A 837 -23.97 6.28 13.41
CA ALA A 837 -24.77 5.34 12.62
C ALA A 837 -23.89 4.44 11.72
N ALA A 838 -22.70 4.89 11.33
CA ALA A 838 -21.75 4.09 10.55
C ALA A 838 -20.90 3.15 11.43
N PHE A 839 -20.79 3.43 12.73
CA PHE A 839 -20.06 2.61 13.70
C PHE A 839 -20.95 1.57 14.39
N LEU A 840 -22.16 1.93 14.80
CA LEU A 840 -23.17 0.94 15.23
C LEU A 840 -23.61 0.05 14.04
N SER A 841 -23.42 0.50 12.80
CA SER A 841 -23.52 -0.35 11.60
C SER A 841 -22.25 -1.15 11.30
N GLN A 842 -21.21 -1.16 12.16
CA GLN A 842 -20.04 -2.05 11.97
C GLN A 842 -20.22 -3.43 12.63
N THR A 843 -21.21 -3.60 13.50
CA THR A 843 -21.72 -4.93 13.90
C THR A 843 -22.64 -5.56 12.86
N ASP A 844 -22.85 -4.90 11.72
CA ASP A 844 -23.64 -5.48 10.64
C ASP A 844 -22.88 -6.54 9.85
N HIS A 845 -21.57 -6.72 9.98
CA HIS A 845 -20.98 -7.90 9.35
C HIS A 845 -21.43 -9.21 10.01
N GLU A 846 -21.90 -9.19 11.26
CA GLU A 846 -22.48 -10.35 11.96
C GLU A 846 -24.01 -10.29 12.12
N ARG A 847 -24.67 -9.12 12.05
CA ARG A 847 -26.14 -9.02 12.01
C ARG A 847 -26.77 -8.74 10.62
N VAL A 848 -26.00 -8.33 9.61
CA VAL A 848 -26.44 -8.25 8.19
C VAL A 848 -26.13 -9.53 7.42
N ALA A 849 -25.46 -10.53 8.01
CA ALA A 849 -25.39 -11.86 7.43
C ALA A 849 -26.71 -12.65 7.57
N LEU A 850 -27.52 -12.38 8.60
CA LEU A 850 -28.87 -12.93 8.75
C LEU A 850 -29.94 -12.16 7.93
N ARG A 851 -29.53 -11.10 7.21
CA ARG A 851 -30.36 -10.40 6.23
C ARG A 851 -29.53 -9.91 5.03
N ALA A 852 -28.74 -10.80 4.43
CA ALA A 852 -28.89 -10.87 2.98
C ALA A 852 -30.37 -11.21 2.74
N PRO A 853 -31.04 -10.79 1.66
CA PRO A 853 -32.14 -11.62 1.23
C PRO A 853 -31.51 -12.99 0.88
N GLN A 854 -31.42 -13.88 1.88
CA GLN A 854 -32.09 -15.16 1.77
C GLN A 854 -33.44 -14.86 1.14
N TYR A 855 -33.79 -15.61 0.11
CA TYR A 855 -35.11 -15.59 -0.48
C TYR A 855 -36.17 -15.47 0.62
N LYS A 856 -36.68 -14.26 0.82
CA LYS A 856 -37.83 -14.02 1.67
C LYS A 856 -39.03 -14.03 0.76
N GLY A 857 -39.44 -15.24 0.40
CA GLY A 857 -40.86 -15.52 0.34
C GLY A 857 -41.37 -15.50 1.78
N THR A 858 -42.32 -14.61 2.04
CA THR A 858 -43.35 -14.81 3.06
C THR A 858 -43.81 -16.27 3.08
N ARG A 859 -44.03 -16.81 4.28
CA ARG A 859 -44.86 -18.02 4.50
C ARG A 859 -46.10 -17.94 3.60
N ALA A 860 -46.14 -18.73 2.54
CA ALA A 860 -47.38 -19.11 1.88
C ALA A 860 -47.16 -20.36 1.03
N GLN A 861 -47.76 -21.45 1.53
CA GLN A 861 -48.12 -22.71 0.89
C GLN A 861 -47.01 -23.76 0.75
N GLU A 862 -47.16 -24.79 1.58
CA GLU A 862 -46.43 -26.07 1.62
C GLU A 862 -46.31 -26.71 0.23
N PRO A 863 -45.22 -27.47 0.02
CA PRO A 863 -45.45 -28.89 -0.23
C PRO A 863 -44.54 -29.83 0.59
N MET A 864 -45.20 -30.76 1.28
CA MET A 864 -44.84 -32.18 1.45
C MET A 864 -43.49 -32.59 2.08
N TRP A 865 -43.10 -31.99 3.21
CA TRP A 865 -42.26 -32.74 4.17
C TRP A 865 -42.86 -32.59 5.57
N GLN A 866 -44.12 -33.03 5.69
CA GLN A 866 -44.68 -33.36 6.99
C GLN A 866 -43.87 -34.50 7.59
N ARG A 867 -43.35 -34.25 8.80
CA ARG A 867 -42.88 -35.22 9.81
C ARG A 867 -43.08 -36.69 9.39
N GLY A 868 -42.05 -37.25 8.78
CA GLY A 868 -41.95 -38.66 8.43
C GLY A 868 -40.57 -38.99 7.88
N VAL A 869 -39.70 -39.51 8.75
CA VAL A 869 -38.48 -40.30 8.51
C VAL A 869 -38.03 -40.42 7.03
N VAL A 870 -37.29 -39.43 6.51
CA VAL A 870 -36.47 -39.62 5.31
C VAL A 870 -35.12 -38.97 5.58
N SER A 871 -34.05 -39.76 5.59
CA SER A 871 -32.68 -39.32 5.85
C SER A 871 -32.09 -38.58 4.65
N MET A 872 -31.74 -37.30 4.81
CA MET A 872 -31.02 -36.54 3.78
C MET A 872 -29.49 -36.64 3.93
N TRP A 873 -28.80 -36.71 2.80
CA TRP A 873 -27.34 -36.68 2.69
C TRP A 873 -26.86 -35.35 2.11
N TYR A 874 -25.75 -34.81 2.63
CA TYR A 874 -25.21 -33.52 2.19
C TYR A 874 -23.78 -33.72 1.68
N ALA A 875 -23.60 -33.59 0.37
CA ALA A 875 -22.32 -33.70 -0.31
C ALA A 875 -21.76 -32.29 -0.58
N GLY A 876 -20.71 -31.89 0.14
CA GLY A 876 -19.95 -30.69 -0.20
C GLY A 876 -18.86 -31.03 -1.21
N ILE A 877 -18.81 -30.28 -2.31
CA ILE A 877 -17.85 -30.50 -3.39
C ILE A 877 -17.02 -29.22 -3.54
N ASP A 878 -15.76 -29.28 -3.14
CA ASP A 878 -14.80 -28.23 -3.40
C ASP A 878 -14.19 -28.40 -4.80
N TRP A 879 -14.19 -27.32 -5.57
CA TRP A 879 -13.83 -27.33 -6.99
C TRP A 879 -12.49 -26.63 -7.22
N ALA A 880 -11.55 -27.32 -7.88
CA ALA A 880 -10.30 -26.76 -8.40
C ALA A 880 -10.06 -27.21 -9.86
N ASP A 881 -9.08 -26.60 -10.54
CA ASP A 881 -8.86 -26.81 -11.98
C ASP A 881 -8.38 -28.23 -12.36
N THR A 882 -7.67 -28.90 -11.45
CA THR A 882 -7.05 -30.22 -11.72
C THR A 882 -7.74 -31.38 -11.02
N HIS A 883 -8.28 -31.14 -9.83
CA HIS A 883 -8.94 -32.14 -9.00
C HIS A 883 -10.08 -31.50 -8.20
N HIS A 884 -10.99 -32.33 -7.69
CA HIS A 884 -12.11 -31.91 -6.84
C HIS A 884 -12.16 -32.80 -5.61
N ASP A 885 -12.49 -32.22 -4.46
CA ASP A 885 -12.69 -32.96 -3.23
C ASP A 885 -14.18 -32.97 -2.88
N ALA A 886 -14.75 -34.16 -2.78
CA ALA A 886 -16.13 -34.38 -2.36
C ALA A 886 -16.15 -35.00 -0.97
N LEU A 887 -16.98 -34.46 -0.09
CA LEU A 887 -17.21 -35.00 1.26
C LEU A 887 -18.70 -35.05 1.55
N VAL A 888 -19.17 -36.20 2.04
CA VAL A 888 -20.59 -36.41 2.38
C VAL A 888 -20.76 -36.51 3.89
N ILE A 889 -21.77 -35.82 4.42
CA ILE A 889 -22.20 -35.93 5.82
C ILE A 889 -23.67 -36.35 5.91
N ASP A 890 -24.02 -37.01 7.01
CA ASP A 890 -25.40 -37.36 7.37
C ASP A 890 -26.13 -36.20 8.08
N GLU A 891 -27.43 -36.39 8.36
CA GLU A 891 -28.23 -35.40 9.11
C GLU A 891 -27.68 -35.10 10.51
N LYS A 892 -27.05 -36.09 11.15
CA LYS A 892 -26.42 -35.95 12.48
C LYS A 892 -25.09 -35.19 12.40
N GLY A 893 -24.61 -34.87 11.20
CA GLY A 893 -23.36 -34.16 10.93
C GLY A 893 -22.12 -35.05 11.01
N ARG A 894 -22.29 -36.37 10.97
CA ARG A 894 -21.20 -37.35 10.91
C ARG A 894 -20.73 -37.49 9.46
N GLN A 895 -19.42 -37.59 9.28
CA GLN A 895 -18.82 -37.81 7.96
C GLN A 895 -19.02 -39.26 7.54
N VAL A 896 -19.54 -39.44 6.32
CA VAL A 896 -19.94 -40.74 5.75
C VAL A 896 -18.88 -41.23 4.77
N GLY A 897 -18.31 -40.31 3.99
CA GLY A 897 -17.28 -40.62 3.02
C GLY A 897 -16.59 -39.37 2.47
N THR A 898 -15.41 -39.56 1.91
CA THR A 898 -14.63 -38.51 1.23
C THR A 898 -13.96 -39.11 0.01
N LEU A 899 -13.94 -38.35 -1.08
CA LEU A 899 -13.36 -38.76 -2.35
C LEU A 899 -12.68 -37.58 -3.01
N ARG A 900 -11.41 -37.77 -3.42
CA ARG A 900 -10.70 -36.88 -4.33
C ARG A 900 -10.82 -37.43 -5.76
N ILE A 901 -11.21 -36.59 -6.71
CA ILE A 901 -11.35 -36.97 -8.12
C ILE A 901 -10.54 -36.03 -9.01
N ASP A 902 -9.96 -36.55 -10.08
CA ASP A 902 -9.33 -35.74 -11.12
C ASP A 902 -10.42 -35.10 -12.01
N HIS A 903 -10.12 -33.94 -12.59
CA HIS A 903 -11.00 -33.25 -13.54
C HIS A 903 -10.99 -33.93 -14.92
N ASN A 904 -11.49 -35.18 -14.99
CA ASN A 904 -11.60 -35.98 -16.22
C ASN A 904 -12.84 -36.90 -16.18
N PRO A 905 -13.26 -37.49 -17.33
CA PRO A 905 -14.46 -38.33 -17.39
C PRO A 905 -14.44 -39.54 -16.44
N GLN A 906 -13.26 -40.12 -16.19
CA GLN A 906 -13.11 -41.25 -15.26
C GLN A 906 -13.31 -40.82 -13.81
N GLY A 907 -12.77 -39.67 -13.41
CA GLY A 907 -12.95 -39.05 -12.10
C GLY A 907 -14.41 -38.68 -11.85
N MET A 908 -15.09 -38.17 -12.87
CA MET A 908 -16.52 -37.85 -12.79
C MET A 908 -17.42 -39.09 -12.70
N SER A 909 -17.09 -40.16 -13.44
CA SER A 909 -17.76 -41.45 -13.29
C SER A 909 -17.58 -41.99 -11.86
N ARG A 910 -16.37 -41.90 -11.29
CA ARG A 910 -16.10 -42.28 -9.90
C ARG A 910 -16.90 -41.45 -8.90
N LEU A 911 -17.04 -40.13 -9.10
CA LEU A 911 -17.88 -39.28 -8.26
C LEU A 911 -19.34 -39.73 -8.29
N ASN A 912 -19.88 -39.99 -9.48
CA ASN A 912 -21.26 -40.43 -9.64
C ASN A 912 -21.49 -41.80 -8.97
N THR A 913 -20.56 -42.75 -9.15
CA THR A 913 -20.60 -44.05 -8.46
C THR A 913 -20.51 -43.89 -6.95
N PHE A 914 -19.64 -43.02 -6.44
CA PHE A 914 -19.49 -42.75 -5.02
C PHE A 914 -20.76 -42.17 -4.38
N LEU A 915 -21.37 -41.15 -5.01
CA LEU A 915 -22.63 -40.58 -4.54
C LEU A 915 -23.77 -41.61 -4.61
N ALA A 916 -23.84 -42.41 -5.68
CA ALA A 916 -24.83 -43.47 -5.83
C ALA A 916 -24.66 -44.59 -4.80
N GLN A 917 -23.44 -44.97 -4.44
CA GLN A 917 -23.16 -45.98 -3.40
C GLN A 917 -23.64 -45.53 -2.02
N ILE A 918 -23.54 -44.23 -1.71
CA ILE A 918 -23.98 -43.69 -0.42
C ILE A 918 -25.50 -43.62 -0.32
N VAL A 919 -26.18 -43.22 -1.40
CA VAL A 919 -27.66 -43.18 -1.46
C VAL A 919 -28.26 -44.59 -1.58
N GLY A 920 -27.54 -45.54 -2.17
CA GLY A 920 -28.01 -46.93 -2.32
C GLY A 920 -29.24 -47.03 -3.23
N SER A 921 -30.30 -47.71 -2.75
CA SER A 921 -31.58 -47.86 -3.45
C SER A 921 -32.53 -46.67 -3.26
N GLU A 922 -32.12 -45.65 -2.51
CA GLU A 922 -32.94 -44.47 -2.24
C GLU A 922 -32.94 -43.49 -3.44
N SER A 923 -33.89 -42.55 -3.47
CA SER A 923 -33.98 -41.57 -4.57
C SER A 923 -32.81 -40.59 -4.54
N LYS A 924 -32.26 -40.24 -5.72
CA LYS A 924 -31.22 -39.20 -5.86
C LYS A 924 -31.63 -37.84 -5.29
N GLU A 925 -32.94 -37.59 -5.12
CA GLU A 925 -33.47 -36.41 -4.46
C GLU A 925 -33.08 -36.32 -2.97
N GLN A 926 -32.63 -37.42 -2.36
CA GLN A 926 -32.16 -37.45 -0.96
C GLN A 926 -30.71 -36.98 -0.80
N MET A 927 -30.02 -36.64 -1.89
CA MET A 927 -28.66 -36.11 -1.89
C MET A 927 -28.64 -34.64 -2.30
N ALA A 928 -28.19 -33.76 -1.39
CA ALA A 928 -27.95 -32.35 -1.70
C ALA A 928 -26.46 -32.15 -2.04
N CYS A 929 -26.14 -31.82 -3.29
CA CYS A 929 -24.77 -31.48 -3.71
C CYS A 929 -24.54 -29.97 -3.57
N ILE A 930 -23.67 -29.56 -2.64
CA ILE A 930 -23.38 -28.16 -2.31
C ILE A 930 -22.03 -27.76 -2.90
N ILE A 931 -22.04 -26.69 -3.71
CA ILE A 931 -20.87 -26.25 -4.48
C ILE A 931 -20.80 -24.71 -4.55
N GLU A 932 -19.60 -24.15 -4.71
CA GLU A 932 -19.40 -22.69 -4.69
C GLU A 932 -19.58 -21.98 -6.05
N THR A 933 -19.76 -22.76 -7.12
CA THR A 933 -19.96 -22.27 -8.48
C THR A 933 -21.35 -22.61 -9.01
N THR A 934 -21.82 -21.88 -10.02
CA THR A 934 -23.07 -22.12 -10.74
C THR A 934 -22.86 -22.57 -12.19
N HIS A 935 -21.60 -22.67 -12.64
CA HIS A 935 -21.22 -22.97 -14.00
C HIS A 935 -19.94 -23.83 -14.04
N GLY A 936 -19.71 -24.51 -15.16
CA GLY A 936 -18.57 -25.39 -15.39
C GLY A 936 -18.98 -26.83 -15.72
N LEU A 937 -18.03 -27.61 -16.27
CA LEU A 937 -18.28 -28.98 -16.73
C LEU A 937 -18.70 -29.92 -15.59
N LEU A 938 -18.16 -29.72 -14.38
CA LEU A 938 -18.53 -30.46 -13.18
C LEU A 938 -20.05 -30.35 -12.88
N ILE A 939 -20.59 -29.13 -12.94
CA ILE A 939 -22.01 -28.89 -12.67
C ILE A 939 -22.88 -29.45 -13.79
N ALA A 940 -22.46 -29.29 -15.05
CA ALA A 940 -23.16 -29.86 -16.19
C ALA A 940 -23.32 -31.38 -16.02
N GLN A 941 -22.23 -32.08 -15.69
CA GLN A 941 -22.26 -33.52 -15.48
C GLN A 941 -23.03 -33.97 -14.24
N LEU A 942 -23.01 -33.20 -13.15
CA LEU A 942 -23.83 -33.50 -11.97
C LEU A 942 -25.33 -33.37 -12.29
N LEU A 943 -25.73 -32.32 -13.02
CA LEU A 943 -27.11 -32.11 -13.44
C LEU A 943 -27.56 -33.16 -14.47
N GLU A 944 -26.72 -33.50 -15.45
CA GLU A 944 -26.99 -34.58 -16.43
C GLU A 944 -27.11 -35.95 -15.75
N ALA A 945 -26.29 -36.22 -14.73
CA ALA A 945 -26.41 -37.42 -13.90
C ALA A 945 -27.64 -37.39 -12.97
N GLY A 946 -28.42 -36.30 -12.94
CA GLY A 946 -29.65 -36.16 -12.18
C GLY A 946 -29.46 -35.82 -10.69
N TRP A 947 -28.28 -35.32 -10.28
CA TRP A 947 -28.02 -34.91 -8.90
C TRP A 947 -28.60 -33.51 -8.61
N PRO A 948 -29.29 -33.32 -7.46
CA PRO A 948 -29.70 -31.99 -7.01
C PRO A 948 -28.49 -31.12 -6.60
N VAL A 949 -28.23 -30.05 -7.37
CA VAL A 949 -27.11 -29.12 -7.11
C VAL A 949 -27.60 -27.82 -6.46
N TYR A 950 -26.94 -27.40 -5.39
CA TYR A 950 -27.24 -26.20 -4.60
C TYR A 950 -26.01 -25.28 -4.52
N PRO A 951 -25.97 -24.20 -5.30
CA PRO A 951 -24.86 -23.26 -5.28
C PRO A 951 -24.87 -22.42 -4.00
N VAL A 952 -23.72 -22.28 -3.37
CA VAL A 952 -23.49 -21.46 -2.18
C VAL A 952 -22.49 -20.35 -2.50
N ASN A 953 -22.68 -19.17 -1.91
CA ASN A 953 -21.72 -18.09 -2.06
C ASN A 953 -20.41 -18.46 -1.33
N PRO A 954 -19.23 -18.40 -1.99
CA PRO A 954 -17.94 -18.71 -1.36
C PRO A 954 -17.71 -17.95 -0.05
N ARG A 955 -18.19 -16.68 0.02
CA ARG A 955 -18.05 -15.85 1.21
C ARG A 955 -18.89 -16.32 2.40
N THR A 956 -19.94 -17.10 2.17
CA THR A 956 -20.75 -17.71 3.24
C THR A 956 -19.97 -18.82 3.92
N VAL A 957 -19.23 -19.61 3.15
CA VAL A 957 -18.38 -20.71 3.63
C VAL A 957 -17.15 -20.16 4.33
N ASP A 958 -16.47 -19.17 3.72
CA ASP A 958 -15.31 -18.48 4.32
C ASP A 958 -15.61 -17.88 5.71
N ARG A 959 -16.84 -17.38 5.92
CA ARG A 959 -17.26 -16.81 7.22
C ARG A 959 -17.55 -17.85 8.29
N ARG A 960 -17.86 -19.09 7.88
CA ARG A 960 -18.08 -20.23 8.78
C ARG A 960 -16.77 -20.94 9.13
N ARG A 961 -15.68 -20.61 8.45
CA ARG A 961 -14.33 -21.07 8.78
C ARG A 961 -13.90 -20.47 10.12
N SER A 962 -13.31 -21.29 10.98
CA SER A 962 -12.74 -20.81 12.23
C SER A 962 -11.57 -19.86 11.95
N ALA A 963 -11.43 -18.80 12.75
CA ALA A 963 -10.39 -17.78 12.59
C ALA A 963 -8.93 -18.29 12.76
N SER A 964 -8.75 -19.58 13.01
CA SER A 964 -7.49 -20.28 13.27
C SER A 964 -7.36 -21.61 12.51
N GLY A 965 -8.29 -21.96 11.61
CA GLY A 965 -8.24 -23.22 10.86
C GLY A 965 -7.31 -23.16 9.66
N ALA A 966 -6.57 -24.25 9.39
CA ALA A 966 -5.84 -24.42 8.13
C ALA A 966 -6.84 -24.48 6.97
N LYS A 967 -6.51 -23.85 5.84
CA LYS A 967 -7.30 -23.97 4.61
C LYS A 967 -6.84 -25.24 3.89
N THR A 968 -7.70 -26.25 3.85
CA THR A 968 -7.49 -27.46 3.05
C THR A 968 -8.76 -27.76 2.27
N ASP A 969 -8.60 -28.27 1.05
CA ASP A 969 -9.72 -28.56 0.13
C ASP A 969 -10.76 -29.51 0.76
N THR A 970 -10.30 -30.47 1.56
CA THR A 970 -11.16 -31.37 2.35
C THR A 970 -11.97 -30.67 3.45
N ILE A 971 -11.42 -29.65 4.10
CA ILE A 971 -12.12 -28.84 5.10
C ILE A 971 -13.17 -27.96 4.40
N ASP A 972 -12.84 -27.46 3.20
CA ASP A 972 -13.73 -26.62 2.42
C ASP A 972 -14.93 -27.44 1.90
N ALA A 973 -14.69 -28.66 1.40
CA ALA A 973 -15.74 -29.64 1.12
C ALA A 973 -16.59 -29.97 2.36
N TYR A 974 -15.99 -30.14 3.53
CA TYR A 974 -16.74 -30.34 4.78
C TYR A 974 -17.60 -29.15 5.17
N LEU A 975 -17.07 -27.91 5.05
CA LEU A 975 -17.81 -26.70 5.37
C LEU A 975 -18.98 -26.45 4.41
N LEU A 976 -18.84 -26.84 3.14
CA LEU A 976 -19.91 -26.84 2.14
C LEU A 976 -21.01 -27.83 2.55
N ALA A 977 -20.65 -29.07 2.85
CA ALA A 977 -21.58 -30.10 3.30
C ALA A 977 -22.34 -29.65 4.56
N LYS A 978 -21.60 -29.11 5.55
CA LYS A 978 -22.15 -28.57 6.80
C LYS A 978 -23.06 -27.36 6.55
N THR A 979 -22.79 -26.58 5.51
CA THR A 979 -23.61 -25.43 5.13
C THR A 979 -24.92 -25.86 4.49
N GLY A 980 -24.88 -26.85 3.60
CA GLY A 980 -26.08 -27.52 3.14
C GLY A 980 -26.93 -28.02 4.31
N ARG A 981 -26.33 -28.76 5.25
CA ARG A 981 -27.07 -29.31 6.40
C ARG A 981 -27.75 -28.25 7.28
N ALA A 982 -27.13 -27.10 7.47
CA ALA A 982 -27.67 -26.05 8.33
C ALA A 982 -28.72 -25.18 7.63
N ASP A 983 -28.52 -24.89 6.34
CA ASP A 983 -29.26 -23.83 5.63
C ASP A 983 -29.93 -24.34 4.34
N LEU A 984 -30.13 -25.66 4.14
CA LEU A 984 -30.67 -26.19 2.87
C LEU A 984 -31.98 -25.52 2.45
N ALA A 985 -32.85 -25.23 3.42
CA ALA A 985 -34.13 -24.53 3.20
C ALA A 985 -33.98 -23.12 2.61
N ASP A 986 -32.83 -22.47 2.84
CA ASP A 986 -32.50 -21.15 2.32
C ASP A 986 -31.71 -21.23 1.00
N LEU A 987 -31.23 -22.41 0.62
CA LEU A 987 -30.51 -22.67 -0.63
C LEU A 987 -31.49 -23.02 -1.75
N HIS A 988 -31.18 -22.54 -2.96
CA HIS A 988 -32.02 -22.78 -4.13
C HIS A 988 -31.38 -23.83 -5.01
N ARG A 989 -32.18 -24.81 -5.44
CA ARG A 989 -31.75 -25.80 -6.42
C ARG A 989 -31.40 -25.08 -7.72
N LEU A 990 -30.26 -25.43 -8.29
CA LEU A 990 -29.85 -24.92 -9.59
C LEU A 990 -30.73 -25.57 -10.66
N ILE A 991 -31.63 -24.77 -11.22
CA ILE A 991 -32.40 -25.12 -12.42
C ILE A 991 -31.69 -24.49 -13.62
N PRO A 992 -31.13 -25.32 -14.51
CA PRO A 992 -30.43 -24.81 -15.68
C PRO A 992 -31.42 -24.14 -16.65
N ASP A 993 -30.97 -23.08 -17.33
CA ASP A 993 -31.74 -22.48 -18.43
C ASP A 993 -31.89 -23.47 -19.59
N SER A 994 -32.88 -23.25 -20.47
CA SER A 994 -32.98 -23.99 -21.73
C SER A 994 -31.70 -23.86 -22.55
N GLU A 995 -31.46 -24.84 -23.41
CA GLU A 995 -30.27 -24.91 -24.27
C GLU A 995 -30.09 -23.61 -25.08
N LYS A 996 -31.17 -23.11 -25.70
CA LYS A 996 -31.17 -21.86 -26.47
C LYS A 996 -30.75 -20.64 -25.64
N ILE A 997 -31.28 -20.48 -24.42
CA ILE A 997 -30.92 -19.35 -23.55
C ILE A 997 -29.49 -19.48 -23.05
N ARG A 998 -29.03 -20.70 -22.76
CA ARG A 998 -27.66 -20.95 -22.30
C ARG A 998 -26.66 -20.59 -23.39
N GLU A 999 -26.90 -21.01 -24.62
CA GLU A 999 -26.11 -20.65 -25.79
C GLU A 999 -26.14 -19.13 -26.03
N LEU A 1000 -27.33 -18.51 -26.03
CA LEU A 1000 -27.48 -17.06 -26.19
C LEU A 1000 -26.72 -16.28 -25.10
N LYS A 1001 -26.74 -16.77 -23.85
CA LYS A 1001 -26.00 -16.19 -22.71
C LYS A 1001 -24.50 -16.30 -22.86
N LEU A 1002 -23.99 -17.40 -23.41
CA LEU A 1002 -22.56 -17.55 -23.69
C LEU A 1002 -22.13 -16.62 -24.83
N LEU A 1003 -22.82 -16.66 -25.97
CA LEU A 1003 -22.52 -15.81 -27.14
C LEU A 1003 -22.56 -14.32 -26.79
N THR A 1004 -23.57 -13.87 -26.05
CA THR A 1004 -23.70 -12.46 -25.65
C THR A 1004 -22.62 -12.01 -24.65
N ARG A 1005 -22.12 -12.91 -23.79
CA ARG A 1005 -21.00 -12.61 -22.87
C ARG A 1005 -19.66 -12.56 -23.59
N ASP A 1006 -19.42 -13.48 -24.51
CA ASP A 1006 -18.21 -13.50 -25.35
C ASP A 1006 -18.14 -12.24 -26.20
N GLN A 1007 -19.25 -11.86 -26.82
CA GLN A 1007 -19.35 -10.60 -27.56
C GLN A 1007 -19.03 -9.39 -26.68
N ASP A 1008 -19.57 -9.31 -25.45
CA ASP A 1008 -19.25 -8.20 -24.53
C ASP A 1008 -17.75 -8.15 -24.19
N ALA A 1009 -17.11 -9.31 -24.01
CA ALA A 1009 -15.66 -9.40 -23.79
C ALA A 1009 -14.86 -8.90 -25.02
N LEU A 1010 -15.29 -9.25 -26.24
CA LEU A 1010 -14.69 -8.75 -27.48
C LEU A 1010 -14.85 -7.23 -27.63
N ILE A 1011 -16.02 -6.66 -27.29
CA ILE A 1011 -16.25 -5.20 -27.30
C ILE A 1011 -15.37 -4.49 -26.25
N GLN A 1012 -15.17 -5.10 -25.08
CA GLN A 1012 -14.24 -4.57 -24.08
C GLN A 1012 -12.78 -4.62 -24.56
N MET A 1013 -12.39 -5.67 -25.29
CA MET A 1013 -11.09 -5.74 -25.97
C MET A 1013 -10.94 -4.64 -27.04
N GLN A 1014 -11.97 -4.44 -27.87
CA GLN A 1014 -12.02 -3.38 -28.88
C GLN A 1014 -11.84 -2.01 -28.24
N THR A 1015 -12.56 -1.73 -27.15
CA THR A 1015 -12.45 -0.45 -26.42
C THR A 1015 -11.03 -0.22 -25.88
N ARG A 1016 -10.38 -1.26 -25.36
CA ARG A 1016 -8.98 -1.18 -24.90
C ARG A 1016 -8.02 -0.84 -26.05
N LEU A 1017 -8.16 -1.54 -27.18
CA LEU A 1017 -7.33 -1.31 -28.37
C LEU A 1017 -7.56 0.08 -28.98
N VAL A 1018 -8.81 0.57 -29.04
CA VAL A 1018 -9.12 1.93 -29.50
C VAL A 1018 -8.50 2.98 -28.58
N ASN A 1019 -8.51 2.79 -27.26
CA ASN A 1019 -7.85 3.71 -26.33
C ASN A 1019 -6.32 3.72 -26.51
N GLN A 1020 -5.71 2.56 -26.75
CA GLN A 1020 -4.29 2.45 -27.07
C GLN A 1020 -3.96 3.12 -28.41
N LEU A 1021 -4.80 2.92 -29.44
CA LEU A 1021 -4.67 3.58 -30.73
C LEU A 1021 -4.80 5.10 -30.60
N THR A 1022 -5.77 5.57 -29.81
CA THR A 1022 -5.95 7.00 -29.52
C THR A 1022 -4.71 7.59 -28.86
N ALA A 1023 -4.16 6.92 -27.84
CA ALA A 1023 -2.93 7.36 -27.17
C ALA A 1023 -1.71 7.33 -28.12
N CYS A 1024 -1.66 6.35 -29.02
CA CYS A 1024 -0.62 6.25 -30.05
C CYS A 1024 -0.70 7.43 -31.03
N LEU A 1025 -1.88 7.69 -31.60
CA LEU A 1025 -2.12 8.79 -32.54
C LEU A 1025 -1.87 10.15 -31.89
N LYS A 1026 -2.27 10.38 -30.62
CA LYS A 1026 -1.96 11.62 -29.89
C LYS A 1026 -0.46 11.91 -29.80
N ALA A 1027 0.38 10.87 -29.78
CA ALA A 1027 1.82 11.02 -29.62
C ALA A 1027 2.55 11.41 -30.90
N TYR A 1028 2.02 11.08 -32.10
CA TYR A 1028 2.73 11.33 -33.37
C TYR A 1028 1.88 11.72 -34.57
N TYR A 1029 0.58 11.42 -34.56
CA TYR A 1029 -0.34 11.67 -35.66
C TYR A 1029 -1.66 12.30 -35.17
N PRO A 1030 -1.60 13.48 -34.50
CA PRO A 1030 -2.76 14.09 -33.86
C PRO A 1030 -3.86 14.47 -34.87
N VAL A 1031 -3.47 14.88 -36.08
CA VAL A 1031 -4.39 15.25 -37.18
C VAL A 1031 -5.38 14.14 -37.49
N ALA A 1032 -4.98 12.87 -37.40
CA ALA A 1032 -5.86 11.74 -37.65
C ALA A 1032 -7.09 11.70 -36.71
N LEU A 1033 -6.96 12.24 -35.49
CA LEU A 1033 -8.07 12.33 -34.53
C LEU A 1033 -9.06 13.45 -34.86
N GLU A 1034 -8.62 14.45 -35.63
CA GLU A 1034 -9.46 15.53 -36.14
C GLU A 1034 -10.18 15.10 -37.43
N LEU A 1035 -9.48 14.35 -38.28
CA LEU A 1035 -10.03 13.80 -39.53
C LEU A 1035 -11.16 12.79 -39.27
N PHE A 1036 -11.02 11.94 -38.24
CA PHE A 1036 -11.94 10.84 -37.98
C PHE A 1036 -12.49 10.87 -36.55
N THR A 1037 -13.80 11.10 -36.43
CA THR A 1037 -14.49 11.12 -35.13
C THR A 1037 -14.66 9.74 -34.48
N LYS A 1038 -14.63 8.65 -35.25
CA LYS A 1038 -14.80 7.27 -34.79
C LYS A 1038 -13.69 6.36 -35.31
N LEU A 1039 -12.66 6.16 -34.49
CA LEU A 1039 -11.49 5.36 -34.86
C LEU A 1039 -11.79 3.88 -35.13
N GLN A 1040 -12.87 3.33 -34.59
CA GLN A 1040 -13.27 1.94 -34.82
C GLN A 1040 -13.95 1.70 -36.18
N GLN A 1041 -14.16 2.74 -37.01
CA GLN A 1041 -14.73 2.55 -38.34
C GLN A 1041 -13.72 1.88 -39.27
N LYS A 1042 -14.19 0.91 -40.07
CA LYS A 1042 -13.34 0.17 -41.03
C LYS A 1042 -12.62 1.12 -41.99
N CYS A 1043 -13.29 2.17 -42.46
CA CYS A 1043 -12.70 3.19 -43.32
C CYS A 1043 -11.53 3.94 -42.67
N THR A 1044 -11.67 4.35 -41.40
CA THR A 1044 -10.61 5.01 -40.65
C THR A 1044 -9.41 4.10 -40.45
N LEU A 1045 -9.65 2.85 -40.06
CA LEU A 1045 -8.58 1.87 -39.85
C LEU A 1045 -7.84 1.54 -41.15
N GLN A 1046 -8.57 1.36 -42.26
CA GLN A 1046 -7.96 1.13 -43.57
C GLN A 1046 -7.18 2.35 -44.08
N PHE A 1047 -7.69 3.57 -43.83
CA PHE A 1047 -6.95 4.80 -44.13
C PHE A 1047 -5.64 4.87 -43.35
N LEU A 1048 -5.67 4.65 -42.03
CA LEU A 1048 -4.48 4.64 -41.17
C LEU A 1048 -3.50 3.52 -41.54
N GLN A 1049 -4.00 2.36 -41.97
CA GLN A 1049 -3.16 1.27 -42.45
C GLN A 1049 -2.48 1.61 -43.77
N THR A 1050 -3.17 2.32 -44.66
CA THR A 1050 -2.64 2.71 -45.99
C THR A 1050 -1.68 3.88 -45.88
N TYR A 1051 -1.93 4.82 -44.97
CA TYR A 1051 -1.08 5.98 -44.69
C TYR A 1051 -0.66 6.02 -43.20
N PRO A 1052 0.33 5.19 -42.80
CA PRO A 1052 0.75 5.10 -41.40
C PRO A 1052 1.37 6.37 -40.82
N THR A 1053 1.94 7.23 -41.65
CA THR A 1053 2.58 8.48 -41.24
C THR A 1053 1.86 9.73 -41.78
N PRO A 1054 1.98 10.87 -41.08
CA PRO A 1054 1.43 12.14 -41.57
C PRO A 1054 2.03 12.55 -42.93
N GLN A 1055 3.33 12.29 -43.15
CA GLN A 1055 4.01 12.64 -44.38
C GLN A 1055 3.50 11.84 -45.59
N GLU A 1056 3.28 10.53 -45.42
CA GLU A 1056 2.67 9.67 -46.46
C GLU A 1056 1.25 10.11 -46.79
N ALA A 1057 0.47 10.54 -45.79
CA ALA A 1057 -0.88 11.05 -46.00
C ALA A 1057 -0.90 12.41 -46.70
N MET A 1058 0.03 13.32 -46.39
CA MET A 1058 0.17 14.60 -47.09
C MET A 1058 0.65 14.43 -48.53
N ALA A 1059 1.49 13.42 -48.81
CA ALA A 1059 1.96 13.12 -50.16
C ALA A 1059 0.87 12.51 -51.06
N ALA A 1060 -0.24 12.03 -50.49
CA ALA A 1060 -1.33 11.42 -51.23
C ALA A 1060 -2.20 12.48 -51.93
N SER A 1061 -2.48 12.26 -53.22
CA SER A 1061 -3.43 13.10 -53.96
C SER A 1061 -4.88 12.89 -53.50
N SER A 1062 -5.73 13.90 -53.66
CA SER A 1062 -7.17 13.79 -53.36
C SER A 1062 -7.84 12.59 -54.06
N LYS A 1063 -7.41 12.24 -55.29
CA LYS A 1063 -7.89 11.04 -56.01
C LYS A 1063 -7.47 9.72 -55.33
N GLN A 1064 -6.26 9.64 -54.78
CA GLN A 1064 -5.79 8.45 -54.05
C GLN A 1064 -6.51 8.28 -52.71
N ILE A 1065 -6.76 9.36 -51.99
CA ILE A 1065 -7.56 9.36 -50.76
C ILE A 1065 -9.00 8.91 -51.06
N GLN A 1066 -9.59 9.40 -52.15
CA GLN A 1066 -10.92 9.01 -52.61
C GLN A 1066 -11.00 7.50 -52.90
N GLU A 1067 -9.98 6.91 -53.52
CA GLU A 1067 -9.95 5.49 -53.85
C GLU A 1067 -9.91 4.61 -52.59
N VAL A 1068 -9.10 4.97 -51.58
CA VAL A 1068 -9.05 4.26 -50.29
C VAL A 1068 -10.41 4.34 -49.57
N LEU A 1069 -11.05 5.51 -49.58
CA LEU A 1069 -12.40 5.67 -49.02
C LEU A 1069 -13.45 4.86 -49.79
N ARG A 1070 -13.32 4.72 -51.11
CA ARG A 1070 -14.21 3.90 -51.94
C ARG A 1070 -14.04 2.41 -51.66
N GLN A 1071 -12.80 1.92 -51.54
CA GLN A 1071 -12.50 0.52 -51.18
C GLN A 1071 -13.04 0.16 -49.79
N SER A 1072 -13.02 1.12 -48.87
CA SER A 1072 -13.58 0.97 -47.53
C SER A 1072 -15.10 1.16 -47.43
N LYS A 1073 -15.79 1.36 -48.57
CA LYS A 1073 -17.25 1.59 -48.68
C LYS A 1073 -17.75 2.81 -47.88
N HIS A 1074 -16.98 3.90 -47.85
CA HIS A 1074 -17.44 5.16 -47.26
C HIS A 1074 -18.62 5.74 -48.07
N PRO A 1075 -19.71 6.25 -47.45
CA PRO A 1075 -20.92 6.67 -48.16
C PRO A 1075 -20.70 7.88 -49.10
N ASN A 1076 -19.85 8.83 -48.72
CA ASN A 1076 -19.55 10.05 -49.50
C ASN A 1076 -18.03 10.21 -49.70
N PRO A 1077 -17.38 9.41 -50.55
CA PRO A 1077 -15.91 9.38 -50.64
C PRO A 1077 -15.35 10.64 -51.31
N THR A 1078 -16.05 11.22 -52.30
CA THR A 1078 -15.56 12.39 -53.06
C THR A 1078 -15.48 13.65 -52.21
N THR A 1079 -16.55 13.97 -51.48
CA THR A 1079 -16.61 15.17 -50.62
C THR A 1079 -15.65 15.05 -49.45
N VAL A 1080 -15.60 13.88 -48.79
CA VAL A 1080 -14.74 13.66 -47.63
C VAL A 1080 -13.26 13.61 -48.00
N ALA A 1081 -12.91 13.08 -49.17
CA ALA A 1081 -11.52 13.10 -49.64
C ALA A 1081 -10.97 14.52 -49.84
N LEU A 1082 -11.80 15.45 -50.33
CA LEU A 1082 -11.43 16.87 -50.45
C LEU A 1082 -11.22 17.50 -49.07
N THR A 1083 -12.16 17.29 -48.14
CA THR A 1083 -12.03 17.80 -46.76
C THR A 1083 -10.81 17.24 -46.04
N ILE A 1084 -10.53 15.94 -46.17
CA ILE A 1084 -9.34 15.31 -45.57
C ILE A 1084 -8.07 15.89 -46.20
N PHE A 1085 -8.04 16.07 -47.52
CA PHE A 1085 -6.88 16.64 -48.21
C PHE A 1085 -6.60 18.08 -47.76
N GLU A 1086 -7.62 18.92 -47.68
CA GLU A 1086 -7.51 20.30 -47.17
C GLU A 1086 -7.04 20.34 -45.72
N GLN A 1087 -7.63 19.50 -44.85
CA GLN A 1087 -7.23 19.41 -43.45
C GLN A 1087 -5.81 18.89 -43.30
N LEU A 1088 -5.33 17.92 -44.07
CA LEU A 1088 -3.95 17.43 -43.96
C LEU A 1088 -2.88 18.50 -44.29
N HIS A 1089 -3.22 19.51 -45.10
CA HIS A 1089 -2.30 20.58 -45.51
C HIS A 1089 -2.34 21.82 -44.60
N GLN A 1090 -3.23 21.85 -43.60
CA GLN A 1090 -3.20 22.90 -42.58
C GLN A 1090 -2.01 22.70 -41.62
N PRO A 1091 -1.54 23.76 -40.93
CA PRO A 1091 -0.44 23.62 -39.98
C PRO A 1091 -0.87 22.82 -38.74
N HIS A 1092 -0.15 21.74 -38.43
CA HIS A 1092 -0.37 20.91 -37.24
C HIS A 1092 0.93 20.63 -36.49
N LEU A 1093 0.79 20.21 -35.23
CA LEU A 1093 1.89 19.71 -34.41
C LEU A 1093 2.48 18.43 -35.03
N GLN A 1094 3.78 18.47 -35.32
CA GLN A 1094 4.53 17.33 -35.84
C GLN A 1094 5.43 16.73 -34.76
N ALA A 1095 5.44 15.41 -34.65
CA ALA A 1095 6.40 14.70 -33.81
C ALA A 1095 7.74 14.52 -34.54
N ASP A 1096 8.80 14.25 -33.78
CA ASP A 1096 10.11 13.95 -34.34
C ASP A 1096 10.09 12.66 -35.19
N SER A 1097 11.11 12.50 -36.04
CA SER A 1097 11.20 11.40 -37.00
C SER A 1097 11.34 10.02 -36.33
N VAL A 1098 11.89 9.96 -35.12
CA VAL A 1098 12.07 8.72 -34.35
C VAL A 1098 10.74 8.30 -33.74
N THR A 1099 10.05 9.22 -33.07
CA THR A 1099 8.71 9.00 -32.52
C THR A 1099 7.74 8.60 -33.62
N THR A 1100 7.76 9.29 -34.76
CA THR A 1100 6.92 8.97 -35.93
C THR A 1100 7.18 7.55 -36.42
N ARG A 1101 8.45 7.14 -36.59
CA ARG A 1101 8.82 5.79 -37.06
C ARG A 1101 8.47 4.68 -36.06
N ALA A 1102 8.69 4.92 -34.77
CA ALA A 1102 8.42 3.92 -33.73
C ALA A 1102 6.92 3.77 -33.48
N LYS A 1103 6.19 4.89 -33.37
CA LYS A 1103 4.75 4.88 -33.10
C LYS A 1103 3.93 4.47 -34.32
N SER A 1104 4.36 4.76 -35.55
CA SER A 1104 3.67 4.27 -36.75
C SER A 1104 3.67 2.73 -36.82
N ARG A 1105 4.77 2.07 -36.43
CA ARG A 1105 4.81 0.59 -36.32
C ARG A 1105 3.82 0.07 -35.29
N LEU A 1106 3.77 0.69 -34.11
CA LEU A 1106 2.79 0.31 -33.07
C LEU A 1106 1.35 0.56 -33.55
N MET A 1107 1.10 1.68 -34.22
CA MET A 1107 -0.21 2.02 -34.79
C MET A 1107 -0.66 0.93 -35.79
N VAL A 1108 0.20 0.51 -36.73
CA VAL A 1108 -0.12 -0.56 -37.69
C VAL A 1108 -0.45 -1.87 -36.97
N VAL A 1109 0.31 -2.24 -35.93
CA VAL A 1109 0.02 -3.44 -35.12
C VAL A 1109 -1.36 -3.33 -34.46
N LEU A 1110 -1.68 -2.20 -33.85
CA LEU A 1110 -2.99 -1.98 -33.21
C LEU A 1110 -4.14 -2.05 -34.23
N VAL A 1111 -3.95 -1.46 -35.41
CA VAL A 1111 -4.93 -1.54 -36.51
C VAL A 1111 -5.10 -2.98 -37.01
N SER A 1112 -4.02 -3.74 -37.16
CA SER A 1112 -4.07 -5.15 -37.59
C SER A 1112 -4.77 -6.08 -36.59
N GLN A 1113 -4.84 -5.69 -35.32
CA GLN A 1113 -5.63 -6.39 -34.29
C GLN A 1113 -7.09 -5.94 -34.28
N LEU A 1114 -7.35 -4.65 -34.51
CA LEU A 1114 -8.70 -4.07 -34.47
C LEU A 1114 -9.57 -4.51 -35.65
N LEU A 1115 -9.03 -4.58 -36.87
CA LEU A 1115 -9.78 -4.97 -38.06
C LEU A 1115 -10.45 -6.36 -37.94
N PRO A 1116 -9.71 -7.46 -37.65
CA PRO A 1116 -10.32 -8.78 -37.51
C PRO A 1116 -11.25 -8.85 -36.30
N LEU A 1117 -10.95 -8.13 -35.20
CA LEU A 1117 -11.80 -8.09 -34.02
C LEU A 1117 -13.17 -7.46 -34.32
N ILE A 1118 -13.24 -6.41 -35.13
CA ILE A 1118 -14.50 -5.80 -35.58
C ILE A 1118 -15.31 -6.80 -36.41
N GLU A 1119 -14.66 -7.56 -37.30
CA GLU A 1119 -15.32 -8.59 -38.10
C GLU A 1119 -15.85 -9.74 -37.24
N GLN A 1120 -15.08 -10.18 -36.24
CA GLN A 1120 -15.53 -11.19 -35.27
C GLN A 1120 -16.73 -10.71 -34.48
N ILE A 1121 -16.73 -9.47 -33.97
CA ILE A 1121 -17.89 -8.91 -33.25
C ILE A 1121 -19.13 -8.92 -34.16
N ALA A 1122 -18.99 -8.53 -35.42
CA ALA A 1122 -20.08 -8.55 -36.39
C ALA A 1122 -20.56 -9.96 -36.74
N GLN A 1123 -19.71 -10.98 -36.65
CA GLN A 1123 -20.12 -12.38 -36.79
C GLN A 1123 -20.94 -12.84 -35.58
N TYR A 1124 -20.47 -12.56 -34.36
CA TYR A 1124 -21.24 -12.82 -33.14
C TYR A 1124 -22.59 -12.11 -33.15
N ASP A 1125 -22.66 -10.87 -33.65
CA ASP A 1125 -23.94 -10.15 -33.81
C ASP A 1125 -24.95 -10.94 -34.66
N LYS A 1126 -24.50 -11.48 -35.81
CA LYS A 1126 -25.36 -12.29 -36.68
C LYS A 1126 -25.84 -13.57 -36.02
N GLU A 1127 -24.96 -14.27 -35.31
CA GLU A 1127 -25.28 -15.52 -34.62
C GLU A 1127 -26.25 -15.28 -33.44
N ILE A 1128 -26.00 -14.23 -32.67
CA ILE A 1128 -26.88 -13.79 -31.57
C ILE A 1128 -28.26 -13.40 -32.10
N ASP A 1129 -28.32 -12.60 -33.17
CA ASP A 1129 -29.59 -12.20 -33.78
C ASP A 1129 -30.36 -13.40 -34.32
N ALA A 1130 -29.69 -14.32 -35.03
CA ALA A 1130 -30.31 -15.53 -35.53
C ALA A 1130 -30.91 -16.38 -34.40
N LEU A 1131 -30.14 -16.61 -33.32
CA LEU A 1131 -30.60 -17.40 -32.18
C LEU A 1131 -31.72 -16.68 -31.41
N PHE A 1132 -31.60 -15.37 -31.21
CA PHE A 1132 -32.60 -14.55 -30.53
C PHE A 1132 -33.97 -14.63 -31.20
N LEU A 1133 -34.03 -14.53 -32.53
CA LEU A 1133 -35.28 -14.61 -33.29
C LEU A 1133 -35.99 -15.98 -33.18
N THR A 1134 -35.26 -17.05 -32.83
CA THR A 1134 -35.86 -18.39 -32.65
C THR A 1134 -36.50 -18.59 -31.27
N HIS A 1135 -36.35 -17.65 -30.34
CA HIS A 1135 -36.86 -17.76 -28.98
C HIS A 1135 -38.32 -17.26 -28.87
N ALA A 1136 -39.16 -17.91 -28.07
CA ALA A 1136 -40.59 -17.57 -27.96
C ALA A 1136 -40.83 -16.16 -27.40
N ASP A 1137 -39.97 -15.69 -26.49
CA ASP A 1137 -40.09 -14.36 -25.85
C ASP A 1137 -39.34 -13.24 -26.61
N HIS A 1138 -38.84 -13.49 -27.83
CA HIS A 1138 -38.02 -12.49 -28.55
C HIS A 1138 -38.79 -11.21 -28.86
N GLU A 1139 -40.07 -11.31 -29.26
CA GLU A 1139 -40.93 -10.15 -29.57
C GLU A 1139 -41.09 -9.21 -28.37
N ILE A 1140 -41.20 -9.78 -27.16
CA ILE A 1140 -41.33 -9.02 -25.92
C ILE A 1140 -40.09 -8.16 -25.69
N PHE A 1141 -38.89 -8.74 -25.80
CA PHE A 1141 -37.65 -8.00 -25.58
C PHE A 1141 -37.28 -7.09 -26.75
N ALA A 1142 -37.63 -7.46 -27.99
CA ALA A 1142 -37.45 -6.64 -29.19
C ALA A 1142 -38.33 -5.38 -29.17
N SER A 1143 -39.50 -5.44 -28.52
CA SER A 1143 -40.40 -4.28 -28.36
C SER A 1143 -39.83 -3.19 -27.45
N LEU A 1144 -38.74 -3.45 -26.71
CA LEU A 1144 -38.13 -2.48 -25.80
C LEU A 1144 -37.47 -1.32 -26.55
N PRO A 1145 -37.71 -0.05 -26.15
CA PRO A 1145 -37.28 1.12 -26.90
C PRO A 1145 -35.75 1.26 -26.86
N ARG A 1146 -35.12 1.34 -28.04
CA ARG A 1146 -33.65 1.42 -28.21
C ARG A 1146 -32.87 0.30 -27.52
N ALA A 1147 -33.49 -0.84 -27.19
CA ALA A 1147 -32.73 -2.03 -26.80
C ALA A 1147 -31.89 -2.53 -27.99
N GLY A 1148 -32.43 -2.41 -29.21
CA GLY A 1148 -31.74 -2.77 -30.45
C GLY A 1148 -31.32 -4.24 -30.49
N GLN A 1149 -30.49 -4.59 -31.48
CA GLN A 1149 -29.99 -5.96 -31.70
C GLN A 1149 -29.01 -6.43 -30.61
N HIS A 1150 -28.42 -5.52 -29.81
CA HIS A 1150 -27.43 -5.91 -28.81
C HIS A 1150 -28.00 -6.03 -27.39
N LEU A 1151 -28.82 -5.08 -26.93
CA LEU A 1151 -29.29 -5.08 -25.53
C LEU A 1151 -30.51 -5.98 -25.33
N ALA A 1152 -31.39 -6.13 -26.33
CA ALA A 1152 -32.56 -7.01 -26.20
C ALA A 1152 -32.16 -8.48 -26.01
N PRO A 1153 -31.26 -9.07 -26.83
CA PRO A 1153 -30.81 -10.44 -26.60
C PRO A 1153 -30.04 -10.62 -25.29
N ARG A 1154 -29.22 -9.64 -24.89
CA ARG A 1154 -28.49 -9.65 -23.61
C ARG A 1154 -29.43 -9.64 -22.40
N LEU A 1155 -30.50 -8.85 -22.45
CA LEU A 1155 -31.49 -8.79 -21.38
C LEU A 1155 -32.25 -10.13 -21.28
N LEU A 1156 -32.72 -10.68 -22.40
CA LEU A 1156 -33.38 -11.98 -22.43
C LEU A 1156 -32.45 -13.08 -21.91
N ALA A 1157 -31.20 -13.12 -22.40
CA ALA A 1157 -30.23 -14.13 -22.02
C ALA A 1157 -29.94 -14.09 -20.52
N GLU A 1158 -29.67 -12.91 -19.93
CA GLU A 1158 -29.34 -12.80 -18.51
C GLU A 1158 -30.54 -12.97 -17.58
N ILE A 1159 -31.76 -12.63 -18.02
CA ILE A 1159 -32.99 -12.86 -17.24
C ILE A 1159 -33.37 -14.34 -17.25
N GLY A 1160 -33.24 -15.00 -18.39
CA GLY A 1160 -33.65 -16.39 -18.61
C GLY A 1160 -35.10 -16.53 -19.10
N ASP A 1161 -35.50 -17.77 -19.39
CA ASP A 1161 -36.82 -18.14 -19.93
C ASP A 1161 -37.78 -18.74 -18.90
N ASP A 1162 -37.25 -19.28 -17.80
CA ASP A 1162 -38.07 -19.76 -16.68
C ASP A 1162 -38.64 -18.60 -15.84
N ARG A 1163 -39.94 -18.37 -16.00
CA ARG A 1163 -40.70 -17.35 -15.26
C ARG A 1163 -40.87 -17.67 -13.77
N SER A 1164 -40.87 -18.95 -13.40
CA SER A 1164 -41.02 -19.39 -12.01
C SER A 1164 -39.78 -19.05 -11.16
N ARG A 1165 -38.64 -18.79 -11.82
CA ARG A 1165 -37.37 -18.38 -11.21
C ARG A 1165 -37.49 -17.13 -10.35
N TYR A 1166 -38.44 -16.23 -10.64
CA TYR A 1166 -38.60 -14.95 -9.96
C TYR A 1166 -40.00 -14.80 -9.36
N GLN A 1167 -40.08 -14.65 -8.04
CA GLN A 1167 -41.36 -14.47 -7.34
C GLN A 1167 -42.04 -13.12 -7.65
N ASN A 1168 -41.24 -12.07 -7.86
CA ASN A 1168 -41.72 -10.71 -8.14
C ASN A 1168 -40.62 -9.86 -8.78
N ALA A 1169 -40.99 -8.70 -9.32
CA ALA A 1169 -40.05 -7.75 -9.92
C ALA A 1169 -38.92 -7.34 -8.96
N SER A 1170 -39.19 -7.24 -7.65
CA SER A 1170 -38.19 -6.90 -6.63
C SER A 1170 -37.06 -7.94 -6.54
N SER A 1171 -37.37 -9.21 -6.79
CA SER A 1171 -36.41 -10.31 -6.82
C SER A 1171 -35.43 -10.14 -7.99
N LEU A 1172 -35.96 -9.81 -9.17
CA LEU A 1172 -35.15 -9.49 -10.35
C LEU A 1172 -34.32 -8.20 -10.14
N GLN A 1173 -34.89 -7.17 -9.52
CA GLN A 1173 -34.15 -5.93 -9.17
C GLN A 1173 -32.99 -6.17 -8.20
N ALA A 1174 -33.18 -7.09 -7.24
CA ALA A 1174 -32.13 -7.48 -6.30
C ALA A 1174 -31.00 -8.25 -7.02
N LEU A 1175 -31.34 -9.18 -7.92
CA LEU A 1175 -30.40 -9.96 -8.71
C LEU A 1175 -29.59 -9.08 -9.68
N ALA A 1176 -30.26 -8.11 -10.31
CA ALA A 1176 -29.64 -7.09 -11.15
C ALA A 1176 -28.84 -6.03 -10.35
N GLY A 1177 -29.04 -5.92 -9.04
CA GLY A 1177 -28.40 -4.89 -8.22
C GLY A 1177 -28.83 -3.45 -8.54
N THR A 1178 -29.99 -3.28 -9.18
CA THR A 1178 -30.60 -1.98 -9.50
C THR A 1178 -31.32 -1.39 -8.29
N SER A 1179 -31.90 -2.24 -7.44
CA SER A 1179 -32.53 -1.81 -6.19
C SER A 1179 -31.47 -1.42 -5.14
N PRO A 1180 -31.57 -0.23 -4.53
CA PRO A 1180 -30.70 0.15 -3.43
C PRO A 1180 -30.95 -0.76 -2.22
N VAL A 1181 -29.88 -1.13 -1.53
CA VAL A 1181 -30.00 -1.72 -0.20
C VAL A 1181 -30.28 -0.58 0.75
N LEU A 1182 -31.55 -0.42 1.11
CA LEU A 1182 -31.95 0.50 2.16
C LEU A 1182 -31.50 -0.10 3.49
N PHE A 1183 -30.43 0.45 4.00
CA PHE A 1183 -29.99 0.21 5.34
C PHE A 1183 -30.75 1.16 6.25
N GLN A 1184 -31.78 0.63 6.91
CA GLN A 1184 -32.53 1.38 7.90
C GLN A 1184 -32.31 0.77 9.28
N SER A 1185 -31.78 1.59 10.20
CA SER A 1185 -31.56 1.21 11.59
C SER A 1185 -32.00 2.39 12.47
N GLY A 1186 -33.11 2.22 13.20
CA GLY A 1186 -33.73 3.28 13.98
C GLY A 1186 -34.05 4.52 13.14
N THR A 1187 -33.44 5.65 13.49
CA THR A 1187 -33.60 6.96 12.82
C THR A 1187 -32.72 7.15 11.59
N TYR A 1188 -31.85 6.19 11.26
CA TYR A 1188 -30.94 6.25 10.13
C TYR A 1188 -31.48 5.46 8.96
N SER A 1189 -31.55 6.09 7.79
CA SER A 1189 -31.83 5.43 6.51
C SER A 1189 -30.75 5.81 5.50
N LYS A 1190 -29.98 4.81 5.05
CA LYS A 1190 -28.96 4.99 4.01
C LYS A 1190 -29.12 3.96 2.91
N ALA A 1191 -29.21 4.45 1.69
CA ALA A 1191 -29.25 3.62 0.50
C ALA A 1191 -27.83 3.28 0.03
N HIS A 1192 -27.41 2.02 0.16
CA HIS A 1192 -26.17 1.52 -0.41
C HIS A 1192 -26.39 0.79 -1.73
N ARG A 1193 -25.36 0.71 -2.57
CA ARG A 1193 -25.38 -0.11 -3.79
C ARG A 1193 -25.18 -1.57 -3.42
N ARG A 1194 -26.01 -2.46 -3.97
CA ARG A 1194 -25.85 -3.90 -3.84
C ARG A 1194 -24.59 -4.36 -4.60
N LEU A 1195 -23.66 -5.02 -3.90
CA LEU A 1195 -22.40 -5.51 -4.46
C LEU A 1195 -22.51 -6.97 -4.96
N GLY A 1196 -23.32 -7.80 -4.31
CA GLY A 1196 -23.68 -9.14 -4.78
C GLY A 1196 -24.83 -9.07 -5.77
N CYS A 1197 -24.52 -9.03 -7.07
CA CYS A 1197 -25.46 -9.00 -8.17
C CYS A 1197 -24.83 -9.62 -9.42
N ILE A 1198 -25.64 -10.02 -10.39
CA ILE A 1198 -25.16 -10.45 -11.70
C ILE A 1198 -24.67 -9.22 -12.46
N LYS A 1199 -23.34 -9.10 -12.59
CA LYS A 1199 -22.70 -7.91 -13.19
C LYS A 1199 -23.10 -7.72 -14.66
N PRO A 1200 -23.15 -8.75 -15.53
CA PRO A 1200 -23.62 -8.60 -16.91
C PRO A 1200 -25.05 -8.05 -16.99
N LEU A 1201 -26.01 -8.65 -16.27
CA LEU A 1201 -27.39 -8.18 -16.21
C LEU A 1201 -27.50 -6.71 -15.77
N ARG A 1202 -26.76 -6.33 -14.71
CA ARG A 1202 -26.74 -4.95 -14.21
C ARG A 1202 -26.25 -3.97 -15.28
N ASN A 1203 -25.18 -4.34 -15.98
CA ASN A 1203 -24.58 -3.49 -16.99
C ASN A 1203 -25.54 -3.32 -18.18
N ALA A 1204 -26.16 -4.40 -18.64
CA ALA A 1204 -27.18 -4.37 -19.69
C ALA A 1204 -28.36 -3.46 -19.31
N LEU A 1205 -28.89 -3.59 -18.09
CA LEU A 1205 -30.00 -2.75 -17.60
C LEU A 1205 -29.61 -1.28 -17.45
N HIS A 1206 -28.39 -0.98 -17.00
CA HIS A 1206 -27.91 0.40 -16.90
C HIS A 1206 -27.73 1.05 -18.28
N GLN A 1207 -27.15 0.30 -19.24
CA GLN A 1207 -26.99 0.77 -20.62
C GLN A 1207 -28.36 0.98 -21.28
N PHE A 1208 -29.25 0.00 -21.16
CA PHE A 1208 -30.63 0.10 -21.64
C PHE A 1208 -31.35 1.32 -21.07
N ALA A 1209 -31.37 1.47 -19.74
CA ALA A 1209 -31.99 2.61 -19.08
C ALA A 1209 -31.43 3.95 -19.58
N TRP A 1210 -30.11 4.06 -19.77
CA TRP A 1210 -29.50 5.26 -20.32
C TRP A 1210 -29.95 5.54 -21.76
N GLN A 1211 -29.99 4.53 -22.63
CA GLN A 1211 -30.45 4.67 -24.02
C GLN A 1211 -31.90 5.15 -24.11
N THR A 1212 -32.78 4.67 -23.21
CA THR A 1212 -34.19 5.08 -23.21
C THR A 1212 -34.39 6.58 -22.93
N THR A 1213 -33.43 7.27 -22.30
CA THR A 1213 -33.51 8.73 -22.08
C THR A 1213 -33.49 9.55 -23.38
N GLN A 1214 -33.11 8.92 -24.50
CA GLN A 1214 -33.05 9.55 -25.81
C GLN A 1214 -34.31 9.31 -26.66
N SER A 1215 -35.12 8.30 -26.34
CA SER A 1215 -36.35 7.96 -27.10
C SER A 1215 -37.64 8.17 -26.31
N GLU A 1216 -37.68 7.79 -25.04
CA GLU A 1216 -38.90 7.81 -24.23
C GLU A 1216 -39.02 9.12 -23.44
N PRO A 1217 -40.07 9.92 -23.65
CA PRO A 1217 -40.27 11.19 -22.95
C PRO A 1217 -40.32 11.03 -21.42
N TRP A 1218 -41.05 10.01 -20.93
CA TRP A 1218 -41.19 9.74 -19.51
C TRP A 1218 -39.85 9.35 -18.88
N ALA A 1219 -39.03 8.54 -19.56
CA ALA A 1219 -37.73 8.10 -19.06
C ALA A 1219 -36.75 9.28 -18.96
N LYS A 1220 -36.76 10.16 -19.97
CA LYS A 1220 -35.99 11.42 -19.98
C LYS A 1220 -36.41 12.34 -18.85
N GLN A 1221 -37.71 12.51 -18.63
CA GLN A 1221 -38.25 13.33 -17.55
C GLN A 1221 -37.90 12.74 -16.18
N TYR A 1222 -38.04 11.43 -16.00
CA TYR A 1222 -37.67 10.73 -14.77
C TYR A 1222 -36.17 10.91 -14.46
N TYR A 1223 -35.30 10.71 -15.45
CA TYR A 1223 -33.86 10.93 -15.29
C TYR A 1223 -33.54 12.39 -14.90
N ARG A 1224 -34.10 13.38 -15.61
CA ARG A 1224 -33.90 14.80 -15.31
C ARG A 1224 -34.41 15.18 -13.92
N HIS A 1225 -35.57 14.67 -13.52
CA HIS A 1225 -36.12 14.86 -12.18
C HIS A 1225 -35.18 14.29 -11.11
N LYS A 1226 -34.63 13.08 -11.30
CA LYS A 1226 -33.63 12.52 -10.39
C LYS A 1226 -32.32 13.32 -10.36
N ARG A 1227 -31.89 13.91 -11.47
CA ARG A 1227 -30.73 14.83 -11.50
C ARG A 1227 -31.03 16.14 -10.75
N ALA A 1228 -32.25 16.66 -10.86
CA ALA A 1228 -32.70 17.86 -10.13
C ALA A 1228 -32.79 17.63 -8.60
N GLU A 1229 -33.10 16.41 -8.15
CA GLU A 1229 -33.00 15.99 -6.74
C GLU A 1229 -31.54 15.91 -6.21
N GLY A 1230 -30.53 16.30 -7.00
CA GLY A 1230 -29.12 16.27 -6.62
C GLY A 1230 -28.43 14.91 -6.77
N LYS A 1231 -29.07 13.91 -7.41
CA LYS A 1231 -28.46 12.58 -7.61
C LYS A 1231 -27.40 12.63 -8.71
N SER A 1232 -26.28 11.91 -8.53
CA SER A 1232 -25.26 11.76 -9.58
C SER A 1232 -25.82 11.04 -10.81
N HIS A 1233 -25.17 11.19 -11.97
CA HIS A 1233 -25.57 10.53 -13.22
C HIS A 1233 -25.80 9.01 -13.01
N THR A 1234 -24.85 8.32 -12.39
CA THR A 1234 -24.93 6.88 -12.12
C THR A 1234 -26.12 6.51 -11.22
N VAL A 1235 -26.45 7.35 -10.23
CA VAL A 1235 -27.57 7.10 -9.32
C VAL A 1235 -28.91 7.33 -10.03
N ALA A 1236 -28.99 8.36 -10.88
CA ALA A 1236 -30.18 8.65 -11.68
C ALA A 1236 -30.46 7.55 -12.72
N VAL A 1237 -29.43 7.08 -13.45
CA VAL A 1237 -29.55 5.96 -14.40
C VAL A 1237 -29.94 4.67 -13.68
N ARG A 1238 -29.36 4.37 -12.50
CA ARG A 1238 -29.75 3.20 -11.71
C ARG A 1238 -31.20 3.27 -11.24
N ALA A 1239 -31.67 4.44 -10.82
CA ALA A 1239 -33.07 4.62 -10.43
C ALA A 1239 -34.02 4.39 -11.61
N LEU A 1240 -33.64 4.85 -12.81
CA LEU A 1240 -34.37 4.59 -14.03
C LEU A 1240 -34.34 3.10 -14.42
N ALA A 1241 -33.19 2.44 -14.31
CA ALA A 1241 -33.05 1.00 -14.50
C ALA A 1241 -33.93 0.21 -13.52
N ASN A 1242 -34.05 0.67 -12.27
CA ASN A 1242 -34.93 0.07 -11.27
C ASN A 1242 -36.40 0.15 -11.71
N ALA A 1243 -36.84 1.28 -12.29
CA ALA A 1243 -38.18 1.40 -12.85
C ALA A 1243 -38.40 0.45 -14.04
N TRP A 1244 -37.45 0.42 -14.97
CA TRP A 1244 -37.49 -0.46 -16.15
C TRP A 1244 -37.61 -1.95 -15.81
N VAL A 1245 -36.92 -2.43 -14.78
CA VAL A 1245 -37.03 -3.85 -14.37
C VAL A 1245 -38.47 -4.22 -13.98
N ARG A 1246 -39.25 -3.30 -13.40
CA ARG A 1246 -40.67 -3.60 -13.08
C ARG A 1246 -41.51 -3.74 -14.33
N ILE A 1247 -41.26 -2.88 -15.31
CA ILE A 1247 -41.95 -2.87 -16.60
C ILE A 1247 -41.62 -4.16 -17.36
N ILE A 1248 -40.33 -4.48 -17.51
CA ILE A 1248 -39.86 -5.70 -18.18
C ILE A 1248 -40.42 -6.95 -17.49
N PHE A 1249 -40.44 -6.99 -16.15
CA PHE A 1249 -40.98 -8.14 -15.42
C PHE A 1249 -42.48 -8.33 -15.66
N ALA A 1250 -43.27 -7.26 -15.64
CA ALA A 1250 -44.70 -7.32 -15.91
C ALA A 1250 -44.99 -7.77 -17.34
N MET A 1251 -44.32 -7.17 -18.33
CA MET A 1251 -44.42 -7.56 -19.74
C MET A 1251 -44.09 -9.03 -19.95
N TRP A 1252 -43.00 -9.51 -19.34
CA TRP A 1252 -42.55 -10.88 -19.49
C TRP A 1252 -43.51 -11.89 -18.84
N LEU A 1253 -44.09 -11.56 -17.69
CA LEU A 1253 -45.09 -12.40 -17.00
C LEU A 1253 -46.40 -12.49 -17.78
N HIS A 1254 -46.90 -11.36 -18.30
CA HIS A 1254 -48.16 -11.27 -19.04
C HIS A 1254 -48.03 -11.59 -20.55
N ARG A 1255 -46.80 -11.78 -21.05
CA ARG A 1255 -46.49 -12.02 -22.47
C ARG A 1255 -46.95 -10.86 -23.37
N GLU A 1256 -46.81 -9.64 -22.89
CA GLU A 1256 -47.21 -8.42 -23.60
C GLU A 1256 -45.98 -7.64 -24.10
N CYS A 1257 -46.11 -7.04 -25.29
CA CYS A 1257 -45.08 -6.14 -25.83
C CYS A 1257 -45.18 -4.74 -25.21
N TYR A 1258 -44.06 -4.03 -25.15
CA TYR A 1258 -44.00 -2.67 -24.60
C TYR A 1258 -44.76 -1.70 -25.50
N GLN A 1259 -45.68 -0.94 -24.91
CA GLN A 1259 -46.37 0.17 -25.54
C GLN A 1259 -46.31 1.40 -24.64
N THR A 1260 -45.78 2.52 -25.14
CA THR A 1260 -45.59 3.76 -24.37
C THR A 1260 -46.92 4.30 -23.81
N ALA A 1261 -48.01 4.22 -24.59
CA ALA A 1261 -49.33 4.72 -24.20
C ALA A 1261 -49.88 4.02 -22.93
N THR A 1262 -49.65 2.72 -22.79
CA THR A 1262 -50.11 1.92 -21.64
C THR A 1262 -49.46 2.38 -20.34
N PHE A 1263 -48.17 2.74 -20.39
CA PHE A 1263 -47.45 3.23 -19.22
C PHE A 1263 -47.88 4.66 -18.83
N GLU A 1264 -48.07 5.54 -19.81
CA GLU A 1264 -48.54 6.91 -19.57
C GLU A 1264 -49.96 6.92 -18.97
N GLN A 1265 -50.85 6.05 -19.46
CA GLN A 1265 -52.20 5.87 -18.89
C GLN A 1265 -52.14 5.34 -17.45
N ALA A 1266 -51.28 4.35 -17.17
CA ALA A 1266 -51.09 3.84 -15.81
C ALA A 1266 -50.52 4.92 -14.87
N GLN A 1267 -49.59 5.76 -15.35
CA GLN A 1267 -49.03 6.87 -14.59
C GLN A 1267 -50.08 7.95 -14.29
N GLN A 1268 -50.95 8.28 -15.25
CA GLN A 1268 -52.06 9.21 -15.05
C GLN A 1268 -53.12 8.69 -14.08
N GLN A 1269 -53.46 7.39 -14.15
CA GLN A 1269 -54.37 6.76 -13.17
C GLN A 1269 -53.77 6.73 -11.76
N HIS A 1270 -52.47 6.46 -11.63
CA HIS A 1270 -51.79 6.53 -10.33
C HIS A 1270 -51.68 7.96 -9.80
N ALA A 1271 -51.42 8.96 -10.65
CA ALA A 1271 -51.41 10.37 -10.26
C ALA A 1271 -52.81 10.83 -9.79
N ARG A 1272 -53.88 10.39 -10.45
CA ARG A 1272 -55.28 10.64 -10.03
C ARG A 1272 -55.70 9.92 -8.75
N ARG A 1273 -55.02 8.84 -8.35
CA ARG A 1273 -55.24 8.14 -7.08
C ARG A 1273 -54.39 8.69 -5.92
N ALA A 1274 -53.32 9.41 -6.25
CA ALA A 1274 -52.38 9.97 -5.28
C ALA A 1274 -52.66 11.46 -4.97
N ALA A 1275 -53.30 12.18 -5.91
CA ALA A 1275 -54.04 13.41 -5.67
C ALA A 1275 -55.43 13.06 -5.10
#